data_AF-A0A349JXN7-F1
#
_entry.id   AF-A0A349JXN7-F1
#
_cell.length_a   1.000
_cell.length_b   1.000
_cell.length_c   1.000
_cell.angle_alpha   90.00
_cell.angle_beta   90.00
_cell.angle_gamma   90.00
#
_symmetry.space_group_name_H-M   'P 1'
#
loop_
_entity.id
_entity.type
_entity.pdbx_description
1 polymer ?
#
loop_
_entity_poly.entity_id
_entity_poly.type
_entity_poly.pdbx_seq_one_letter_code
_entity_poly.pdbx_strand_id
1 'polypeptide(L)'
;MEFPKTHSAKGLLFSLFLLAGSLPSPAAPIISEILADNESGLRDQDGDWEDWLELYNPDPDPVDLGGYFLTDSPENLPKWRIPDGIVLQQGQFLLLFASGKDRAVAGQQLHTSFKLENSGEYLALVGPDGAAIIHEFSPTYPAQFNDASYGVEQEPVTAEDILVDVDAACSTHVAPDNNLGISWTQITFNDNLWTAGFLGAGYDRGIGYGDLINADLEQVAFNQSSSVYIRVPFDLDRSDNIISLALDLQYDDAVVAYLNGVRVTSLNAPGSLGFNSIALSDRPDTEALDFQAIPLNSHLHRLRVGQNVLSLHLMNSAADDDDLLVRPQLSAIRVTDITLGNQAYFATPTPGQRNGSQEQLPTSEVIFSHRNRTFSDTFEITLASTFPDEEVRYTTDRSEPDATSPLYTRPITITDSIQIRARVFGENNAAGPIKMRSFLKLGDADLQQFNSNLPIVILETWNRGDPGGGNPLDGFMAIIEPDPETGRARMTDEFDTDTRVGLKRRGSSSFGWPKYSMTVEARDEEGLDKGITPIGLPRESDWVLSGRYQFDRALMRNELIYELSRQTGEYATRTKFVEVIHNVRGGPLTYSGDYFGVYALTEKIKRDDSRVPVARLDPRTSREPTISGGYMFKKDRLDPGDSGFNVGGLGRLGWVEPKEREVSGRQRAWLVAHMNEANAAIRAGDGVNPTTGKHFTEYIDQFSWLRHHWLNTLAMNVDGFRLSGYYYKHRSDTNGGKIGAGPIWDFDRTMGSTDGRDDNASQWDGSGDSSRTWSDSRYIWWGQVLANPDFRQAHTDLWQELRENVFSTVNIESVINDFARQIDGRDPLGANAAGLGRSPAERNFSRWGNASHRNEVRILKTWLRTRVGWIDRQYTAKPLFSALNGMKQPGLVAAGDEFSFVGDGSIFYTTDGSDPRASGGNSSSTALLANSNNPIEIEDTTTITARVRNGRGLTAWSGPVTAHFLIGPIADASNLVVTEVHYAPLPPETSEELAAADDASDLEFIEMKNISPEIINLTAVKFAEGLDFDFTFSDVTSLAPGEFVLVVRNKAAFEARYGTAHSDRIAGEYAPTRLENAGEQLHLVDGLGNTIANFRYNDNSPWPEAAGKDGVSMVLDSSALPGPDYNVAGNWISSAIIGGTPNADEVISGFSGEATADDDGDGYPRLIEYVLGTSDSDPDDTEGRISTEIRSMEGQDVLTMSFRRISDTVNVNLVPQFSVNLENWFGGEEFVPLVSEENQGDGTTIVTYRASPPQQEGVPRLFMRLRAEVVQP
;
A
#
# COMPACT_ATOMS: atom_id res chain seq x y z
N MET A 1 -10.48 12.30 70.79
CA MET A 1 -9.85 11.36 71.73
C MET A 1 -9.05 10.41 70.85
N GLU A 2 -7.86 10.77 70.37
CA GLU A 2 -6.58 10.97 71.09
C GLU A 2 -5.83 9.65 71.36
N PHE A 3 -4.68 9.48 70.68
CA PHE A 3 -3.30 9.21 71.17
C PHE A 3 -3.06 8.48 72.53
N PRO A 4 -1.88 7.82 72.78
CA PRO A 4 -0.56 8.11 72.18
C PRO A 4 0.44 6.93 71.91
N LYS A 5 1.60 7.34 71.39
CA LYS A 5 2.90 6.66 71.12
C LYS A 5 3.61 6.06 72.36
N THR A 6 4.69 5.28 72.17
CA THR A 6 5.98 5.41 72.93
C THR A 6 7.20 4.66 72.32
N HIS A 7 8.40 4.83 72.90
CA HIS A 7 9.74 4.50 72.33
C HIS A 7 10.74 4.01 73.46
N SER A 8 12.05 3.73 73.33
CA SER A 8 13.08 3.95 72.29
C SER A 8 14.42 3.14 72.47
N ALA A 9 15.03 2.71 71.36
CA ALA A 9 16.47 2.85 70.97
C ALA A 9 17.69 2.07 71.59
N LYS A 10 18.60 1.68 70.65
CA LYS A 10 20.10 1.54 70.63
C LYS A 10 20.53 1.03 69.23
N GLY A 11 21.72 1.23 68.66
CA GLY A 11 22.89 2.08 68.97
C GLY A 11 24.16 1.33 69.44
N LEU A 12 25.41 1.60 69.00
CA LEU A 12 25.96 2.52 67.97
C LEU A 12 27.49 2.28 67.77
N LEU A 13 28.05 2.18 66.55
CA LEU A 13 29.50 2.37 66.21
C LEU A 13 29.84 2.33 64.69
N PHE A 14 30.42 3.42 64.14
CA PHE A 14 31.41 3.57 63.03
C PHE A 14 31.30 2.74 61.71
N SER A 15 31.52 3.27 60.49
CA SER A 15 32.19 4.52 60.04
C SER A 15 31.64 5.09 58.72
N LEU A 16 31.88 6.39 58.50
CA LEU A 16 32.12 7.10 57.22
C LEU A 16 31.35 6.68 55.93
N PHE A 17 30.48 7.57 55.43
CA PHE A 17 30.24 7.74 53.98
C PHE A 17 30.01 9.24 53.67
N LEU A 18 30.22 9.63 52.40
CA LEU A 18 30.15 11.04 51.95
C LEU A 18 28.70 11.53 51.76
N LEU A 19 28.55 12.86 51.63
CA LEU A 19 27.39 13.43 50.94
C LEU A 19 27.40 12.96 49.48
N ALA A 20 26.33 12.29 49.07
CA ALA A 20 25.79 12.40 47.73
C ALA A 20 24.35 12.90 47.91
N GLY A 21 23.95 13.92 47.15
CA GLY A 21 22.53 14.23 47.01
C GLY A 21 21.88 13.14 46.16
N SER A 22 20.64 12.77 46.48
CA SER A 22 19.81 12.07 45.50
C SER A 22 19.60 13.02 44.32
N LEU A 23 20.22 12.70 43.18
CA LEU A 23 19.79 13.22 41.89
C LEU A 23 18.31 12.83 41.68
N PRO A 24 17.54 13.57 40.88
CA PRO A 24 16.27 13.04 40.37
C PRO A 24 16.53 11.71 39.65
N SER A 25 15.51 10.84 39.64
CA SER A 25 15.58 9.65 38.78
C SER A 25 15.69 10.10 37.32
N PRO A 26 16.46 9.40 36.47
CA PRO A 26 16.20 9.46 35.03
C PRO A 26 14.72 9.12 34.77
N ALA A 27 14.15 9.78 33.77
CA ALA A 27 12.76 9.66 33.35
C ALA A 27 12.73 8.80 32.08
N ALA A 28 12.43 7.52 32.25
CA ALA A 28 12.45 6.56 31.16
C ALA A 28 11.46 6.92 30.02
N PRO A 29 11.70 6.47 28.77
CA PRO A 29 10.80 6.75 27.66
C PRO A 29 9.38 6.23 27.93
N ILE A 30 8.38 6.95 27.45
CA ILE A 30 6.96 6.60 27.62
C ILE A 30 6.30 6.39 26.26
N ILE A 31 5.12 5.76 26.26
CA ILE A 31 4.17 5.90 25.16
C ILE A 31 3.45 7.24 25.36
N SER A 32 3.73 8.24 24.52
CA SER A 32 3.13 9.57 24.63
C SER A 32 1.70 9.57 24.15
N GLU A 33 1.43 9.03 22.96
CA GLU A 33 0.16 9.16 22.25
C GLU A 33 -0.16 7.86 21.49
N ILE A 34 -1.45 7.49 21.40
CA ILE A 34 -1.96 6.35 20.63
C ILE A 34 -3.22 6.74 19.87
N LEU A 35 -3.49 6.09 18.74
CA LEU A 35 -4.70 6.25 17.95
C LEU A 35 -5.06 4.92 17.27
N ALA A 36 -6.21 4.35 17.65
CA ALA A 36 -6.66 3.01 17.23
C ALA A 36 -7.93 3.01 16.36
N ASP A 37 -8.29 4.16 15.77
CA ASP A 37 -9.39 4.26 14.80
C ASP A 37 -9.07 5.40 13.81
N ASN A 38 -8.18 5.12 12.85
CA ASN A 38 -7.68 6.10 11.89
C ASN A 38 -8.52 6.06 10.59
N GLU A 39 -9.36 7.08 10.35
CA GLU A 39 -10.13 7.21 9.09
C GLU A 39 -9.69 8.40 8.22
N SER A 40 -8.98 9.39 8.79
CA SER A 40 -8.49 10.58 8.09
C SER A 40 -7.24 11.28 8.67
N GLY A 41 -6.69 10.81 9.80
CA GLY A 41 -5.59 11.44 10.53
C GLY A 41 -4.23 11.39 9.81
N LEU A 42 -3.47 10.30 10.00
CA LEU A 42 -2.10 10.14 9.49
C LEU A 42 -1.96 8.89 8.62
N ARG A 43 -1.31 9.01 7.45
CA ARG A 43 -1.05 7.86 6.58
C ARG A 43 0.35 7.30 6.74
N ASP A 44 0.44 5.98 6.57
CA ASP A 44 1.70 5.30 6.34
C ASP A 44 2.24 5.55 4.91
N GLN A 45 3.36 4.88 4.59
CA GLN A 45 4.07 4.96 3.31
C GLN A 45 3.30 4.30 2.15
N ASP A 46 2.54 3.24 2.45
CA ASP A 46 1.62 2.56 1.52
C ASP A 46 0.40 3.46 1.23
N GLY A 47 0.14 4.39 2.15
CA GLY A 47 -0.94 5.37 2.12
C GLY A 47 -2.23 4.85 2.74
N ASP A 48 -2.15 3.83 3.60
CA ASP A 48 -3.26 3.39 4.43
C ASP A 48 -3.40 4.31 5.65
N TRP A 49 -4.61 4.39 6.18
CA TRP A 49 -4.87 4.98 7.50
C TRP A 49 -4.69 3.87 8.53
N GLU A 50 -3.44 3.62 8.92
CA GLU A 50 -3.11 2.61 9.92
C GLU A 50 -3.13 3.19 11.32
N ASP A 51 -3.53 2.37 12.29
CA ASP A 51 -3.43 2.71 13.71
C ASP A 51 -1.97 3.02 14.07
N TRP A 52 -1.74 3.86 15.09
CA TRP A 52 -0.38 4.26 15.46
C TRP A 52 -0.23 4.55 16.94
N LEU A 53 1.02 4.48 17.39
CA LEU A 53 1.47 4.88 18.71
C LEU A 53 2.76 5.69 18.58
N GLU A 54 3.05 6.47 19.61
CA GLU A 54 4.22 7.32 19.67
C GLU A 54 4.98 7.07 20.97
N LEU A 55 6.31 6.99 20.86
CA LEU A 55 7.22 6.97 22.00
C LEU A 55 7.90 8.33 22.16
N TYR A 56 8.02 8.77 23.41
CA TYR A 56 8.64 10.04 23.78
C TYR A 56 9.75 9.82 24.80
N ASN A 57 10.88 10.51 24.65
CA ASN A 57 11.96 10.52 25.64
C ASN A 57 11.92 11.78 26.53
N PRO A 58 11.47 11.70 27.79
CA PRO A 58 11.58 12.79 28.76
C PRO A 58 13.00 12.99 29.32
N ASP A 59 13.89 12.00 29.21
CA ASP A 59 15.19 12.02 29.87
C ASP A 59 16.13 13.10 29.29
N PRO A 60 16.91 13.81 30.13
CA PRO A 60 17.99 14.69 29.65
C PRO A 60 19.11 13.97 28.88
N ASP A 61 19.36 12.68 29.14
CA ASP A 61 20.34 11.88 28.40
C ASP A 61 19.68 11.15 27.19
N PRO A 62 20.40 10.91 26.08
CA PRO A 62 19.87 10.17 24.95
C PRO A 62 19.60 8.69 25.29
N VAL A 63 18.41 8.21 24.92
CA VAL A 63 18.01 6.81 25.10
C VAL A 63 18.14 6.07 23.76
N ASP A 64 18.96 5.03 23.72
CA ASP A 64 18.95 4.05 22.64
C ASP A 64 17.79 3.08 22.86
N LEU A 65 16.82 3.09 21.94
CA LEU A 65 15.67 2.19 21.96
C LEU A 65 15.97 0.84 21.28
N GLY A 66 17.18 0.62 20.76
CA GLY A 66 17.58 -0.66 20.18
C GLY A 66 17.35 -1.82 21.15
N GLY A 67 16.45 -2.73 20.79
CA GLY A 67 16.09 -3.88 21.62
C GLY A 67 15.04 -3.67 22.69
N TYR A 68 14.49 -2.46 22.88
CA TYR A 68 13.23 -2.29 23.61
C TYR A 68 12.10 -3.04 22.87
N PHE A 69 11.00 -3.34 23.57
CA PHE A 69 9.85 -4.03 22.98
C PHE A 69 8.54 -3.25 23.18
N LEU A 70 7.60 -3.45 22.26
CA LEU A 70 6.20 -3.03 22.38
C LEU A 70 5.30 -4.27 22.43
N THR A 71 4.23 -4.23 23.19
CA THR A 71 3.24 -5.31 23.26
C THR A 71 1.83 -4.80 23.53
N ASP A 72 0.85 -5.49 22.96
CA ASP A 72 -0.59 -5.39 23.28
C ASP A 72 -1.04 -6.41 24.35
N SER A 73 -0.12 -7.27 24.84
CA SER A 73 -0.44 -8.41 25.69
C SER A 73 0.40 -8.42 26.98
N PRO A 74 -0.23 -8.45 28.17
CA PRO A 74 0.49 -8.59 29.44
C PRO A 74 1.03 -10.00 29.65
N GLU A 75 0.66 -10.95 28.79
CA GLU A 75 1.15 -12.34 28.79
C GLU A 75 2.38 -12.53 27.86
N ASN A 76 2.68 -11.56 26.98
CA ASN A 76 3.86 -11.55 26.12
C ASN A 76 4.51 -10.15 26.13
N LEU A 77 5.34 -9.87 27.12
CA LEU A 77 6.05 -8.58 27.23
C LEU A 77 7.01 -8.27 26.06
N PRO A 78 7.82 -9.21 25.54
CA PRO A 78 8.75 -8.95 24.42
C PRO A 78 8.11 -9.12 23.02
N LYS A 79 6.83 -8.77 22.81
CA LYS A 79 6.07 -9.11 21.58
C LYS A 79 6.65 -8.53 20.28
N TRP A 80 7.07 -7.26 20.26
CA TRP A 80 7.60 -6.61 19.06
C TRP A 80 8.84 -5.78 19.36
N ARG A 81 9.99 -6.15 18.79
CA ARG A 81 11.29 -5.54 19.10
C ARG A 81 11.54 -4.28 18.26
N ILE A 82 11.83 -3.16 18.92
CA ILE A 82 12.31 -1.93 18.28
C ILE A 82 13.73 -2.21 17.71
N PRO A 83 13.99 -1.89 16.43
CA PRO A 83 15.27 -2.22 15.79
C PRO A 83 16.42 -1.33 16.27
N ASP A 84 17.64 -1.85 16.11
CA ASP A 84 18.85 -1.24 16.64
C ASP A 84 19.24 0.07 15.93
N GLY A 85 19.92 0.97 16.67
CA GLY A 85 20.37 2.26 16.16
C GLY A 85 19.34 3.39 16.22
N ILE A 86 18.18 3.16 16.86
CA ILE A 86 17.17 4.18 17.10
C ILE A 86 17.43 4.89 18.43
N VAL A 87 18.12 6.03 18.36
CA VAL A 87 18.48 6.83 19.55
C VAL A 87 17.63 8.10 19.65
N LEU A 88 16.76 8.19 20.65
CA LEU A 88 16.00 9.41 20.97
C LEU A 88 16.80 10.32 21.90
N GLN A 89 17.12 11.53 21.43
CA GLN A 89 17.62 12.61 22.29
C GLN A 89 16.50 13.11 23.22
N GLN A 90 16.86 13.92 24.24
CA GLN A 90 15.87 14.58 25.10
C GLN A 90 14.80 15.29 24.28
N GLY A 91 13.53 15.03 24.60
CA GLY A 91 12.38 15.71 24.00
C GLY A 91 12.05 15.25 22.58
N GLN A 92 12.67 14.18 22.08
CA GLN A 92 12.34 13.60 20.77
C GLN A 92 11.25 12.54 20.86
N PHE A 93 10.63 12.31 19.70
CA PHE A 93 9.51 11.42 19.48
C PHE A 93 9.86 10.37 18.41
N LEU A 94 9.35 9.16 18.58
CA LEU A 94 9.34 8.08 17.57
C LEU A 94 7.90 7.67 17.31
N LEU A 95 7.42 7.90 16.10
CA LEU A 95 6.13 7.39 15.63
C LEU A 95 6.28 5.97 15.10
N LEU A 96 5.36 5.08 15.47
CA LEU A 96 5.26 3.70 14.97
C LEU A 96 3.80 3.40 14.60
N PHE A 97 3.58 2.77 13.45
CA PHE A 97 2.24 2.30 13.07
C PHE A 97 1.95 0.94 13.71
N ALA A 98 0.85 0.83 14.44
CA ALA A 98 0.33 -0.45 14.91
C ALA A 98 -0.56 -1.05 13.81
N SER A 99 0.07 -1.53 12.75
CA SER A 99 -0.64 -1.95 11.53
C SER A 99 -0.67 -3.45 11.28
N GLY A 100 0.00 -4.26 12.11
CA GLY A 100 0.25 -5.68 11.84
C GLY A 100 1.08 -5.95 10.59
N LYS A 101 1.84 -4.95 10.09
CA LYS A 101 2.70 -5.07 8.88
C LYS A 101 4.15 -5.46 9.21
N ASP A 102 4.49 -5.56 10.50
CA ASP A 102 5.77 -5.99 11.07
C ASP A 102 7.04 -5.51 10.32
N ARG A 103 7.24 -4.18 10.29
CA ARG A 103 8.37 -3.54 9.60
C ARG A 103 9.30 -2.91 10.62
N ALA A 104 10.34 -3.63 11.00
CA ALA A 104 11.36 -3.19 11.95
C ALA A 104 12.64 -2.66 11.24
N VAL A 105 12.52 -1.79 10.24
CA VAL A 105 13.69 -1.24 9.51
C VAL A 105 14.04 0.17 9.99
N ALA A 106 15.17 0.31 10.68
CA ALA A 106 15.66 1.58 11.19
C ALA A 106 15.82 2.64 10.06
N GLY A 107 15.18 3.80 10.23
CA GLY A 107 15.20 4.89 9.24
C GLY A 107 14.11 4.82 8.15
N GLN A 108 13.29 3.76 8.12
CA GLN A 108 12.00 3.75 7.42
C GLN A 108 10.85 4.05 8.40
N GLN A 109 9.60 3.96 7.95
CA GLN A 109 8.48 3.90 8.89
C GLN A 109 8.46 2.55 9.59
N LEU A 110 8.27 2.57 10.91
CA LEU A 110 8.14 1.37 11.72
C LEU A 110 6.68 0.92 11.76
N HIS A 111 6.49 -0.39 11.68
CA HIS A 111 5.18 -1.02 11.82
C HIS A 111 5.28 -2.18 12.81
N THR A 112 4.41 -2.24 13.82
CA THR A 112 4.44 -3.37 14.77
C THR A 112 3.82 -4.65 14.17
N SER A 113 4.08 -5.78 14.83
CA SER A 113 3.47 -7.10 14.55
C SER A 113 1.99 -7.21 14.93
N PHE A 114 1.35 -6.11 15.35
CA PHE A 114 -0.02 -6.10 15.83
C PHE A 114 -0.78 -4.83 15.41
N LYS A 115 -2.10 -4.85 15.59
CA LYS A 115 -2.99 -3.69 15.47
C LYS A 115 -3.49 -3.28 16.85
N LEU A 116 -3.98 -2.06 16.97
CA LEU A 116 -4.63 -1.58 18.19
C LEU A 116 -6.15 -1.79 18.08
N GLU A 117 -6.75 -2.44 19.07
CA GLU A 117 -8.20 -2.59 19.20
C GLU A 117 -8.88 -1.27 19.56
N ASN A 118 -9.84 -0.81 18.74
CA ASN A 118 -10.58 0.42 19.00
C ASN A 118 -11.50 0.32 20.25
N SER A 119 -11.76 -0.90 20.73
CA SER A 119 -12.53 -1.15 21.95
C SER A 119 -11.73 -0.96 23.26
N GLY A 120 -10.40 -0.89 23.16
CA GLY A 120 -9.47 -0.72 24.28
C GLY A 120 -8.86 -2.04 24.77
N GLU A 121 -7.54 -2.17 24.67
CA GLU A 121 -6.77 -3.34 25.12
C GLU A 121 -5.51 -2.93 25.92
N TYR A 122 -4.71 -3.90 26.36
CA TYR A 122 -3.44 -3.61 27.05
C TYR A 122 -2.42 -3.02 26.07
N LEU A 123 -1.52 -2.16 26.53
CA LEU A 123 -0.40 -1.70 25.69
C LEU A 123 0.79 -1.28 26.56
N ALA A 124 1.99 -1.82 26.29
CA ALA A 124 3.19 -1.50 27.05
C ALA A 124 4.44 -1.32 26.18
N LEU A 125 5.32 -0.41 26.64
CA LEU A 125 6.72 -0.31 26.28
C LEU A 125 7.54 -1.07 27.34
N VAL A 126 8.36 -2.00 26.89
CA VAL A 126 9.17 -2.92 27.72
C VAL A 126 10.64 -2.71 27.40
N GLY A 127 11.49 -2.83 28.43
CA GLY A 127 12.93 -2.60 28.32
C GLY A 127 13.67 -3.67 27.52
N PRO A 128 14.96 -3.45 27.23
CA PRO A 128 15.78 -4.36 26.44
C PRO A 128 16.18 -5.65 27.17
N ASP A 129 15.67 -5.87 28.39
CA ASP A 129 15.69 -7.15 29.09
C ASP A 129 14.44 -8.02 28.81
N GLY A 130 13.49 -7.52 28.02
CA GLY A 130 12.24 -8.19 27.68
C GLY A 130 11.24 -8.34 28.84
N ALA A 131 11.52 -7.75 30.01
CA ALA A 131 10.77 -8.01 31.24
C ALA A 131 10.45 -6.75 32.07
N ALA A 132 11.28 -5.70 32.01
CA ALA A 132 11.01 -4.45 32.71
C ALA A 132 9.98 -3.61 31.94
N ILE A 133 8.73 -3.59 32.39
CA ILE A 133 7.73 -2.64 31.90
C ILE A 133 8.23 -1.21 32.21
N ILE A 134 8.39 -0.40 31.16
CA ILE A 134 8.87 0.98 31.23
C ILE A 134 7.69 1.95 31.30
N HIS A 135 6.65 1.69 30.50
CA HIS A 135 5.38 2.43 30.50
C HIS A 135 4.25 1.51 30.02
N GLU A 136 3.06 1.58 30.63
CA GLU A 136 1.91 0.76 30.26
C GLU A 136 0.57 1.51 30.36
N PHE A 137 -0.39 1.10 29.53
CA PHE A 137 -1.82 1.35 29.70
C PHE A 137 -2.46 0.06 30.23
N SER A 138 -2.75 0.04 31.54
CA SER A 138 -3.05 -1.19 32.29
C SER A 138 -4.29 -1.01 33.17
N PRO A 139 -5.27 -1.95 33.17
CA PRO A 139 -5.27 -3.21 32.43
C PRO A 139 -5.54 -3.05 30.92
N THR A 140 -6.09 -1.92 30.49
CA THR A 140 -6.24 -1.52 29.09
C THR A 140 -6.14 0.01 28.96
N TYR A 141 -5.87 0.52 27.76
CA TYR A 141 -6.31 1.86 27.37
C TYR A 141 -7.85 1.85 27.13
N PRO A 142 -8.55 2.99 27.15
CA PRO A 142 -10.00 3.04 26.97
C PRO A 142 -10.39 3.00 25.48
N ALA A 143 -11.67 2.75 25.17
CA ALA A 143 -12.16 2.73 23.78
C ALA A 143 -11.82 4.03 23.03
N GLN A 144 -11.30 3.89 21.80
CA GLN A 144 -10.87 5.00 20.95
C GLN A 144 -12.02 5.48 20.04
N PHE A 145 -11.79 6.58 19.32
CA PHE A 145 -12.77 7.18 18.42
C PHE A 145 -12.09 7.66 17.13
N ASN A 146 -12.83 7.68 16.01
CA ASN A 146 -12.34 8.07 14.69
C ASN A 146 -11.51 9.37 14.74
N ASP A 147 -10.25 9.27 14.32
CA ASP A 147 -9.25 10.35 14.25
C ASP A 147 -8.98 11.10 15.56
N ALA A 148 -9.27 10.47 16.71
CA ALA A 148 -8.98 11.00 18.02
C ALA A 148 -8.00 10.10 18.78
N SER A 149 -7.06 10.69 19.49
CA SER A 149 -6.00 9.98 20.19
C SER A 149 -6.20 9.94 21.70
N TYR A 150 -5.48 9.04 22.36
CA TYR A 150 -5.36 8.94 23.81
C TYR A 150 -3.88 8.95 24.21
N GLY A 151 -3.52 9.59 25.32
CA GLY A 151 -2.10 9.75 25.67
C GLY A 151 -1.85 10.57 26.92
N VAL A 152 -0.57 10.82 27.22
CA VAL A 152 -0.12 11.56 28.40
C VAL A 152 0.04 13.05 28.08
N GLU A 153 -0.60 13.94 28.82
CA GLU A 153 -0.45 15.41 28.69
C GLU A 153 1.04 15.84 28.83
N GLN A 154 1.53 16.77 28.00
CA GLN A 154 2.96 17.17 27.97
C GLN A 154 3.16 18.68 28.16
N GLU A 155 2.97 19.15 29.39
CA GLU A 155 3.03 20.57 29.73
C GLU A 155 4.46 21.15 29.65
N PRO A 156 4.71 22.20 28.85
CA PRO A 156 6.06 22.72 28.62
C PRO A 156 6.53 23.60 29.79
N VAL A 157 7.53 23.11 30.54
CA VAL A 157 8.29 23.98 31.44
C VAL A 157 9.16 24.88 30.58
N THR A 158 8.96 26.20 30.71
CA THR A 158 9.65 27.19 29.88
C THR A 158 10.55 28.10 30.70
N ALA A 159 11.60 28.59 30.06
CA ALA A 159 12.41 29.69 30.54
C ALA A 159 12.61 30.71 29.42
N GLU A 160 12.84 31.95 29.83
CA GLU A 160 13.18 33.06 28.95
C GLU A 160 14.70 33.26 28.97
N ASP A 161 15.36 33.03 27.83
CA ASP A 161 16.74 33.43 27.61
C ASP A 161 16.75 34.83 26.97
N ILE A 162 17.36 35.81 27.63
CA ILE A 162 17.59 37.15 27.05
C ILE A 162 18.82 37.06 26.14
N LEU A 163 18.58 37.08 24.83
CA LEU A 163 19.61 36.99 23.78
C LEU A 163 20.27 38.34 23.48
N VAL A 164 19.52 39.43 23.65
CA VAL A 164 20.03 40.80 23.65
C VAL A 164 19.39 41.54 24.82
N ASP A 165 20.20 41.91 25.80
CA ASP A 165 19.78 42.74 26.92
C ASP A 165 19.64 44.22 26.51
N VAL A 166 18.84 44.96 27.27
CA VAL A 166 18.50 46.37 27.07
C VAL A 166 19.66 47.33 27.37
N ASP A 167 20.80 46.84 27.87
CA ASP A 167 22.06 47.58 27.96
C ASP A 167 23.21 46.94 27.14
N ALA A 168 22.96 45.91 26.32
CA ALA A 168 24.02 45.14 25.68
C ALA A 168 24.95 45.98 24.75
N ALA A 169 26.19 45.53 24.61
CA ALA A 169 27.22 46.23 23.84
C ALA A 169 26.87 46.32 22.34
N CYS A 170 27.02 47.50 21.76
CA CYS A 170 26.63 47.78 20.37
C CYS A 170 27.67 48.64 19.62
N SER A 171 27.58 48.63 18.29
CA SER A 171 28.32 49.49 17.38
C SER A 171 27.35 50.48 16.72
N THR A 172 27.58 51.79 16.83
CA THR A 172 26.74 52.84 16.23
C THR A 172 27.48 53.59 15.11
N HIS A 173 26.75 53.99 14.06
CA HIS A 173 27.31 54.71 12.92
C HIS A 173 26.27 55.58 12.22
N VAL A 174 26.56 56.87 12.10
CA VAL A 174 25.88 57.77 11.16
C VAL A 174 26.56 57.60 9.79
N ALA A 175 25.86 56.94 8.88
CA ALA A 175 26.36 56.69 7.53
C ALA A 175 26.34 57.99 6.69
N PRO A 176 27.38 58.30 5.90
CA PRO A 176 27.44 59.55 5.11
C PRO A 176 26.72 59.44 3.75
N ASP A 177 26.43 58.23 3.29
CA ASP A 177 25.78 57.94 2.02
C ASP A 177 25.18 56.51 1.99
N ASN A 178 24.53 56.14 0.88
CA ASN A 178 23.87 54.84 0.69
C ASN A 178 24.82 53.66 0.36
N ASN A 179 26.15 53.82 0.32
CA ASN A 179 27.06 52.77 -0.17
C ASN A 179 27.05 51.48 0.68
N LEU A 180 26.66 51.56 1.95
CA LEU A 180 26.50 50.39 2.83
C LEU A 180 25.29 49.52 2.46
N GLY A 181 24.27 50.06 1.81
CA GLY A 181 23.03 49.37 1.42
C GLY A 181 22.42 48.54 2.56
N ILE A 182 22.33 47.22 2.36
CA ILE A 182 21.98 46.22 3.39
C ILE A 182 23.15 45.28 3.73
N SER A 183 24.38 45.63 3.35
CA SER A 183 25.56 44.79 3.65
C SER A 183 25.93 44.83 5.14
N TRP A 184 25.66 45.96 5.80
CA TRP A 184 25.97 46.17 7.22
C TRP A 184 25.13 45.33 8.18
N THR A 185 23.94 44.88 7.76
CA THR A 185 23.06 44.03 8.60
C THR A 185 23.45 42.55 8.59
N GLN A 186 24.43 42.16 7.77
CA GLN A 186 24.94 40.79 7.70
C GLN A 186 25.90 40.51 8.87
N ILE A 187 25.94 39.27 9.37
CA ILE A 187 26.90 38.85 10.41
C ILE A 187 28.36 39.14 9.97
N THR A 188 28.68 38.84 8.72
CA THR A 188 30.05 38.95 8.16
C THR A 188 30.51 40.39 7.90
N PHE A 189 29.72 41.41 8.23
CA PHE A 189 30.13 42.80 8.13
C PHE A 189 31.10 43.20 9.26
N ASN A 190 32.13 43.96 8.90
CA ASN A 190 33.19 44.42 9.79
C ASN A 190 32.95 45.88 10.17
N ASP A 191 32.55 46.09 11.42
CA ASP A 191 32.22 47.36 12.05
C ASP A 191 33.30 47.86 13.03
N ASN A 192 34.54 47.34 12.96
CA ASN A 192 35.68 47.80 13.79
C ASN A 192 36.09 49.28 13.59
N LEU A 193 35.36 50.04 12.76
CA LEU A 193 35.50 51.48 12.52
C LEU A 193 34.25 52.28 12.94
N TRP A 194 33.25 51.62 13.53
CA TRP A 194 32.04 52.23 14.09
C TRP A 194 32.28 52.60 15.56
N THR A 195 31.41 53.43 16.14
CA THR A 195 31.53 53.87 17.53
C THR A 195 30.99 52.77 18.45
N ALA A 196 31.84 52.16 19.26
CA ALA A 196 31.39 51.21 20.28
C ALA A 196 30.65 51.93 21.43
N GLY A 197 29.54 51.34 21.88
CA GLY A 197 28.69 51.83 22.95
C GLY A 197 27.83 50.72 23.55
N PHE A 198 26.70 51.10 24.15
CA PHE A 198 25.73 50.22 24.80
C PHE A 198 24.30 50.60 24.38
N LEU A 199 23.36 49.66 24.47
CA LEU A 199 21.95 49.90 24.14
C LEU A 199 21.25 50.83 25.15
N GLY A 200 20.19 51.50 24.69
CA GLY A 200 19.90 52.85 25.16
C GLY A 200 20.75 53.85 24.37
N ALA A 201 20.67 53.78 23.05
CA ALA A 201 21.45 54.62 22.14
C ALA A 201 20.56 55.76 21.62
N GLY A 202 20.96 57.01 21.83
CA GLY A 202 20.05 58.14 21.66
C GLY A 202 20.58 59.48 22.19
N TYR A 203 19.70 60.47 22.30
CA TYR A 203 19.90 61.74 23.02
C TYR A 203 18.55 62.26 23.52
N ASP A 204 18.54 63.11 24.55
CA ASP A 204 17.34 63.79 25.05
C ASP A 204 17.76 65.21 25.46
N ARG A 205 17.20 66.22 24.81
CA ARG A 205 17.44 67.65 25.11
C ARG A 205 16.21 68.32 25.75
N GLY A 206 15.15 67.54 26.00
CA GLY A 206 13.89 67.92 26.61
C GLY A 206 13.78 67.43 28.06
N ILE A 207 12.70 66.70 28.36
CA ILE A 207 12.45 66.02 29.65
C ILE A 207 11.65 64.73 29.39
N GLY A 208 12.25 63.75 28.71
CA GLY A 208 11.61 62.48 28.36
C GLY A 208 12.26 61.28 29.04
N TYR A 209 13.37 60.81 28.45
CA TYR A 209 13.96 59.50 28.69
C TYR A 209 15.49 59.51 28.84
N GLY A 210 16.09 60.67 29.18
CA GLY A 210 17.53 60.82 29.46
C GLY A 210 18.16 59.76 30.38
N ASP A 211 17.43 59.27 31.38
CA ASP A 211 17.89 58.19 32.30
C ASP A 211 18.01 56.80 31.63
N LEU A 212 17.56 56.63 30.38
CA LEU A 212 17.67 55.40 29.60
C LEU A 212 18.82 55.42 28.57
N ILE A 213 19.57 56.52 28.45
CA ILE A 213 20.60 56.69 27.43
C ILE A 213 21.98 56.31 27.98
N ASN A 214 22.48 55.15 27.52
CA ASN A 214 23.82 54.63 27.82
C ASN A 214 24.85 54.96 26.72
N ALA A 215 24.39 55.28 25.50
CA ALA A 215 25.22 55.77 24.41
C ALA A 215 24.65 57.09 23.85
N ASP A 216 25.23 58.19 24.30
CA ASP A 216 24.95 59.54 23.81
C ASP A 216 25.37 59.69 22.33
N LEU A 217 24.39 60.02 21.48
CA LEU A 217 24.54 60.25 20.05
C LEU A 217 24.37 61.72 19.64
N GLU A 218 24.15 62.66 20.58
CA GLU A 218 23.86 64.07 20.28
C GLU A 218 24.92 64.67 19.36
N GLN A 219 26.20 64.44 19.67
CA GLN A 219 27.33 65.02 18.92
C GLN A 219 27.51 64.47 17.49
N VAL A 220 26.80 63.41 17.11
CA VAL A 220 26.92 62.77 15.77
C VAL A 220 25.61 62.74 14.98
N ALA A 221 24.46 62.72 15.64
CA ALA A 221 23.15 62.70 15.01
C ALA A 221 22.48 64.09 15.01
N PHE A 222 22.41 64.79 16.15
CA PHE A 222 21.70 66.06 16.26
C PHE A 222 22.28 67.13 15.32
N ASN A 223 21.38 67.78 14.57
CA ASN A 223 21.66 68.71 13.48
C ASN A 223 22.55 68.16 12.34
N GLN A 224 22.72 66.84 12.23
CA GLN A 224 23.66 66.18 11.30
C GLN A 224 23.04 65.02 10.51
N SER A 225 22.20 64.19 11.12
CA SER A 225 21.52 63.06 10.48
C SER A 225 20.23 62.71 11.20
N SER A 226 19.17 62.46 10.43
CA SER A 226 17.89 61.92 10.93
C SER A 226 17.91 60.41 11.16
N SER A 227 19.08 59.75 11.06
CA SER A 227 19.18 58.29 11.09
C SER A 227 20.55 57.81 11.57
N VAL A 228 20.53 56.67 12.26
CA VAL A 228 21.70 55.97 12.84
C VAL A 228 21.59 54.48 12.56
N TYR A 229 22.68 53.87 12.10
CA TYR A 229 22.81 52.42 11.98
C TYR A 229 23.44 51.85 13.25
N ILE A 230 22.86 50.80 13.81
CA ILE A 230 23.29 50.17 15.05
C ILE A 230 23.41 48.66 14.83
N ARG A 231 24.51 48.05 15.27
CA ARG A 231 24.71 46.59 15.28
C ARG A 231 24.91 46.11 16.72
N VAL A 232 24.27 45.01 17.06
CA VAL A 232 24.35 44.36 18.37
C VAL A 232 24.73 42.90 18.12
N PRO A 233 26.02 42.53 18.26
CA PRO A 233 26.44 41.15 18.17
C PRO A 233 25.96 40.38 19.41
N PHE A 234 25.49 39.16 19.22
CA PHE A 234 25.20 38.24 20.32
C PHE A 234 25.54 36.81 19.90
N ASP A 235 26.02 36.01 20.84
CA ASP A 235 26.24 34.59 20.64
C ASP A 235 25.05 33.79 21.21
N LEU A 236 24.69 32.70 20.53
CA LEU A 236 23.63 31.79 20.95
C LEU A 236 24.24 30.40 21.18
N ASP A 237 24.35 29.97 22.44
CA ASP A 237 25.02 28.72 22.81
C ASP A 237 24.37 27.47 22.18
N ARG A 238 23.06 27.51 21.95
CA ARG A 238 22.27 26.46 21.28
C ARG A 238 20.94 27.01 20.74
N SER A 239 20.41 26.39 19.69
CA SER A 239 19.13 26.76 19.07
C SER A 239 17.95 25.87 19.51
N ASP A 240 18.27 24.83 20.27
CA ASP A 240 17.39 23.69 20.54
C ASP A 240 16.23 24.11 21.44
N ASN A 241 15.03 23.61 21.13
CA ASN A 241 13.82 23.79 21.92
C ASN A 241 13.35 25.24 22.13
N ILE A 242 13.82 26.21 21.34
CA ILE A 242 13.26 27.58 21.29
C ILE A 242 11.91 27.56 20.56
N ILE A 243 10.85 27.96 21.25
CA ILE A 243 9.46 27.95 20.76
C ILE A 243 8.87 29.34 20.51
N SER A 244 9.47 30.40 21.07
CA SER A 244 9.08 31.78 20.82
C SER A 244 10.30 32.69 20.77
N LEU A 245 10.22 33.77 19.98
CA LEU A 245 11.23 34.82 19.87
C LEU A 245 10.51 36.16 19.84
N ALA A 246 10.76 37.01 20.84
CA ALA A 246 10.20 38.35 20.94
C ALA A 246 11.30 39.40 20.80
N LEU A 247 10.99 40.50 20.12
CA LEU A 247 11.80 41.71 20.10
C LEU A 247 10.98 42.84 20.71
N ASP A 248 11.23 43.15 21.97
CA ASP A 248 10.58 44.26 22.66
C ASP A 248 11.37 45.55 22.37
N LEU A 249 10.72 46.58 21.84
CA LEU A 249 11.36 47.84 21.51
C LEU A 249 10.82 48.99 22.36
N GLN A 250 11.65 49.52 23.26
CA GLN A 250 11.63 50.96 23.53
C GLN A 250 12.32 51.63 22.35
N TYR A 251 11.61 52.51 21.65
CA TYR A 251 12.16 53.32 20.57
C TYR A 251 11.39 54.63 20.51
N ASP A 252 12.08 55.66 20.07
CA ASP A 252 11.51 56.97 19.81
C ASP A 252 10.72 56.94 18.49
N ASP A 253 11.10 57.71 17.48
CA ASP A 253 10.31 57.91 16.28
C ASP A 253 10.12 56.66 15.42
N ALA A 254 11.18 56.12 14.82
CA ALA A 254 11.06 55.02 13.85
C ALA A 254 12.26 54.07 13.87
N VAL A 255 11.99 52.77 13.64
CA VAL A 255 13.02 51.73 13.72
C VAL A 255 12.74 50.57 12.76
N VAL A 256 13.77 50.14 12.04
CA VAL A 256 13.73 48.95 11.18
C VAL A 256 14.79 47.96 11.64
N ALA A 257 14.34 46.82 12.19
CA ALA A 257 15.22 45.78 12.70
C ALA A 257 15.48 44.68 11.66
N TYR A 258 16.69 44.15 11.71
CA TYR A 258 17.19 43.06 10.89
C TYR A 258 17.87 42.03 11.80
N LEU A 259 17.55 40.75 11.62
CA LEU A 259 18.26 39.64 12.25
C LEU A 259 19.08 38.92 11.18
N ASN A 260 20.39 38.84 11.39
CA ASN A 260 21.32 38.08 10.53
C ASN A 260 21.17 38.38 9.02
N GLY A 261 20.99 39.66 8.68
CA GLY A 261 20.85 40.15 7.31
C GLY A 261 19.42 40.22 6.76
N VAL A 262 18.42 39.70 7.48
CA VAL A 262 17.01 39.65 7.05
C VAL A 262 16.19 40.66 7.86
N ARG A 263 15.38 41.50 7.21
CA ARG A 263 14.47 42.42 7.91
C ARG A 263 13.40 41.62 8.67
N VAL A 264 13.19 41.94 9.95
CA VAL A 264 12.22 41.26 10.83
C VAL A 264 11.09 42.18 11.29
N THR A 265 11.32 43.49 11.40
CA THR A 265 10.25 44.48 11.64
C THR A 265 10.59 45.84 11.00
N SER A 266 9.60 46.72 10.92
CA SER A 266 9.68 48.05 10.29
C SER A 266 8.61 48.97 10.87
N LEU A 267 8.89 49.61 12.01
CA LEU A 267 7.95 50.47 12.72
C LEU A 267 8.16 51.95 12.32
N ASN A 268 7.06 52.62 12.00
CA ASN A 268 6.98 54.05 11.63
C ASN A 268 7.94 54.52 10.50
N ALA A 269 8.56 53.58 9.78
CA ALA A 269 9.58 53.85 8.78
C ALA A 269 9.05 53.79 7.33
N PRO A 270 9.61 54.58 6.40
CA PRO A 270 9.16 54.63 5.00
C PRO A 270 9.47 53.33 4.23
N GLY A 271 8.64 53.00 3.25
CA GLY A 271 8.77 51.77 2.45
C GLY A 271 10.04 51.67 1.60
N SER A 272 10.75 52.79 1.36
CA SER A 272 12.08 52.83 0.73
C SER A 272 13.06 53.49 1.71
N LEU A 273 14.17 52.80 2.00
CA LEU A 273 15.15 53.24 2.98
C LEU A 273 16.45 53.72 2.34
N GLY A 274 17.06 54.73 2.96
CA GLY A 274 18.42 55.19 2.70
C GLY A 274 19.09 55.69 3.98
N PHE A 275 20.35 56.10 3.90
CA PHE A 275 21.14 56.56 5.06
C PHE A 275 20.51 57.74 5.84
N ASN A 276 19.75 58.58 5.14
CA ASN A 276 19.06 59.75 5.65
C ASN A 276 17.52 59.59 5.59
N SER A 277 17.02 58.38 5.82
CA SER A 277 15.58 58.18 6.03
C SER A 277 15.11 58.94 7.28
N ILE A 278 13.86 59.39 7.23
CA ILE A 278 13.12 59.99 8.34
C ILE A 278 11.95 59.10 8.72
N ALA A 279 11.37 59.29 9.90
CA ALA A 279 10.10 58.69 10.29
C ALA A 279 8.93 59.16 9.39
N LEU A 280 7.79 58.46 9.46
CA LEU A 280 6.57 58.84 8.75
C LEU A 280 5.74 59.91 9.49
N SER A 281 5.89 59.96 10.82
CA SER A 281 5.31 60.97 11.72
C SER A 281 5.97 60.88 13.09
N ASP A 282 6.00 61.97 13.82
CA ASP A 282 6.50 62.10 15.19
C ASP A 282 5.81 61.09 16.15
N ARG A 283 6.56 60.41 17.04
CA ARG A 283 6.04 59.51 18.09
C ARG A 283 6.08 60.19 19.48
N PRO A 284 5.03 60.09 20.33
CA PRO A 284 5.10 60.66 21.68
C PRO A 284 6.13 59.95 22.55
N ASP A 285 6.95 60.72 23.27
CA ASP A 285 7.98 60.26 24.21
C ASP A 285 7.39 59.43 25.37
N THR A 286 6.12 59.65 25.73
CA THR A 286 5.37 58.78 26.65
C THR A 286 5.14 57.36 26.11
N GLU A 287 5.10 57.17 24.80
CA GLU A 287 5.04 55.83 24.18
C GLU A 287 6.43 55.26 23.92
N ALA A 288 7.46 56.11 23.76
CA ALA A 288 8.86 55.68 23.61
C ALA A 288 9.40 55.00 24.89
N LEU A 289 8.87 55.42 26.05
CA LEU A 289 9.12 54.81 27.36
C LEU A 289 8.50 53.40 27.53
N ASP A 290 7.45 53.06 26.77
CA ASP A 290 6.79 51.74 26.86
C ASP A 290 7.43 50.73 25.87
N PHE A 291 7.70 49.52 26.35
CA PHE A 291 8.19 48.43 25.50
C PHE A 291 7.08 47.94 24.55
N GLN A 292 7.25 48.17 23.24
CA GLN A 292 6.40 47.56 22.23
C GLN A 292 6.91 46.15 21.91
N ALA A 293 6.19 45.13 22.36
CA ALA A 293 6.49 43.72 22.04
C ALA A 293 6.21 43.37 20.57
N ILE A 294 7.19 42.74 19.90
CA ILE A 294 7.10 42.34 18.49
C ILE A 294 7.37 40.83 18.37
N PRO A 295 6.38 40.00 18.05
CA PRO A 295 6.57 38.55 17.90
C PRO A 295 7.34 38.24 16.60
N LEU A 296 8.50 37.59 16.73
CA LEU A 296 9.39 37.21 15.64
C LEU A 296 9.41 35.69 15.37
N ASN A 297 8.40 34.94 15.82
CA ASN A 297 8.37 33.47 15.72
C ASN A 297 8.51 32.96 14.27
N SER A 298 8.01 33.72 13.28
CA SER A 298 8.19 33.46 11.84
C SER A 298 9.64 33.63 11.34
N HIS A 299 10.57 34.06 12.20
CA HIS A 299 11.98 34.26 11.95
C HIS A 299 12.90 33.41 12.84
N LEU A 300 12.37 32.46 13.63
CA LEU A 300 13.17 31.54 14.47
C LEU A 300 14.31 30.86 13.68
N HIS A 301 14.02 30.40 12.45
CA HIS A 301 14.97 29.80 11.52
C HIS A 301 16.04 30.76 10.96
N ARG A 302 16.13 31.99 11.46
CA ARG A 302 17.20 32.95 11.16
C ARG A 302 18.28 32.99 12.23
N LEU A 303 18.00 32.52 13.44
CA LEU A 303 19.01 32.31 14.48
C LEU A 303 20.04 31.26 14.03
N ARG A 304 21.23 31.33 14.61
CA ARG A 304 22.33 30.39 14.38
C ARG A 304 22.99 30.06 15.71
N VAL A 305 23.41 28.82 15.91
CA VAL A 305 24.31 28.47 17.02
C VAL A 305 25.65 29.19 16.81
N GLY A 306 26.19 29.79 17.86
CA GLY A 306 27.30 30.75 17.80
C GLY A 306 26.82 32.15 17.38
N GLN A 307 27.61 32.83 16.53
CA GLN A 307 27.47 34.28 16.31
C GLN A 307 26.25 34.69 15.49
N ASN A 308 25.50 35.63 16.05
CA ASN A 308 24.37 36.35 15.46
C ASN A 308 24.61 37.87 15.50
N VAL A 309 23.78 38.62 14.79
CA VAL A 309 23.70 40.09 14.90
C VAL A 309 22.24 40.56 14.77
N LEU A 310 21.79 41.33 15.76
CA LEU A 310 20.61 42.19 15.65
C LEU A 310 21.10 43.55 15.12
N SER A 311 20.51 44.04 14.03
CA SER A 311 20.90 45.31 13.39
C SER A 311 19.69 46.23 13.28
N LEU A 312 19.80 47.45 13.80
CA LEU A 312 18.72 48.44 13.84
C LEU A 312 19.08 49.64 12.96
N HIS A 313 18.15 50.04 12.11
CA HIS A 313 18.17 51.33 11.42
C HIS A 313 17.18 52.21 12.18
N LEU A 314 17.72 53.01 13.10
CA LEU A 314 16.99 54.00 13.89
C LEU A 314 16.83 55.28 13.06
N MET A 315 15.65 55.91 13.11
CA MET A 315 15.31 57.12 12.38
C MET A 315 14.49 58.07 13.26
N ASN A 316 14.57 59.35 12.92
CA ASN A 316 13.90 60.48 13.56
C ASN A 316 13.06 61.25 12.49
N SER A 317 12.08 62.06 12.89
CA SER A 317 11.24 62.90 12.03
C SER A 317 12.07 63.90 11.22
N ALA A 318 13.11 64.45 11.86
CA ALA A 318 14.00 65.45 11.31
C ALA A 318 15.47 65.13 11.65
N ALA A 319 16.39 65.98 11.19
CA ALA A 319 17.79 65.91 11.61
C ALA A 319 18.09 66.85 12.79
N ASP A 320 17.18 67.77 13.11
CA ASP A 320 17.28 68.80 14.13
C ASP A 320 16.23 68.69 15.24
N ASP A 321 15.56 67.54 15.32
CA ASP A 321 14.62 67.16 16.39
C ASP A 321 15.33 66.89 17.72
N ASP A 322 14.68 67.18 18.85
CA ASP A 322 15.40 67.41 20.12
C ASP A 322 15.56 66.19 21.06
N ASP A 323 14.97 65.06 20.74
CA ASP A 323 15.25 63.74 21.34
C ASP A 323 15.42 62.61 20.29
N LEU A 324 15.90 61.44 20.74
CA LEU A 324 16.08 60.21 19.96
C LEU A 324 16.36 59.01 20.89
N LEU A 325 15.78 57.83 20.66
CA LEU A 325 16.05 56.60 21.43
C LEU A 325 15.91 55.31 20.61
N VAL A 326 16.81 54.34 20.85
CA VAL A 326 16.46 52.92 20.78
C VAL A 326 17.08 52.07 21.88
N ARG A 327 16.27 51.17 22.42
CA ARG A 327 16.60 50.25 23.50
C ARG A 327 15.82 48.94 23.32
N PRO A 328 16.36 47.98 22.53
CA PRO A 328 15.72 46.70 22.27
C PRO A 328 15.98 45.70 23.41
N GLN A 329 15.06 44.76 23.60
CA GLN A 329 15.32 43.46 24.23
C GLN A 329 14.98 42.37 23.21
N LEU A 330 15.89 41.41 22.97
CA LEU A 330 15.57 40.21 22.20
C LEU A 330 15.52 39.04 23.17
N SER A 331 14.33 38.51 23.46
CA SER A 331 14.17 37.35 24.34
C SER A 331 13.62 36.14 23.58
N ALA A 332 14.03 34.95 24.03
CA ALA A 332 13.64 33.68 23.46
C ALA A 332 13.01 32.81 24.54
N ILE A 333 11.78 32.36 24.32
CA ILE A 333 11.15 31.36 25.18
C ILE A 333 11.58 30.00 24.67
N ARG A 334 12.33 29.28 25.50
CA ARG A 334 12.72 27.89 25.29
C ARG A 334 11.99 26.97 26.25
N VAL A 335 11.76 25.76 25.79
CA VAL A 335 11.37 24.65 26.65
C VAL A 335 12.64 24.20 27.40
N THR A 336 12.57 24.11 28.72
CA THR A 336 13.68 23.65 29.56
C THR A 336 13.48 22.26 30.08
N ASP A 337 12.22 21.84 30.21
CA ASP A 337 11.77 20.54 30.71
C ASP A 337 10.32 20.34 30.25
N ILE A 338 9.77 19.14 30.33
CA ILE A 338 8.38 18.82 29.97
C ILE A 338 7.77 18.02 31.11
N THR A 339 6.75 18.58 31.76
CA THR A 339 6.05 17.91 32.86
C THR A 339 4.96 17.02 32.29
N LEU A 340 5.08 15.72 32.52
CA LEU A 340 4.03 14.74 32.21
C LEU A 340 2.83 14.96 33.14
N GLY A 341 1.65 15.13 32.55
CA GLY A 341 0.38 15.30 33.26
C GLY A 341 -0.39 13.98 33.42
N ASN A 342 -1.69 14.00 33.20
CA ASN A 342 -2.54 12.81 33.28
C ASN A 342 -2.63 12.11 31.93
N GLN A 343 -3.20 10.91 31.91
CA GLN A 343 -3.68 10.29 30.66
C GLN A 343 -5.05 10.89 30.27
N ALA A 344 -5.19 11.32 29.02
CA ALA A 344 -6.30 12.08 28.49
C ALA A 344 -6.57 11.72 27.02
N TYR A 345 -7.75 12.11 26.51
CA TYR A 345 -7.99 12.16 25.07
C TYR A 345 -7.55 13.50 24.47
N PHE A 346 -7.19 13.47 23.19
CA PHE A 346 -6.98 14.66 22.36
C PHE A 346 -7.87 14.54 21.12
N ALA A 347 -8.69 15.57 20.86
CA ALA A 347 -9.58 15.62 19.71
C ALA A 347 -8.85 16.10 18.44
N THR A 348 -7.66 16.67 18.61
CA THR A 348 -6.67 16.90 17.55
C THR A 348 -5.38 16.13 17.90
N PRO A 349 -5.11 14.98 17.26
CA PRO A 349 -3.88 14.22 17.51
C PRO A 349 -2.61 14.99 17.13
N THR A 350 -1.49 14.70 17.81
CA THR A 350 -0.23 15.46 17.73
C THR A 350 1.00 14.66 17.28
N PRO A 351 0.93 13.74 16.30
CA PRO A 351 2.05 12.87 15.94
C PRO A 351 3.32 13.64 15.51
N GLY A 352 4.42 13.31 16.16
CA GLY A 352 5.73 13.95 16.05
C GLY A 352 5.86 15.27 16.82
N GLN A 353 4.89 15.62 17.67
CA GLN A 353 4.79 16.85 18.48
C GLN A 353 4.31 16.52 19.90
N ARG A 354 4.03 17.54 20.72
CA ARG A 354 3.55 17.33 22.09
C ARG A 354 2.03 17.31 22.18
N ASN A 355 1.53 16.37 22.99
CA ASN A 355 0.19 16.38 23.53
C ASN A 355 -0.09 17.68 24.32
N GLY A 356 -1.26 18.27 24.09
CA GLY A 356 -1.73 19.44 24.83
C GLY A 356 -2.32 19.09 26.20
N SER A 357 -3.04 20.05 26.78
CA SER A 357 -3.97 19.82 27.90
C SER A 357 -5.20 19.05 27.42
N GLN A 358 -5.78 18.18 28.26
CA GLN A 358 -6.97 17.37 27.98
C GLN A 358 -8.05 18.07 27.12
N GLU A 359 -8.36 17.49 25.95
CA GLU A 359 -9.53 17.87 25.16
C GLU A 359 -10.66 16.87 25.46
N GLN A 360 -11.76 17.33 26.08
CA GLN A 360 -12.84 16.42 26.45
C GLN A 360 -13.64 15.92 25.23
N LEU A 361 -13.36 14.68 24.83
CA LEU A 361 -14.28 13.82 24.10
C LEU A 361 -15.29 13.18 25.09
N PRO A 362 -16.52 12.84 24.66
CA PRO A 362 -17.47 12.12 25.48
C PRO A 362 -17.36 10.61 25.22
N THR A 363 -18.10 9.86 26.03
CA THR A 363 -17.72 8.51 26.43
C THR A 363 -18.35 7.36 25.63
N SER A 364 -19.08 7.62 24.53
CA SER A 364 -19.59 6.56 23.65
C SER A 364 -20.09 7.00 22.27
N GLU A 365 -20.28 6.01 21.37
CA GLU A 365 -21.06 6.13 20.13
C GLU A 365 -22.57 5.94 20.40
N VAL A 366 -23.43 6.55 19.57
CA VAL A 366 -24.88 6.30 19.58
C VAL A 366 -25.25 4.94 18.98
N ILE A 367 -25.75 4.06 19.84
CA ILE A 367 -26.32 2.76 19.49
C ILE A 367 -27.76 2.97 18.96
N PHE A 368 -27.97 2.77 17.66
CA PHE A 368 -29.30 2.71 17.04
C PHE A 368 -29.87 1.28 17.13
N SER A 369 -31.15 1.13 17.52
CA SER A 369 -31.81 -0.19 17.56
C SER A 369 -32.09 -0.83 16.21
N HIS A 370 -31.82 -0.13 15.10
CA HIS A 370 -32.02 -0.61 13.74
C HIS A 370 -30.84 -0.22 12.85
N ARG A 371 -30.45 -1.11 11.93
CA ARG A 371 -29.54 -0.82 10.82
C ARG A 371 -30.26 -0.01 9.73
N ASN A 372 -29.50 0.50 8.77
CA ASN A 372 -30.05 1.11 7.56
C ASN A 372 -30.88 0.08 6.80
N ARG A 373 -32.05 0.51 6.31
CA ARG A 373 -33.02 -0.40 5.70
C ARG A 373 -34.08 0.30 4.88
N THR A 374 -34.73 -0.45 4.01
CA THR A 374 -36.05 -0.10 3.49
C THR A 374 -37.16 -0.47 4.48
N PHE A 375 -38.34 0.14 4.31
CA PHE A 375 -39.55 -0.20 5.06
C PHE A 375 -40.84 0.13 4.28
N SER A 376 -41.93 -0.52 4.66
CA SER A 376 -43.29 -0.24 4.14
C SER A 376 -44.21 0.32 5.22
N ASP A 377 -44.22 -0.35 6.38
CA ASP A 377 -45.04 0.02 7.55
C ASP A 377 -44.27 0.90 8.54
N THR A 378 -45.01 1.74 9.27
CA THR A 378 -44.46 2.61 10.32
C THR A 378 -43.94 1.78 11.50
N PHE A 379 -42.73 2.11 11.96
CA PHE A 379 -42.06 1.48 13.11
C PHE A 379 -41.45 2.53 14.04
N GLU A 380 -40.86 2.13 15.16
CA GLU A 380 -40.14 3.03 16.07
C GLU A 380 -38.69 2.59 16.22
N ILE A 381 -37.77 3.55 16.28
CA ILE A 381 -36.38 3.33 16.68
C ILE A 381 -36.13 3.84 18.09
N THR A 382 -35.13 3.27 18.75
CA THR A 382 -34.55 3.81 19.97
C THR A 382 -33.08 4.11 19.73
N LEU A 383 -32.61 5.18 20.35
CA LEU A 383 -31.20 5.50 20.48
C LEU A 383 -30.74 5.17 21.90
N ALA A 384 -29.47 4.85 22.07
CA ALA A 384 -28.82 4.67 23.37
C ALA A 384 -27.35 5.09 23.28
N SER A 385 -26.74 5.32 24.44
CA SER A 385 -25.31 5.51 24.69
C SER A 385 -24.78 4.30 25.48
N THR A 386 -23.46 4.19 25.69
CA THR A 386 -22.89 3.09 26.50
C THR A 386 -23.19 3.27 27.99
N PHE A 387 -23.17 4.51 28.49
CA PHE A 387 -23.39 4.84 29.89
C PHE A 387 -24.75 5.56 30.11
N PRO A 388 -25.47 5.30 31.22
CA PRO A 388 -26.88 5.73 31.37
C PRO A 388 -27.08 7.21 31.70
N ASP A 389 -25.99 7.94 31.95
CA ASP A 389 -25.91 9.33 32.39
C ASP A 389 -25.49 10.30 31.26
N GLU A 390 -25.17 9.78 30.08
CA GLU A 390 -24.82 10.56 28.89
C GLU A 390 -26.06 11.09 28.13
N GLU A 391 -25.93 12.25 27.45
CA GLU A 391 -27.01 12.84 26.66
C GLU A 391 -26.92 12.49 25.17
N VAL A 392 -27.78 11.59 24.68
CA VAL A 392 -27.92 11.36 23.23
C VAL A 392 -28.67 12.54 22.58
N ARG A 393 -28.01 13.27 21.68
CA ARG A 393 -28.59 14.38 20.89
C ARG A 393 -28.72 13.98 19.42
N TYR A 394 -29.79 14.41 18.73
CA TYR A 394 -30.07 13.99 17.36
C TYR A 394 -30.71 15.07 16.47
N THR A 395 -30.52 14.95 15.16
CA THR A 395 -31.07 15.81 14.12
C THR A 395 -31.83 14.98 13.07
N THR A 396 -32.77 15.61 12.37
CA THR A 396 -33.63 14.97 11.34
C THR A 396 -33.68 15.73 10.02
N ASP A 397 -32.98 16.86 9.93
CA ASP A 397 -32.83 17.71 8.73
C ASP A 397 -31.47 17.51 8.04
N ARG A 398 -30.64 16.58 8.58
CA ARG A 398 -29.25 16.22 8.22
C ARG A 398 -28.16 17.17 8.73
N SER A 399 -28.50 18.20 9.52
CA SER A 399 -27.50 19.01 10.23
C SER A 399 -26.67 18.15 11.19
N GLU A 400 -25.50 18.65 11.58
CA GLU A 400 -24.64 17.98 12.57
C GLU A 400 -25.23 18.17 13.96
N PRO A 401 -25.40 17.11 14.77
CA PRO A 401 -25.86 17.27 16.13
C PRO A 401 -24.86 18.09 16.95
N ASP A 402 -25.38 19.12 17.61
CA ASP A 402 -24.66 20.00 18.52
C ASP A 402 -25.29 19.96 19.93
N ALA A 403 -24.69 20.65 20.90
CA ALA A 403 -25.21 20.73 22.27
C ALA A 403 -26.56 21.48 22.38
N THR A 404 -27.03 22.12 21.30
CA THR A 404 -28.34 22.81 21.24
C THR A 404 -29.44 21.93 20.61
N SER A 405 -29.05 20.84 19.96
CA SER A 405 -29.91 19.92 19.21
C SER A 405 -30.87 19.14 20.12
N PRO A 406 -31.99 18.62 19.59
CA PRO A 406 -32.96 17.83 20.35
C PRO A 406 -32.36 16.70 21.20
N LEU A 407 -32.66 16.71 22.50
CA LEU A 407 -32.36 15.61 23.42
C LEU A 407 -33.30 14.43 23.17
N TYR A 408 -32.72 13.26 22.94
CA TYR A 408 -33.45 12.01 22.83
C TYR A 408 -34.06 11.63 24.20
N THR A 409 -35.39 11.53 24.27
CA THR A 409 -36.14 11.29 25.53
C THR A 409 -37.25 10.25 25.41
N ARG A 410 -37.46 9.68 24.20
CA ARG A 410 -38.45 8.64 23.88
C ARG A 410 -38.16 8.06 22.49
N PRO A 411 -38.69 6.87 22.13
CA PRO A 411 -38.57 6.32 20.79
C PRO A 411 -38.97 7.30 19.68
N ILE A 412 -38.31 7.22 18.53
CA ILE A 412 -38.60 8.04 17.35
C ILE A 412 -39.43 7.20 16.37
N THR A 413 -40.68 7.61 16.13
CA THR A 413 -41.57 6.96 15.16
C THR A 413 -41.17 7.32 13.72
N ILE A 414 -40.86 6.32 12.90
CA ILE A 414 -40.41 6.46 11.51
C ILE A 414 -41.60 6.24 10.56
N THR A 415 -42.16 7.33 10.03
CA THR A 415 -43.34 7.27 9.13
C THR A 415 -42.98 7.30 7.64
N ASP A 416 -41.90 7.98 7.26
CA ASP A 416 -41.52 8.31 5.88
C ASP A 416 -39.98 8.33 5.73
N SER A 417 -39.47 8.35 4.49
CA SER A 417 -38.02 8.29 4.23
C SER A 417 -37.27 9.42 4.95
N ILE A 418 -36.30 9.06 5.78
CA ILE A 418 -35.64 9.98 6.71
C ILE A 418 -34.18 9.59 6.92
N GLN A 419 -33.33 10.60 7.11
CA GLN A 419 -31.96 10.45 7.58
C GLN A 419 -31.86 11.10 8.96
N ILE A 420 -31.38 10.34 9.94
CA ILE A 420 -31.20 10.76 11.32
C ILE A 420 -29.72 10.71 11.61
N ARG A 421 -29.12 11.83 12.03
CA ARG A 421 -27.76 11.87 12.58
C ARG A 421 -27.87 12.04 14.09
N ALA A 422 -27.07 11.33 14.85
CA ALA A 422 -27.04 11.42 16.31
C ALA A 422 -25.61 11.30 16.82
N ARG A 423 -25.30 11.95 17.95
CA ARG A 423 -24.05 11.76 18.69
C ARG A 423 -24.32 11.86 20.18
N VAL A 424 -23.41 11.32 20.99
CA VAL A 424 -23.47 11.40 22.44
C VAL A 424 -22.83 12.71 22.92
N PHE A 425 -23.38 13.29 23.98
CA PHE A 425 -22.81 14.43 24.70
C PHE A 425 -22.53 14.06 26.15
N GLY A 426 -21.29 14.33 26.57
CA GLY A 426 -20.79 14.07 27.93
C GLY A 426 -20.67 15.35 28.76
N GLU A 427 -19.83 15.29 29.81
CA GLU A 427 -19.55 16.47 30.64
C GLU A 427 -19.00 17.65 29.79
N ASN A 428 -19.29 18.87 30.25
CA ASN A 428 -18.91 20.13 29.60
C ASN A 428 -19.34 20.31 28.12
N ASN A 429 -20.25 19.47 27.61
CA ASN A 429 -20.71 19.41 26.22
C ASN A 429 -19.67 18.83 25.22
N ALA A 430 -18.74 18.01 25.72
CA ALA A 430 -17.96 17.09 24.88
C ALA A 430 -18.87 16.33 23.90
N ALA A 431 -18.51 16.20 22.62
CA ALA A 431 -19.39 15.73 21.55
C ALA A 431 -18.80 14.56 20.73
N GLY A 432 -19.46 13.39 20.71
CA GLY A 432 -18.88 12.11 20.26
C GLY A 432 -18.87 11.91 18.74
N PRO A 433 -18.48 10.73 18.22
CA PRO A 433 -18.62 10.44 16.79
C PRO A 433 -20.08 10.58 16.33
N ILE A 434 -20.30 11.09 15.13
CA ILE A 434 -21.64 11.21 14.55
C ILE A 434 -22.00 9.86 13.94
N LYS A 435 -23.13 9.27 14.35
CA LYS A 435 -23.68 8.07 13.70
C LYS A 435 -24.98 8.39 12.99
N MET A 436 -25.05 8.04 11.70
CA MET A 436 -26.23 8.22 10.86
C MET A 436 -27.01 6.92 10.71
N ARG A 437 -28.33 7.04 10.64
CA ARG A 437 -29.17 6.03 9.98
C ARG A 437 -30.10 6.65 8.92
N SER A 438 -30.16 6.00 7.77
CA SER A 438 -31.04 6.31 6.64
C SER A 438 -32.08 5.21 6.49
N PHE A 439 -33.35 5.58 6.64
CA PHE A 439 -34.49 4.68 6.50
C PHE A 439 -35.29 5.07 5.24
N LEU A 440 -35.52 4.12 4.33
CA LEU A 440 -36.06 4.41 3.00
C LEU A 440 -37.44 3.77 2.79
N LYS A 441 -38.49 4.59 2.64
CA LYS A 441 -39.87 4.09 2.52
C LYS A 441 -40.20 3.64 1.11
N LEU A 442 -40.73 2.43 0.96
CA LEU A 442 -41.25 1.88 -0.29
C LEU A 442 -42.69 2.38 -0.53
N GLY A 443 -42.83 3.39 -1.39
CA GLY A 443 -44.07 4.14 -1.60
C GLY A 443 -45.11 3.50 -2.52
N ASP A 444 -44.74 2.46 -3.29
CA ASP A 444 -45.67 1.70 -4.13
C ASP A 444 -45.45 0.19 -4.04
N ALA A 445 -46.50 -0.57 -4.40
CA ALA A 445 -46.48 -2.03 -4.39
C ALA A 445 -45.53 -2.63 -5.43
N ASP A 446 -45.16 -1.85 -6.45
CA ASP A 446 -44.23 -2.26 -7.50
C ASP A 446 -42.81 -2.39 -6.94
N LEU A 447 -42.32 -1.43 -6.15
CA LEU A 447 -41.05 -1.57 -5.43
C LEU A 447 -41.13 -2.58 -4.28
N GLN A 448 -42.24 -2.66 -3.54
CA GLN A 448 -42.41 -3.68 -2.48
C GLN A 448 -42.36 -5.12 -3.02
N GLN A 449 -42.58 -5.33 -4.32
CA GLN A 449 -42.46 -6.62 -5.01
C GLN A 449 -41.26 -6.65 -5.99
N PHE A 450 -40.46 -5.59 -6.09
CA PHE A 450 -39.37 -5.52 -7.04
C PHE A 450 -38.23 -6.44 -6.61
N ASN A 451 -37.83 -7.31 -7.53
CA ASN A 451 -36.75 -8.26 -7.29
C ASN A 451 -35.96 -8.58 -8.57
N SER A 452 -34.64 -8.55 -8.48
CA SER A 452 -33.73 -8.74 -9.63
C SER A 452 -32.87 -9.98 -9.47
N ASN A 453 -32.21 -10.38 -10.56
CA ASN A 453 -31.11 -11.35 -10.56
C ASN A 453 -29.74 -10.64 -10.68
N LEU A 454 -29.75 -9.31 -10.64
CA LEU A 454 -28.60 -8.43 -10.49
C LEU A 454 -28.68 -7.77 -9.11
N PRO A 455 -27.55 -7.36 -8.51
CA PRO A 455 -27.56 -6.46 -7.37
C PRO A 455 -28.37 -5.18 -7.66
N ILE A 456 -29.03 -4.66 -6.63
CA ILE A 456 -29.84 -3.44 -6.67
C ILE A 456 -29.06 -2.34 -5.96
N VAL A 457 -28.81 -1.22 -6.65
CA VAL A 457 -28.17 -0.03 -6.07
C VAL A 457 -29.22 1.05 -5.86
N ILE A 458 -29.42 1.47 -4.62
CA ILE A 458 -30.36 2.52 -4.23
C ILE A 458 -29.56 3.81 -3.96
N LEU A 459 -29.96 4.93 -4.56
CA LEU A 459 -29.33 6.24 -4.42
C LEU A 459 -30.36 7.31 -4.04
N GLU A 460 -30.16 7.98 -2.91
CA GLU A 460 -31.03 9.06 -2.41
C GLU A 460 -30.24 10.38 -2.29
N THR A 461 -30.79 11.48 -2.83
CA THR A 461 -30.17 12.82 -2.74
C THR A 461 -30.87 13.75 -1.75
N TRP A 462 -31.97 13.31 -1.14
CA TRP A 462 -32.76 14.02 -0.13
C TRP A 462 -33.34 15.33 -0.65
N ASN A 463 -34.06 15.24 -1.78
CA ASN A 463 -34.69 16.34 -2.53
C ASN A 463 -33.71 17.44 -2.99
N ARG A 464 -32.48 17.08 -3.35
CA ARG A 464 -31.48 18.01 -3.88
C ARG A 464 -31.33 17.98 -5.42
N GLY A 465 -32.08 17.10 -6.10
CA GLY A 465 -32.11 17.01 -7.57
C GLY A 465 -31.03 16.11 -8.17
N ASP A 466 -30.87 16.15 -9.49
CA ASP A 466 -29.83 15.40 -10.20
C ASP A 466 -28.41 15.91 -9.82
N PRO A 467 -27.40 15.03 -9.70
CA PRO A 467 -26.03 15.46 -9.50
C PRO A 467 -25.49 16.30 -10.67
N GLY A 468 -24.67 17.30 -10.33
CA GLY A 468 -23.94 18.13 -11.28
C GLY A 468 -22.58 17.56 -11.66
N GLY A 469 -21.86 18.24 -12.56
CA GLY A 469 -20.48 17.91 -12.95
C GLY A 469 -19.41 18.73 -12.23
N GLY A 470 -19.75 19.40 -11.13
CA GLY A 470 -18.86 20.22 -10.32
C GLY A 470 -18.54 19.55 -8.99
N ASN A 471 -18.81 20.27 -7.89
CA ASN A 471 -18.74 19.70 -6.53
C ASN A 471 -19.64 18.45 -6.41
N PRO A 472 -19.24 17.45 -5.61
CA PRO A 472 -20.05 16.26 -5.38
C PRO A 472 -21.37 16.63 -4.69
N LEU A 473 -22.47 16.06 -5.15
CA LEU A 473 -23.76 16.15 -4.50
C LEU A 473 -23.85 15.10 -3.39
N ASP A 474 -23.90 15.58 -2.15
CA ASP A 474 -24.09 14.77 -0.95
C ASP A 474 -25.40 13.93 -1.02
N GLY A 475 -25.32 12.67 -0.62
CA GLY A 475 -26.41 11.69 -0.69
C GLY A 475 -26.13 10.42 0.10
N PHE A 476 -26.95 9.39 -0.11
CA PHE A 476 -26.82 8.06 0.51
C PHE A 476 -26.90 6.98 -0.57
N MET A 477 -26.08 5.93 -0.44
CA MET A 477 -26.12 4.73 -1.27
C MET A 477 -26.34 3.49 -0.40
N ALA A 478 -27.18 2.58 -0.89
CA ALA A 478 -27.26 1.21 -0.41
C ALA A 478 -27.17 0.23 -1.58
N ILE A 479 -26.65 -0.96 -1.33
CA ILE A 479 -26.56 -2.08 -2.27
C ILE A 479 -27.23 -3.29 -1.62
N ILE A 480 -28.08 -3.96 -2.39
CA ILE A 480 -28.68 -5.26 -2.04
C ILE A 480 -28.20 -6.27 -3.08
N GLU A 481 -27.49 -7.29 -2.64
CA GLU A 481 -26.95 -8.34 -3.50
C GLU A 481 -27.92 -9.52 -3.68
N PRO A 482 -27.76 -10.34 -4.73
CA PRO A 482 -28.60 -11.50 -4.92
C PRO A 482 -28.29 -12.57 -3.86
N ASP A 483 -29.28 -12.84 -2.99
CA ASP A 483 -29.24 -13.89 -1.97
C ASP A 483 -28.66 -15.21 -2.54
N PRO A 484 -27.62 -15.82 -1.95
CA PRO A 484 -26.92 -16.97 -2.54
C PRO A 484 -27.79 -18.21 -2.77
N GLU A 485 -28.84 -18.44 -1.97
CA GLU A 485 -29.70 -19.62 -2.13
C GLU A 485 -30.71 -19.46 -3.28
N THR A 486 -31.33 -18.29 -3.41
CA THR A 486 -32.38 -18.04 -4.42
C THR A 486 -31.86 -17.34 -5.68
N GLY A 487 -30.66 -16.76 -5.61
CA GLY A 487 -30.04 -15.97 -6.68
C GLY A 487 -30.76 -14.65 -6.98
N ARG A 488 -31.47 -14.06 -6.00
CA ARG A 488 -32.32 -12.87 -6.19
C ARG A 488 -32.14 -11.81 -5.09
N ALA A 489 -32.01 -10.56 -5.50
CA ALA A 489 -32.07 -9.38 -4.62
C ALA A 489 -33.50 -8.82 -4.62
N ARG A 490 -34.05 -8.41 -3.47
CA ARG A 490 -35.36 -7.73 -3.37
C ARG A 490 -35.23 -6.40 -2.64
N MET A 491 -36.08 -5.43 -2.96
CA MET A 491 -36.13 -4.13 -2.24
C MET A 491 -36.45 -4.24 -0.74
N THR A 492 -36.85 -5.42 -0.25
CA THR A 492 -37.26 -5.70 1.13
C THR A 492 -36.19 -6.41 1.97
N ASP A 493 -35.12 -6.86 1.32
CA ASP A 493 -34.02 -7.58 1.99
C ASP A 493 -33.10 -6.55 2.70
N GLU A 494 -32.10 -7.02 3.46
CA GLU A 494 -31.16 -6.11 4.16
C GLU A 494 -30.13 -5.49 3.19
N PHE A 495 -29.33 -4.53 3.66
CA PHE A 495 -28.29 -3.89 2.85
C PHE A 495 -26.94 -4.56 3.09
N ASP A 496 -26.34 -5.15 2.06
CA ASP A 496 -25.01 -5.78 2.12
C ASP A 496 -23.88 -4.75 2.13
N THR A 497 -24.14 -3.56 1.60
CA THR A 497 -23.25 -2.40 1.68
C THR A 497 -24.07 -1.13 1.69
N ASP A 498 -23.85 -0.25 2.66
CA ASP A 498 -24.44 1.08 2.66
C ASP A 498 -23.45 2.14 3.19
N THR A 499 -23.59 3.38 2.70
CA THR A 499 -22.62 4.46 2.92
C THR A 499 -23.21 5.81 2.53
N ARG A 500 -22.71 6.89 3.14
CA ARG A 500 -22.91 8.26 2.63
C ARG A 500 -22.12 8.41 1.33
N VAL A 501 -22.61 9.20 0.37
CA VAL A 501 -21.93 9.35 -0.93
C VAL A 501 -21.84 10.78 -1.45
N GLY A 502 -20.75 11.07 -2.15
CA GLY A 502 -20.59 12.21 -3.05
C GLY A 502 -20.91 11.80 -4.49
N LEU A 503 -21.99 12.32 -5.06
CA LEU A 503 -22.45 11.99 -6.42
C LEU A 503 -22.02 13.06 -7.43
N LYS A 504 -21.28 12.67 -8.47
CA LYS A 504 -20.90 13.55 -9.59
C LYS A 504 -21.38 12.97 -10.92
N ARG A 505 -22.07 13.76 -11.73
CA ARG A 505 -22.44 13.39 -13.10
C ARG A 505 -21.21 13.44 -14.00
N ARG A 506 -20.96 12.39 -14.79
CA ARG A 506 -19.71 12.22 -15.56
C ARG A 506 -19.93 11.93 -17.05
N GLY A 507 -18.81 11.95 -17.78
CA GLY A 507 -18.76 11.81 -19.24
C GLY A 507 -18.69 13.17 -19.93
N SER A 508 -18.35 13.19 -21.22
CA SER A 508 -18.28 14.41 -22.02
C SER A 508 -19.46 14.50 -22.99
N SER A 509 -19.51 13.61 -24.00
CA SER A 509 -20.64 13.56 -24.95
C SER A 509 -21.94 13.02 -24.35
N SER A 510 -21.84 12.17 -23.33
CA SER A 510 -22.96 11.58 -22.60
C SER A 510 -23.45 12.43 -21.44
N PHE A 511 -22.77 13.54 -21.11
CA PHE A 511 -23.10 14.38 -19.96
C PHE A 511 -24.56 14.86 -19.98
N GLY A 512 -25.06 15.25 -21.16
CA GLY A 512 -26.44 15.76 -21.32
C GLY A 512 -27.54 14.71 -21.40
N TRP A 513 -27.25 13.41 -21.26
CA TRP A 513 -28.26 12.36 -21.46
C TRP A 513 -29.28 12.25 -20.31
N PRO A 514 -30.57 11.96 -20.60
CA PRO A 514 -31.59 11.68 -19.58
C PRO A 514 -31.22 10.56 -18.60
N LYS A 515 -30.67 9.44 -19.11
CA LYS A 515 -29.96 8.44 -18.31
C LYS A 515 -28.48 8.80 -18.33
N TYR A 516 -27.97 9.31 -17.21
CA TYR A 516 -26.61 9.82 -17.09
C TYR A 516 -25.70 8.87 -16.30
N SER A 517 -24.41 8.87 -16.63
CA SER A 517 -23.40 8.12 -15.86
C SER A 517 -22.92 8.95 -14.67
N MET A 518 -22.55 8.28 -13.58
CA MET A 518 -22.12 8.91 -12.33
C MET A 518 -20.73 8.40 -11.90
N THR A 519 -19.97 9.27 -11.25
CA THR A 519 -18.98 8.88 -10.24
C THR A 519 -19.69 8.91 -8.89
N VAL A 520 -19.43 7.90 -8.07
CA VAL A 520 -19.99 7.72 -6.73
C VAL A 520 -18.81 7.58 -5.77
N GLU A 521 -18.67 8.53 -4.87
CA GLU A 521 -17.56 8.66 -3.93
C GLU A 521 -18.10 8.24 -2.56
N ALA A 522 -17.71 7.07 -2.05
CA ALA A 522 -18.17 6.52 -0.77
C ALA A 522 -17.49 7.25 0.41
N ARG A 523 -18.26 7.51 1.47
CA ARG A 523 -17.87 8.45 2.53
C ARG A 523 -18.33 8.03 3.92
N ASP A 524 -17.58 8.53 4.89
CA ASP A 524 -17.87 8.56 6.33
C ASP A 524 -18.89 9.66 6.70
N GLU A 525 -19.07 9.89 7.99
CA GLU A 525 -20.13 10.72 8.55
C GLU A 525 -19.77 12.22 8.52
N GLU A 526 -18.49 12.52 8.39
CA GLU A 526 -17.84 13.82 8.31
C GLU A 526 -17.82 14.27 6.84
N GLY A 527 -17.46 13.36 5.94
CA GLY A 527 -17.62 13.46 4.48
C GLY A 527 -16.34 13.20 3.68
N LEU A 528 -15.39 12.46 4.26
CA LEU A 528 -14.08 12.11 3.70
C LEU A 528 -14.16 10.74 2.99
N ASP A 529 -13.06 10.25 2.40
CA ASP A 529 -13.09 9.11 1.47
C ASP A 529 -13.09 7.75 2.20
N LYS A 530 -14.24 7.07 2.26
CA LYS A 530 -14.41 5.77 2.94
C LYS A 530 -14.29 4.59 1.97
N GLY A 531 -13.30 3.72 2.18
CA GLY A 531 -13.09 2.53 1.36
C GLY A 531 -14.10 1.42 1.63
N ILE A 532 -14.84 1.01 0.60
CA ILE A 532 -15.85 -0.08 0.63
C ILE A 532 -15.51 -1.20 -0.36
N THR A 533 -16.06 -2.40 -0.17
CA THR A 533 -15.76 -3.61 -0.99
C THR A 533 -17.04 -4.17 -1.67
N PRO A 534 -17.74 -3.38 -2.50
CA PRO A 534 -19.08 -3.71 -2.99
C PRO A 534 -19.07 -4.87 -4.00
N ILE A 535 -19.97 -5.85 -3.85
CA ILE A 535 -20.21 -6.88 -4.86
C ILE A 535 -18.94 -7.70 -5.18
N GLY A 536 -18.07 -7.90 -4.18
CA GLY A 536 -16.79 -8.58 -4.33
C GLY A 536 -15.81 -7.87 -5.26
N LEU A 537 -15.90 -6.54 -5.39
CA LEU A 537 -14.87 -5.71 -6.03
C LEU A 537 -13.91 -5.18 -4.94
N PRO A 538 -12.58 -5.21 -5.14
CA PRO A 538 -11.61 -4.85 -4.09
C PRO A 538 -11.82 -3.45 -3.50
N ARG A 539 -11.45 -3.28 -2.21
CA ARG A 539 -11.67 -2.07 -1.41
C ARG A 539 -11.31 -0.79 -2.17
N GLU A 540 -12.24 0.17 -2.19
CA GLU A 540 -12.04 1.51 -2.76
C GLU A 540 -13.19 2.47 -2.36
N SER A 541 -12.93 3.78 -2.34
CA SER A 541 -13.96 4.82 -2.14
C SER A 541 -14.58 5.33 -3.45
N ASP A 542 -13.82 5.34 -4.53
CA ASP A 542 -14.09 6.08 -5.77
C ASP A 542 -14.67 5.16 -6.90
N TRP A 543 -16.00 5.12 -7.02
CA TRP A 543 -16.74 4.21 -7.89
C TRP A 543 -17.39 4.89 -9.11
N VAL A 544 -17.85 4.07 -10.07
CA VAL A 544 -18.43 4.54 -11.32
C VAL A 544 -19.69 3.75 -11.68
N LEU A 545 -20.82 4.45 -11.86
CA LEU A 545 -22.03 3.88 -12.44
C LEU A 545 -22.12 4.26 -13.92
N SER A 546 -21.81 3.28 -14.79
CA SER A 546 -21.80 3.39 -16.25
C SER A 546 -23.21 3.23 -16.82
N GLY A 547 -23.85 4.34 -17.17
CA GLY A 547 -25.29 4.43 -17.53
C GLY A 547 -25.60 4.32 -19.01
N ARG A 548 -24.89 3.45 -19.75
CA ARG A 548 -24.95 3.43 -21.22
C ARG A 548 -26.30 2.87 -21.70
N TYR A 549 -26.76 3.36 -22.86
CA TYR A 549 -28.01 2.93 -23.52
C TYR A 549 -28.18 3.46 -24.96
N GLN A 550 -27.56 4.61 -25.30
CA GLN A 550 -27.76 5.24 -26.62
C GLN A 550 -26.89 4.60 -27.70
N PHE A 551 -25.56 4.70 -27.61
CA PHE A 551 -24.62 4.07 -28.56
C PHE A 551 -24.55 2.56 -28.36
N ASP A 552 -24.22 2.12 -27.15
CA ASP A 552 -24.35 0.72 -26.76
C ASP A 552 -25.77 0.38 -26.30
N ARG A 553 -26.41 -0.53 -27.05
CA ARG A 553 -27.70 -1.16 -26.72
C ARG A 553 -27.59 -2.65 -26.38
N ALA A 554 -26.39 -3.23 -26.46
CA ALA A 554 -26.10 -4.53 -25.86
C ALA A 554 -25.84 -4.40 -24.34
N LEU A 555 -25.52 -3.19 -23.87
CA LEU A 555 -25.28 -2.85 -22.45
C LEU A 555 -24.08 -3.62 -21.86
N MET A 556 -23.09 -3.92 -22.70
CA MET A 556 -21.96 -4.82 -22.37
C MET A 556 -20.69 -4.59 -23.22
N ARG A 557 -20.64 -3.52 -24.05
CA ARG A 557 -19.53 -3.32 -25.00
C ARG A 557 -18.21 -2.91 -24.36
N ASN A 558 -18.26 -2.14 -23.27
CA ASN A 558 -17.06 -1.88 -22.46
C ASN A 558 -16.62 -3.18 -21.78
N GLU A 559 -17.58 -3.79 -21.11
CA GLU A 559 -17.44 -4.91 -20.20
C GLU A 559 -16.84 -6.13 -20.92
N LEU A 560 -17.22 -6.36 -22.18
CA LEU A 560 -16.62 -7.37 -23.06
C LEU A 560 -15.13 -7.15 -23.32
N ILE A 561 -14.72 -5.93 -23.69
CA ILE A 561 -13.30 -5.66 -23.97
C ILE A 561 -12.49 -5.59 -22.68
N TYR A 562 -13.09 -5.17 -21.58
CA TYR A 562 -12.49 -5.16 -20.25
C TYR A 562 -12.23 -6.60 -19.76
N GLU A 563 -13.15 -7.52 -20.03
CA GLU A 563 -12.98 -8.94 -19.75
C GLU A 563 -11.92 -9.59 -20.64
N LEU A 564 -11.98 -9.37 -21.96
CA LEU A 564 -10.95 -9.88 -22.87
C LEU A 564 -9.55 -9.33 -22.55
N SER A 565 -9.43 -8.10 -22.05
CA SER A 565 -8.15 -7.54 -21.58
C SER A 565 -7.56 -8.35 -20.43
N ARG A 566 -8.36 -8.62 -19.39
CA ARG A 566 -7.93 -9.44 -18.23
C ARG A 566 -7.52 -10.84 -18.67
N GLN A 567 -8.25 -11.44 -19.61
CA GLN A 567 -7.92 -12.75 -20.17
C GLN A 567 -6.63 -12.75 -21.01
N THR A 568 -6.13 -11.57 -21.45
CA THR A 568 -4.78 -11.42 -22.04
C THR A 568 -3.68 -11.10 -21.02
N GLY A 569 -3.97 -11.11 -19.72
CA GLY A 569 -3.04 -10.73 -18.65
C GLY A 569 -2.89 -9.23 -18.42
N GLU A 570 -3.76 -8.39 -18.99
CA GLU A 570 -3.71 -6.92 -18.83
C GLU A 570 -4.86 -6.42 -17.97
N TYR A 571 -4.55 -5.70 -16.89
CA TYR A 571 -5.60 -5.08 -16.08
C TYR A 571 -6.49 -4.18 -16.93
N ALA A 572 -7.79 -4.42 -16.81
CA ALA A 572 -8.84 -3.48 -17.12
C ALA A 572 -9.88 -3.55 -16.00
N THR A 573 -10.50 -2.41 -15.70
CA THR A 573 -11.47 -2.26 -14.61
C THR A 573 -12.49 -3.40 -14.58
N ARG A 574 -12.64 -4.02 -13.41
CA ARG A 574 -13.71 -4.98 -13.16
C ARG A 574 -15.05 -4.26 -13.15
N THR A 575 -16.11 -5.03 -13.44
CA THR A 575 -17.46 -4.51 -13.65
C THR A 575 -18.50 -5.51 -13.17
N LYS A 576 -19.55 -5.02 -12.52
CA LYS A 576 -20.74 -5.81 -12.11
C LYS A 576 -21.98 -5.15 -12.69
N PHE A 577 -22.86 -5.90 -13.35
CA PHE A 577 -24.14 -5.35 -13.80
C PHE A 577 -25.10 -5.21 -12.62
N VAL A 578 -25.75 -4.06 -12.51
CA VAL A 578 -26.67 -3.71 -11.40
C VAL A 578 -27.93 -3.03 -11.94
N GLU A 579 -29.01 -3.04 -11.18
CA GLU A 579 -30.15 -2.14 -11.42
C GLU A 579 -30.18 -0.98 -10.43
N VAL A 580 -30.31 0.24 -10.93
CA VAL A 580 -30.27 1.46 -10.12
C VAL A 580 -31.68 1.99 -9.84
N ILE A 581 -31.98 2.26 -8.57
CA ILE A 581 -33.09 3.10 -8.10
C ILE A 581 -32.49 4.43 -7.65
N HIS A 582 -32.89 5.55 -8.26
CA HIS A 582 -32.34 6.87 -7.94
C HIS A 582 -33.45 7.87 -7.61
N ASN A 583 -33.61 8.16 -6.31
CA ASN A 583 -34.52 9.20 -5.84
C ASN A 583 -33.80 10.57 -5.78
N VAL A 584 -34.25 11.48 -6.63
CA VAL A 584 -33.78 12.88 -6.67
C VAL A 584 -34.73 13.87 -5.99
N ARG A 585 -35.88 13.37 -5.48
CA ARG A 585 -37.00 14.16 -4.93
C ARG A 585 -37.22 13.97 -3.43
N GLY A 586 -36.53 13.02 -2.79
CA GLY A 586 -36.77 12.64 -1.40
C GLY A 586 -38.16 12.02 -1.19
N GLY A 587 -38.52 11.75 0.07
CA GLY A 587 -39.76 11.08 0.41
C GLY A 587 -39.79 9.60 -0.02
N PRO A 588 -40.96 8.96 -0.11
CA PRO A 588 -41.08 7.54 -0.45
C PRO A 588 -40.59 7.25 -1.88
N LEU A 589 -39.80 6.17 -2.02
CA LEU A 589 -39.28 5.67 -3.28
C LEU A 589 -40.44 5.07 -4.11
N THR A 590 -40.44 5.27 -5.42
CA THR A 590 -41.49 4.77 -6.34
C THR A 590 -40.90 4.16 -7.60
N TYR A 591 -41.44 3.06 -8.11
CA TYR A 591 -40.89 2.41 -9.32
C TYR A 591 -41.04 3.32 -10.54
N SER A 592 -42.25 3.88 -10.72
CA SER A 592 -42.56 4.75 -11.85
C SER A 592 -41.75 6.06 -11.86
N GLY A 593 -41.35 6.54 -10.68
CA GLY A 593 -40.53 7.73 -10.52
C GLY A 593 -39.04 7.44 -10.66
N ASP A 594 -38.54 6.51 -9.85
CA ASP A 594 -37.15 6.45 -9.41
C ASP A 594 -36.37 5.26 -9.99
N TYR A 595 -37.03 4.30 -10.67
CA TYR A 595 -36.30 3.26 -11.41
C TYR A 595 -35.47 3.88 -12.55
N PHE A 596 -34.14 3.69 -12.47
CA PHE A 596 -33.16 4.35 -13.33
C PHE A 596 -32.48 3.40 -14.34
N GLY A 597 -32.75 2.10 -14.27
CA GLY A 597 -32.34 1.11 -15.29
C GLY A 597 -31.10 0.28 -14.94
N VAL A 598 -30.62 -0.49 -15.91
CA VAL A 598 -29.41 -1.32 -15.78
C VAL A 598 -28.16 -0.47 -15.96
N TYR A 599 -27.19 -0.62 -15.07
CA TYR A 599 -25.88 0.02 -15.10
C TYR A 599 -24.79 -1.05 -14.99
N ALA A 600 -23.56 -0.71 -15.37
CA ALA A 600 -22.39 -1.40 -14.82
C ALA A 600 -21.81 -0.57 -13.67
N LEU A 601 -21.79 -1.13 -12.46
CA LEU A 601 -20.87 -0.67 -11.41
C LEU A 601 -19.46 -1.04 -11.89
N THR A 602 -18.59 -0.04 -11.93
CA THR A 602 -17.27 -0.08 -12.56
C THR A 602 -16.29 0.59 -11.60
N GLU A 603 -15.08 0.04 -11.49
CA GLU A 603 -14.01 0.68 -10.71
C GLU A 603 -13.54 1.97 -11.39
N LYS A 604 -12.91 2.87 -10.63
CA LYS A 604 -12.17 3.98 -11.21
C LYS A 604 -10.76 3.51 -11.58
N ILE A 605 -10.26 3.94 -12.74
CA ILE A 605 -8.85 3.78 -13.09
C ILE A 605 -8.03 4.70 -12.19
N LYS A 606 -7.24 4.12 -11.29
CA LYS A 606 -6.30 4.76 -10.37
C LYS A 606 -5.04 3.91 -10.18
N ARG A 607 -4.01 4.47 -9.55
CA ARG A 607 -2.83 3.75 -9.02
C ARG A 607 -3.21 3.07 -7.71
N ASP A 608 -3.10 1.75 -7.68
CA ASP A 608 -3.56 0.83 -6.63
C ASP A 608 -3.15 -0.58 -7.05
N ASP A 609 -2.63 -1.40 -6.15
CA ASP A 609 -1.94 -2.65 -6.53
C ASP A 609 -2.91 -3.74 -7.01
N SER A 610 -4.14 -3.70 -6.51
CA SER A 610 -5.27 -4.47 -7.07
C SER A 610 -5.72 -3.98 -8.47
N ARG A 611 -5.09 -2.96 -9.06
CA ARG A 611 -5.54 -2.24 -10.27
C ARG A 611 -4.41 -1.91 -11.24
N VAL A 612 -3.73 -0.76 -11.07
CA VAL A 612 -2.60 -0.35 -11.90
C VAL A 612 -1.37 -0.22 -10.99
N PRO A 613 -0.52 -1.26 -10.91
CA PRO A 613 0.61 -1.33 -9.98
C PRO A 613 1.77 -0.47 -10.48
N VAL A 614 1.71 0.83 -10.18
CA VAL A 614 2.81 1.78 -10.39
C VAL A 614 3.18 2.34 -9.02
N ALA A 615 4.45 2.33 -8.62
CA ALA A 615 4.86 2.84 -7.30
C ALA A 615 4.38 4.29 -7.05
N ARG A 616 4.04 4.66 -5.80
CA ARG A 616 3.74 6.05 -5.44
C ARG A 616 4.99 6.93 -5.65
N LEU A 617 4.80 8.13 -6.19
CA LEU A 617 5.83 9.17 -6.31
C LEU A 617 5.61 10.27 -5.28
N ASP A 618 6.54 10.44 -4.34
CA ASP A 618 6.55 11.59 -3.41
C ASP A 618 6.72 12.92 -4.20
N PRO A 619 5.84 13.94 -4.03
CA PRO A 619 6.01 15.28 -4.63
C PRO A 619 7.37 15.95 -4.36
N ARG A 620 8.07 15.60 -3.27
CA ARG A 620 9.41 16.08 -2.90
C ARG A 620 10.52 15.47 -3.76
N THR A 621 10.30 14.28 -4.34
CA THR A 621 11.32 13.50 -5.05
C THR A 621 11.85 14.22 -6.27
N SER A 622 13.19 14.24 -6.42
CA SER A 622 13.85 14.92 -7.53
C SER A 622 15.18 14.32 -8.02
N ARG A 623 15.39 13.00 -7.82
CA ARG A 623 16.56 12.24 -8.28
C ARG A 623 16.18 10.82 -8.72
N GLU A 624 17.03 10.20 -9.53
CA GLU A 624 16.99 8.75 -9.81
C GLU A 624 17.25 7.92 -8.53
N PRO A 625 16.75 6.68 -8.43
CA PRO A 625 15.81 6.04 -9.37
C PRO A 625 14.38 6.58 -9.24
N THR A 626 14.02 7.14 -8.08
CA THR A 626 12.62 7.39 -7.70
C THR A 626 11.87 8.41 -8.56
N ILE A 627 12.55 9.41 -9.15
CA ILE A 627 11.92 10.40 -10.04
C ILE A 627 11.46 9.82 -11.39
N SER A 628 11.95 8.63 -11.75
CA SER A 628 11.81 8.10 -13.12
C SER A 628 10.47 7.44 -13.42
N GLY A 629 9.60 7.27 -12.42
CA GLY A 629 8.32 6.58 -12.56
C GLY A 629 7.33 6.92 -11.47
N GLY A 630 6.28 6.11 -11.36
CA GLY A 630 5.11 6.43 -10.54
C GLY A 630 4.15 7.39 -11.24
N TYR A 631 4.24 7.49 -12.57
CA TYR A 631 3.38 8.35 -13.38
C TYR A 631 2.31 7.55 -14.11
N MET A 632 1.06 8.01 -14.03
CA MET A 632 -0.04 7.65 -14.93
C MET A 632 -0.51 8.90 -15.68
N PHE A 633 -0.79 8.75 -16.97
CA PHE A 633 -1.25 9.85 -17.82
C PHE A 633 -2.23 9.36 -18.90
N LYS A 634 -3.16 10.23 -19.29
CA LYS A 634 -4.22 9.93 -20.26
C LYS A 634 -4.07 10.78 -21.52
N LYS A 635 -4.29 10.15 -22.67
CA LYS A 635 -4.57 10.83 -23.93
C LYS A 635 -6.09 10.92 -24.10
N ASP A 636 -6.68 11.95 -23.53
CA ASP A 636 -8.10 12.31 -23.70
C ASP A 636 -8.26 13.84 -23.58
N ARG A 637 -9.50 14.34 -23.58
CA ARG A 637 -9.84 15.66 -23.06
C ARG A 637 -9.30 15.81 -21.64
N LEU A 638 -8.80 17.01 -21.34
CA LEU A 638 -8.36 17.35 -19.99
C LEU A 638 -9.55 17.63 -19.08
N ASP A 639 -9.35 17.41 -17.78
CA ASP A 639 -10.38 17.68 -16.78
C ASP A 639 -10.45 19.20 -16.50
N PRO A 640 -11.58 19.74 -15.97
CA PRO A 640 -11.78 21.19 -15.85
C PRO A 640 -10.78 21.86 -14.89
N GLY A 641 -9.76 22.51 -15.47
CA GLY A 641 -8.69 23.20 -14.74
C GLY A 641 -7.28 22.81 -15.20
N ASP A 642 -7.13 21.60 -15.74
CA ASP A 642 -5.84 21.02 -16.13
C ASP A 642 -5.23 21.72 -17.38
N SER A 643 -3.90 21.84 -17.37
CA SER A 643 -3.11 22.33 -18.52
C SER A 643 -2.39 21.19 -19.27
N GLY A 644 -2.15 20.07 -18.59
CA GLY A 644 -1.51 18.87 -19.09
C GLY A 644 -0.02 19.06 -19.40
N PHE A 645 0.46 18.26 -20.35
CA PHE A 645 1.80 18.40 -20.94
C PHE A 645 1.77 18.00 -22.43
N ASN A 646 2.87 18.24 -23.15
CA ASN A 646 2.97 17.91 -24.57
C ASN A 646 4.19 17.03 -24.85
N VAL A 647 3.98 15.98 -25.65
CA VAL A 647 5.01 15.03 -26.08
C VAL A 647 5.02 14.98 -27.60
N GLY A 648 6.22 14.99 -28.20
CA GLY A 648 6.40 14.86 -29.65
C GLY A 648 5.68 13.63 -30.19
N GLY A 649 4.93 13.79 -31.28
CA GLY A 649 4.22 12.69 -31.96
C GLY A 649 2.99 12.11 -31.23
N LEU A 650 2.95 12.13 -29.90
CA LEU A 650 1.83 11.60 -29.12
C LEU A 650 0.74 12.66 -28.88
N GLY A 651 1.15 13.93 -28.70
CA GLY A 651 0.26 15.09 -28.56
C GLY A 651 0.22 15.69 -27.16
N ARG A 652 -0.91 16.32 -26.82
CA ARG A 652 -1.20 16.80 -25.46
C ARG A 652 -1.73 15.64 -24.61
N LEU A 653 -1.22 15.51 -23.39
CA LEU A 653 -1.58 14.49 -22.41
C LEU A 653 -2.08 15.16 -21.12
N GLY A 654 -3.01 14.51 -20.44
CA GLY A 654 -3.48 14.88 -19.10
C GLY A 654 -2.82 14.02 -18.03
N TRP A 655 -2.57 14.60 -16.87
CA TRP A 655 -2.08 13.87 -15.71
C TRP A 655 -3.21 12.99 -15.14
N VAL A 656 -2.89 11.76 -14.73
CA VAL A 656 -3.82 10.88 -14.01
C VAL A 656 -3.33 10.70 -12.59
N GLU A 657 -2.06 10.34 -12.40
CA GLU A 657 -1.41 10.21 -11.10
C GLU A 657 0.09 10.57 -11.22
N PRO A 658 0.67 11.36 -10.30
CA PRO A 658 -0.02 12.31 -9.42
C PRO A 658 -0.87 13.31 -10.23
N LYS A 659 -1.78 14.06 -9.59
CA LYS A 659 -2.52 15.12 -10.26
C LYS A 659 -1.60 16.28 -10.63
N GLU A 660 -2.00 17.05 -11.64
CA GLU A 660 -1.17 18.13 -12.19
C GLU A 660 -0.67 19.15 -11.16
N ARG A 661 -1.47 19.38 -10.10
CA ARG A 661 -1.16 20.26 -8.97
C ARG A 661 -0.07 19.72 -8.02
N GLU A 662 0.14 18.39 -7.98
CA GLU A 662 1.12 17.72 -7.12
C GLU A 662 2.47 17.53 -7.82
N VAL A 663 2.48 17.45 -9.16
CA VAL A 663 3.70 17.18 -9.94
C VAL A 663 4.66 18.36 -9.91
N SER A 664 5.83 18.17 -9.32
CA SER A 664 6.85 19.22 -9.19
C SER A 664 7.46 19.60 -10.54
N GLY A 665 8.00 20.83 -10.62
CA GLY A 665 8.64 21.33 -11.85
C GLY A 665 9.79 20.45 -12.36
N ARG A 666 10.48 19.72 -11.47
CA ARG A 666 11.54 18.76 -11.83
C ARG A 666 10.96 17.45 -12.38
N GLN A 667 9.96 16.88 -11.72
CA GLN A 667 9.26 15.67 -12.17
C GLN A 667 8.64 15.87 -13.56
N ARG A 668 7.94 17.00 -13.76
CA ARG A 668 7.39 17.42 -15.05
C ARG A 668 8.46 17.54 -16.13
N ALA A 669 9.62 18.13 -15.82
CA ALA A 669 10.72 18.26 -16.77
C ALA A 669 11.36 16.90 -17.12
N TRP A 670 11.54 16.02 -16.14
CA TRP A 670 12.08 14.67 -16.31
C TRP A 670 11.19 13.83 -17.24
N LEU A 671 9.89 13.71 -16.92
CA LEU A 671 8.98 12.86 -17.71
C LEU A 671 8.83 13.38 -19.15
N VAL A 672 8.74 14.70 -19.32
CA VAL A 672 8.68 15.32 -20.65
C VAL A 672 9.97 15.09 -21.44
N ALA A 673 11.15 15.11 -20.80
CA ALA A 673 12.40 14.77 -21.47
C ALA A 673 12.43 13.30 -21.92
N HIS A 674 12.19 12.37 -20.99
CA HIS A 674 12.20 10.93 -21.25
C HIS A 674 11.18 10.51 -22.34
N MET A 675 9.95 11.05 -22.30
CA MET A 675 8.96 10.75 -23.33
C MET A 675 9.31 11.36 -24.71
N ASN A 676 10.01 12.50 -24.76
CA ASN A 676 10.50 13.04 -26.04
C ASN A 676 11.70 12.27 -26.59
N GLU A 677 12.51 11.66 -25.72
CA GLU A 677 13.59 10.72 -26.05
C GLU A 677 13.04 9.41 -26.65
N ALA A 678 12.00 8.84 -26.05
CA ALA A 678 11.25 7.70 -26.63
C ALA A 678 10.66 8.06 -28.01
N ASN A 679 10.04 9.24 -28.15
CA ASN A 679 9.59 9.75 -29.45
C ASN A 679 10.71 9.92 -30.48
N ALA A 680 11.96 10.16 -30.07
CA ALA A 680 13.09 10.25 -31.00
C ALA A 680 13.46 8.88 -31.56
N ALA A 681 13.43 7.83 -30.72
CA ALA A 681 13.57 6.44 -31.16
C ALA A 681 12.45 6.04 -32.14
N ILE A 682 11.18 6.27 -31.74
CA ILE A 682 9.99 5.90 -32.52
C ILE A 682 9.89 6.65 -33.86
N ARG A 683 10.59 7.78 -34.03
CA ARG A 683 10.67 8.53 -35.30
C ARG A 683 11.86 8.15 -36.19
N ALA A 684 12.83 7.39 -35.68
CA ALA A 684 13.96 6.94 -36.48
C ALA A 684 13.53 5.81 -37.43
N GLY A 685 14.11 5.76 -38.63
CA GLY A 685 13.70 4.79 -39.66
C GLY A 685 14.10 3.34 -39.35
N ASP A 686 15.03 3.16 -38.42
CA ASP A 686 15.49 1.91 -37.82
C ASP A 686 14.92 1.68 -36.41
N GLY A 687 14.15 2.64 -35.87
CA GLY A 687 13.62 2.61 -34.50
C GLY A 687 14.63 2.97 -33.40
N VAL A 688 15.86 3.39 -33.75
CA VAL A 688 16.95 3.65 -32.81
C VAL A 688 17.11 5.14 -32.51
N ASN A 689 17.20 5.52 -31.24
CA ASN A 689 17.47 6.90 -30.84
C ASN A 689 18.90 7.30 -31.25
N PRO A 690 19.08 8.33 -32.11
CA PRO A 690 20.40 8.71 -32.62
C PRO A 690 21.32 9.39 -31.58
N THR A 691 20.82 9.68 -30.38
CA THR A 691 21.57 10.29 -29.28
C THR A 691 21.98 9.27 -28.22
N THR A 692 21.10 8.32 -27.89
CA THR A 692 21.31 7.35 -26.79
C THR A 692 21.61 5.92 -27.27
N GLY A 693 21.44 5.63 -28.57
CA GLY A 693 21.68 4.30 -29.14
C GLY A 693 20.59 3.26 -28.85
N LYS A 694 19.60 3.60 -28.00
CA LYS A 694 18.52 2.70 -27.59
C LYS A 694 17.43 2.56 -28.66
N HIS A 695 16.97 1.34 -28.91
CA HIS A 695 15.79 1.05 -29.74
C HIS A 695 14.49 1.36 -28.97
N PHE A 696 13.39 1.66 -29.67
CA PHE A 696 12.15 2.08 -29.00
C PHE A 696 11.56 1.05 -28.02
N THR A 697 11.82 -0.24 -28.23
CA THR A 697 11.40 -1.37 -27.35
C THR A 697 12.15 -1.42 -26.01
N GLU A 698 13.17 -0.59 -25.82
CA GLU A 698 13.81 -0.33 -24.52
C GLU A 698 13.09 0.77 -23.72
N TYR A 699 12.22 1.57 -24.37
CA TYR A 699 11.44 2.64 -23.72
C TYR A 699 9.99 2.22 -23.47
N ILE A 700 9.37 1.50 -24.41
CA ILE A 700 8.00 1.01 -24.27
C ILE A 700 8.00 -0.43 -23.78
N ASP A 701 7.01 -0.79 -22.96
CA ASP A 701 6.68 -2.19 -22.79
C ASP A 701 6.01 -2.69 -24.08
N GLN A 702 6.61 -3.70 -24.71
CA GLN A 702 6.10 -4.22 -25.96
C GLN A 702 4.78 -4.99 -25.77
N PHE A 703 4.56 -5.66 -24.63
CA PHE A 703 3.40 -6.53 -24.46
C PHE A 703 2.11 -5.73 -24.26
N SER A 704 2.06 -4.80 -23.30
CA SER A 704 0.90 -3.91 -23.14
C SER A 704 0.64 -3.08 -24.39
N TRP A 705 1.66 -2.59 -25.09
CA TRP A 705 1.46 -1.88 -26.36
C TRP A 705 0.82 -2.75 -27.45
N LEU A 706 1.26 -4.00 -27.62
CA LEU A 706 0.66 -4.91 -28.60
C LEU A 706 -0.77 -5.32 -28.21
N ARG A 707 -1.03 -5.64 -26.94
CA ARG A 707 -2.37 -6.02 -26.43
C ARG A 707 -3.34 -4.84 -26.48
N HIS A 708 -2.92 -3.65 -26.04
CA HIS A 708 -3.71 -2.41 -26.10
C HIS A 708 -4.09 -2.04 -27.53
N HIS A 709 -3.16 -2.18 -28.49
CA HIS A 709 -3.49 -1.97 -29.90
C HIS A 709 -4.53 -2.98 -30.37
N TRP A 710 -4.31 -4.27 -30.11
CA TRP A 710 -5.22 -5.32 -30.56
C TRP A 710 -6.63 -5.24 -29.98
N LEU A 711 -6.80 -4.93 -28.69
CA LEU A 711 -8.11 -4.76 -28.06
C LEU A 711 -8.89 -3.60 -28.72
N ASN A 712 -8.21 -2.48 -29.01
CA ASN A 712 -8.79 -1.35 -29.75
C ASN A 712 -9.10 -1.69 -31.22
N THR A 713 -8.21 -2.40 -31.92
CA THR A 713 -8.41 -2.80 -33.32
C THR A 713 -9.49 -3.86 -33.48
N LEU A 714 -9.58 -4.84 -32.58
CA LEU A 714 -10.62 -5.87 -32.55
C LEU A 714 -12.00 -5.22 -32.47
N ALA A 715 -12.21 -4.36 -31.47
CA ALA A 715 -13.48 -3.65 -31.29
C ALA A 715 -13.79 -2.64 -32.41
N MET A 716 -12.78 -2.18 -33.15
CA MET A 716 -12.81 -0.95 -33.95
C MET A 716 -13.14 0.27 -33.07
N ASN A 717 -12.30 0.54 -32.06
CA ASN A 717 -12.43 1.72 -31.21
C ASN A 717 -12.07 2.99 -31.98
N VAL A 718 -13.10 3.62 -32.57
CA VAL A 718 -13.02 4.81 -33.44
C VAL A 718 -12.41 6.05 -32.79
N ASP A 719 -12.12 6.02 -31.48
CA ASP A 719 -11.45 7.10 -30.76
C ASP A 719 -10.18 6.67 -30.00
N GLY A 720 -9.95 5.38 -29.70
CA GLY A 720 -8.92 4.89 -28.75
C GLY A 720 -7.44 5.26 -28.98
N PHE A 721 -7.01 5.51 -30.23
CA PHE A 721 -5.63 5.97 -30.52
C PHE A 721 -5.49 7.50 -30.50
N ARG A 722 -6.62 8.21 -30.35
CA ARG A 722 -6.76 9.68 -30.44
C ARG A 722 -7.20 10.29 -29.11
N LEU A 723 -8.10 9.63 -28.40
CA LEU A 723 -8.68 9.91 -27.09
C LEU A 723 -8.79 8.58 -26.31
N SER A 724 -9.30 8.61 -25.07
CA SER A 724 -9.63 7.43 -24.24
C SER A 724 -8.48 6.45 -23.91
N GLY A 725 -7.24 6.71 -24.32
CA GLY A 725 -6.08 5.86 -24.02
C GLY A 725 -5.36 6.28 -22.72
N TYR A 726 -5.19 5.35 -21.78
CA TYR A 726 -4.32 5.50 -20.61
C TYR A 726 -2.92 4.93 -20.89
N TYR A 727 -1.93 5.45 -20.17
CA TYR A 727 -0.52 5.07 -20.24
C TYR A 727 0.11 5.24 -18.85
N TYR A 728 1.19 4.51 -18.57
CA TYR A 728 1.91 4.58 -17.30
C TYR A 728 3.43 4.46 -17.51
N LYS A 729 4.20 4.83 -16.49
CA LYS A 729 5.67 4.73 -16.46
C LYS A 729 6.12 4.19 -15.09
N HIS A 730 6.64 2.97 -15.08
CA HIS A 730 7.30 2.39 -13.90
C HIS A 730 8.65 3.08 -13.63
N ARG A 731 9.16 2.99 -12.40
CA ARG A 731 10.47 3.55 -12.02
C ARG A 731 11.59 2.68 -12.63
N SER A 732 12.79 3.20 -12.82
CA SER A 732 13.94 2.50 -13.42
C SER A 732 14.33 1.21 -12.70
N ASP A 733 14.00 1.12 -11.42
CA ASP A 733 14.19 0.01 -10.47
C ASP A 733 12.92 -0.87 -10.29
N THR A 734 11.86 -0.70 -11.10
CA THR A 734 10.65 -1.54 -11.03
C THR A 734 10.10 -1.88 -12.42
N ASN A 735 9.71 -3.13 -12.66
CA ASN A 735 9.13 -3.61 -13.92
C ASN A 735 9.86 -3.09 -15.19
N GLY A 736 11.20 -3.15 -15.15
CA GLY A 736 12.10 -2.68 -16.22
C GLY A 736 12.02 -1.18 -16.57
N GLY A 737 11.30 -0.36 -15.80
CA GLY A 737 11.20 1.08 -15.99
C GLY A 737 10.58 1.54 -17.31
N LYS A 738 9.71 0.73 -17.93
CA LYS A 738 9.15 1.01 -19.27
C LYS A 738 7.87 1.86 -19.25
N ILE A 739 7.53 2.43 -20.41
CA ILE A 739 6.26 3.10 -20.70
C ILE A 739 5.24 2.07 -21.19
N GLY A 740 4.28 1.70 -20.36
CA GLY A 740 3.17 0.82 -20.75
C GLY A 740 1.99 1.57 -21.36
N ALA A 741 1.14 0.84 -22.09
CA ALA A 741 -0.09 1.36 -22.68
C ALA A 741 -1.31 0.65 -22.08
N GLY A 742 -2.00 1.31 -21.17
CA GLY A 742 -3.16 0.77 -20.48
C GLY A 742 -3.49 1.53 -19.20
N PRO A 743 -4.56 1.11 -18.49
CA PRO A 743 -5.56 0.13 -18.90
C PRO A 743 -6.41 0.63 -20.09
N ILE A 744 -7.08 -0.28 -20.81
CA ILE A 744 -7.98 0.10 -21.91
C ILE A 744 -9.31 0.68 -21.40
N TRP A 745 -9.92 1.60 -22.16
CA TRP A 745 -11.10 2.36 -21.72
C TRP A 745 -11.99 2.86 -22.88
N ASP A 746 -13.30 2.99 -22.59
CA ASP A 746 -14.35 3.62 -23.43
C ASP A 746 -14.61 2.97 -24.82
N PHE A 747 -15.53 2.00 -24.87
CA PHE A 747 -15.83 1.16 -26.04
C PHE A 747 -17.33 1.12 -26.45
N ASP A 748 -18.19 2.05 -26.00
CA ASP A 748 -19.62 2.02 -26.36
C ASP A 748 -19.92 2.38 -27.82
N ARG A 749 -19.00 3.08 -28.48
CA ARG A 749 -19.04 3.49 -29.90
C ARG A 749 -18.33 2.48 -30.82
N THR A 750 -18.44 1.19 -30.52
CA THR A 750 -17.67 0.13 -31.17
C THR A 750 -18.50 -1.13 -31.44
N MET A 751 -17.98 -2.05 -32.24
CA MET A 751 -18.59 -3.35 -32.51
C MET A 751 -20.05 -3.31 -33.03
N GLY A 752 -20.32 -2.45 -34.02
CA GLY A 752 -21.66 -2.26 -34.60
C GLY A 752 -22.60 -1.48 -33.67
N SER A 753 -22.08 -0.42 -33.05
CA SER A 753 -22.82 0.51 -32.21
C SER A 753 -23.77 1.41 -33.01
N THR A 754 -24.59 2.21 -32.34
CA THR A 754 -25.41 3.22 -33.05
C THR A 754 -24.68 4.54 -33.36
N ASP A 755 -23.36 4.61 -33.16
CA ASP A 755 -22.50 5.72 -33.61
C ASP A 755 -22.36 5.73 -35.14
N GLY A 756 -22.30 4.54 -35.77
CA GLY A 756 -22.26 4.35 -37.23
C GLY A 756 -20.88 4.56 -37.87
N ARG A 757 -19.88 5.05 -37.11
CA ARG A 757 -18.48 5.07 -37.58
C ARG A 757 -17.90 3.65 -37.67
N ASP A 758 -18.44 2.69 -36.94
CA ASP A 758 -17.96 1.31 -36.79
C ASP A 758 -18.77 0.24 -37.55
N ASP A 759 -19.70 0.64 -38.43
CA ASP A 759 -20.67 -0.24 -39.12
C ASP A 759 -20.04 -1.40 -39.93
N ASN A 760 -18.83 -1.25 -40.47
CA ASN A 760 -18.20 -2.25 -41.35
C ASN A 760 -17.09 -3.05 -40.66
N ALA A 761 -17.44 -4.22 -40.12
CA ALA A 761 -16.47 -5.16 -39.54
C ALA A 761 -15.34 -5.60 -40.51
N SER A 762 -15.56 -5.52 -41.82
CA SER A 762 -14.66 -6.04 -42.88
C SER A 762 -13.72 -4.99 -43.51
N GLN A 763 -13.23 -4.03 -42.72
CA GLN A 763 -12.20 -3.06 -43.12
C GLN A 763 -11.37 -2.63 -41.90
N TRP A 764 -10.14 -2.15 -42.10
CA TRP A 764 -9.23 -1.84 -40.99
C TRP A 764 -9.71 -0.70 -40.08
N ASP A 765 -10.27 0.34 -40.69
CA ASP A 765 -10.66 1.59 -40.07
C ASP A 765 -12.18 1.80 -40.08
N GLY A 766 -12.72 2.58 -39.15
CA GLY A 766 -14.08 3.10 -39.23
C GLY A 766 -14.26 4.20 -40.29
N SER A 767 -15.49 4.67 -40.46
CA SER A 767 -15.81 5.77 -41.37
C SER A 767 -15.51 7.15 -40.75
N GLY A 768 -15.09 8.11 -41.58
CA GLY A 768 -14.65 9.44 -41.13
C GLY A 768 -13.14 9.57 -40.96
N ASP A 769 -12.69 10.72 -40.44
CA ASP A 769 -11.26 11.02 -40.24
C ASP A 769 -10.78 10.77 -38.80
N SER A 770 -11.66 10.73 -37.81
CA SER A 770 -11.32 10.30 -36.44
C SER A 770 -10.95 8.81 -36.37
N SER A 771 -11.75 8.00 -37.07
CA SER A 771 -11.98 6.56 -36.86
C SER A 771 -10.89 5.62 -37.35
N ARG A 772 -9.63 6.05 -37.34
CA ARG A 772 -8.51 5.26 -37.88
C ARG A 772 -7.93 4.35 -36.79
N THR A 773 -8.06 3.05 -36.99
CA THR A 773 -7.91 2.00 -35.95
C THR A 773 -6.89 0.92 -36.31
N TRP A 774 -6.04 1.19 -37.31
CA TRP A 774 -4.94 0.30 -37.70
C TRP A 774 -3.58 1.00 -37.58
N SER A 775 -3.04 1.51 -38.68
CA SER A 775 -1.69 2.08 -38.78
C SER A 775 -1.76 3.45 -39.45
N ASP A 776 -2.04 4.49 -38.66
CA ASP A 776 -2.20 5.86 -39.16
C ASP A 776 -1.02 6.75 -38.76
N SER A 777 -0.33 7.27 -39.78
CA SER A 777 0.77 8.25 -39.65
C SER A 777 0.43 9.54 -38.88
N ARG A 778 -0.85 9.88 -38.69
CA ARG A 778 -1.30 11.02 -37.85
C ARG A 778 -1.19 10.71 -36.36
N TYR A 779 -1.28 9.44 -35.96
CA TYR A 779 -1.09 8.98 -34.59
C TYR A 779 0.33 8.43 -34.46
N ILE A 780 1.31 9.35 -34.57
CA ILE A 780 2.70 9.05 -34.97
C ILE A 780 3.34 7.90 -34.19
N TRP A 781 3.10 7.76 -32.87
CA TRP A 781 3.69 6.64 -32.12
C TRP A 781 3.17 5.29 -32.63
N TRP A 782 1.86 5.05 -32.54
CA TRP A 782 1.19 3.85 -33.07
C TRP A 782 1.47 3.61 -34.56
N GLY A 783 1.45 4.67 -35.38
CA GLY A 783 1.70 4.60 -36.81
C GLY A 783 3.15 4.23 -37.18
N GLN A 784 4.15 4.58 -36.37
CA GLN A 784 5.56 4.27 -36.63
C GLN A 784 6.02 2.96 -35.98
N VAL A 785 5.57 2.61 -34.76
CA VAL A 785 5.90 1.29 -34.20
C VAL A 785 5.32 0.16 -35.07
N LEU A 786 4.12 0.33 -35.63
CA LEU A 786 3.56 -0.59 -36.63
C LEU A 786 4.16 -0.44 -38.04
N ALA A 787 5.04 0.53 -38.28
CA ALA A 787 5.86 0.62 -39.50
C ALA A 787 7.15 -0.23 -39.39
N ASN A 788 7.68 -0.43 -38.17
CA ASN A 788 8.81 -1.32 -37.94
C ASN A 788 8.46 -2.79 -38.29
N PRO A 789 9.32 -3.51 -39.03
CA PRO A 789 8.99 -4.84 -39.56
C PRO A 789 8.99 -5.95 -38.51
N ASP A 790 9.68 -5.79 -37.39
CA ASP A 790 9.75 -6.77 -36.31
C ASP A 790 8.62 -6.55 -35.30
N PHE A 791 8.32 -5.30 -34.91
CA PHE A 791 7.14 -5.01 -34.10
C PHE A 791 5.84 -5.36 -34.82
N ARG A 792 5.74 -5.13 -36.15
CA ARG A 792 4.60 -5.63 -36.95
C ARG A 792 4.55 -7.16 -37.03
N GLN A 793 5.69 -7.86 -36.94
CA GLN A 793 5.69 -9.31 -36.85
C GLN A 793 5.14 -9.75 -35.49
N ALA A 794 5.68 -9.27 -34.38
CA ALA A 794 5.17 -9.56 -33.04
C ALA A 794 3.66 -9.25 -32.92
N HIS A 795 3.19 -8.20 -33.59
CA HIS A 795 1.76 -7.89 -33.71
C HIS A 795 0.96 -8.91 -34.52
N THR A 796 1.51 -9.46 -35.61
CA THR A 796 0.89 -10.57 -36.35
C THR A 796 0.86 -11.85 -35.51
N ASP A 797 1.94 -12.11 -34.80
CA ASP A 797 2.18 -13.33 -34.05
C ASP A 797 1.22 -13.40 -32.86
N LEU A 798 1.14 -12.33 -32.05
CA LEU A 798 0.18 -12.20 -30.94
C LEU A 798 -1.27 -12.29 -31.40
N TRP A 799 -1.63 -11.84 -32.61
CA TRP A 799 -2.98 -12.09 -33.13
C TRP A 799 -3.23 -13.58 -33.34
N GLN A 800 -2.30 -14.28 -34.00
CA GLN A 800 -2.50 -15.70 -34.32
C GLN A 800 -2.40 -16.60 -33.09
N GLU A 801 -1.67 -16.18 -32.06
CA GLU A 801 -1.67 -16.73 -30.70
C GLU A 801 -3.02 -16.49 -30.00
N LEU A 802 -3.43 -15.25 -29.75
CA LEU A 802 -4.68 -14.93 -29.04
C LEU A 802 -5.92 -15.51 -29.75
N ARG A 803 -5.86 -15.73 -31.07
CA ARG A 803 -6.94 -16.35 -31.85
C ARG A 803 -7.13 -17.85 -31.57
N GLU A 804 -6.18 -18.51 -30.92
CA GLU A 804 -6.29 -19.90 -30.47
C GLU A 804 -7.10 -19.98 -29.15
N ASN A 805 -7.00 -18.98 -28.26
CA ASN A 805 -7.68 -18.94 -26.96
C ASN A 805 -8.62 -17.71 -26.77
N VAL A 806 -8.11 -16.55 -26.34
CA VAL A 806 -8.88 -15.41 -25.82
C VAL A 806 -9.75 -14.76 -26.90
N PHE A 807 -9.17 -14.52 -28.08
CA PHE A 807 -9.88 -14.04 -29.26
C PHE A 807 -10.45 -15.19 -30.11
N SER A 808 -10.57 -16.41 -29.57
CA SER A 808 -11.35 -17.44 -30.24
C SER A 808 -12.82 -17.01 -30.37
N THR A 809 -13.44 -17.31 -31.52
CA THR A 809 -14.87 -17.05 -31.71
C THR A 809 -15.72 -17.73 -30.63
N VAL A 810 -15.27 -18.85 -30.08
CA VAL A 810 -15.94 -19.57 -28.99
C VAL A 810 -15.89 -18.76 -27.70
N ASN A 811 -14.71 -18.30 -27.28
CA ASN A 811 -14.54 -17.54 -26.04
C ASN A 811 -15.26 -16.18 -26.08
N ILE A 812 -15.03 -15.38 -27.13
CA ILE A 812 -15.73 -14.10 -27.34
C ILE A 812 -17.26 -14.30 -27.28
N GLU A 813 -17.76 -15.36 -27.93
CA GLU A 813 -19.19 -15.65 -27.91
C GLU A 813 -19.71 -16.18 -26.57
N SER A 814 -18.85 -16.77 -25.72
CA SER A 814 -19.18 -17.21 -24.36
C SER A 814 -19.31 -16.01 -23.42
N VAL A 815 -18.31 -15.12 -23.35
CA VAL A 815 -18.36 -13.90 -22.53
C VAL A 815 -19.63 -13.08 -22.85
N ILE A 816 -19.97 -12.93 -24.14
CA ILE A 816 -21.21 -12.27 -24.56
C ILE A 816 -22.46 -13.05 -24.14
N ASN A 817 -22.46 -14.39 -24.21
CA ASN A 817 -23.59 -15.18 -23.72
C ASN A 817 -23.77 -14.98 -22.21
N ASP A 818 -22.70 -14.85 -21.44
CA ASP A 818 -22.73 -14.84 -19.98
C ASP A 818 -23.18 -13.49 -19.44
N PHE A 819 -22.73 -12.40 -20.04
CA PHE A 819 -23.31 -11.07 -19.81
C PHE A 819 -24.77 -11.00 -20.29
N ALA A 820 -25.13 -11.68 -21.39
CA ALA A 820 -26.53 -11.77 -21.81
C ALA A 820 -27.41 -12.61 -20.87
N ARG A 821 -26.85 -13.67 -20.23
CA ARG A 821 -27.53 -14.46 -19.18
C ARG A 821 -27.80 -13.63 -17.93
N GLN A 822 -26.89 -12.71 -17.57
CA GLN A 822 -27.07 -11.79 -16.45
C GLN A 822 -28.11 -10.70 -16.77
N ILE A 823 -27.94 -9.97 -17.88
CA ILE A 823 -28.75 -8.79 -18.20
C ILE A 823 -30.18 -9.13 -18.67
N ASP A 824 -30.35 -10.22 -19.42
CA ASP A 824 -31.67 -10.75 -19.82
C ASP A 824 -32.03 -12.05 -19.07
N GLY A 825 -31.50 -12.19 -17.86
CA GLY A 825 -31.91 -13.18 -16.89
C GLY A 825 -33.42 -13.06 -16.64
N ARG A 826 -34.15 -14.16 -16.87
CA ARG A 826 -35.61 -14.17 -16.71
C ARG A 826 -35.98 -14.58 -15.31
N ASP A 827 -36.83 -13.77 -14.68
CA ASP A 827 -37.53 -14.10 -13.44
C ASP A 827 -38.28 -15.45 -13.60
N PRO A 828 -37.79 -16.56 -12.98
CA PRO A 828 -38.32 -17.89 -13.26
C PRO A 828 -39.72 -18.12 -12.70
N LEU A 829 -40.09 -17.32 -11.69
CA LEU A 829 -41.32 -17.46 -10.92
C LEU A 829 -42.36 -16.39 -11.29
N GLY A 830 -41.95 -15.32 -11.97
CA GLY A 830 -42.79 -14.15 -12.21
C GLY A 830 -43.10 -13.40 -10.91
N ALA A 831 -42.09 -13.27 -10.04
CA ALA A 831 -42.22 -12.67 -8.72
C ALA A 831 -42.38 -11.14 -8.76
N ASN A 832 -41.91 -10.49 -9.82
CA ASN A 832 -42.19 -9.06 -10.07
C ASN A 832 -43.65 -8.83 -10.48
N ALA A 833 -44.23 -7.69 -10.06
CA ALA A 833 -45.61 -7.33 -10.37
C ALA A 833 -45.94 -7.32 -11.87
N ALA A 834 -47.20 -7.65 -12.20
CA ALA A 834 -47.66 -7.97 -13.55
C ALA A 834 -47.69 -6.76 -14.49
N GLY A 835 -46.54 -6.44 -15.08
CA GLY A 835 -46.36 -5.36 -16.05
C GLY A 835 -44.98 -4.70 -16.03
N LEU A 836 -44.19 -4.90 -14.96
CA LEU A 836 -42.89 -4.23 -14.78
C LEU A 836 -41.86 -4.60 -15.86
N GLY A 837 -41.74 -5.91 -16.15
CA GLY A 837 -40.74 -6.49 -17.06
C GLY A 837 -40.10 -7.72 -16.43
N ARG A 838 -39.85 -8.78 -17.22
CA ARG A 838 -39.45 -10.10 -16.71
C ARG A 838 -37.94 -10.30 -16.61
N SER A 839 -37.15 -9.33 -17.05
CA SER A 839 -35.70 -9.27 -16.94
C SER A 839 -35.24 -7.82 -16.74
N PRO A 840 -34.02 -7.60 -16.20
CA PRO A 840 -33.41 -6.27 -16.13
C PRO A 840 -33.38 -5.57 -17.51
N ALA A 841 -33.09 -6.32 -18.58
CA ALA A 841 -33.17 -5.85 -19.95
C ALA A 841 -34.56 -5.32 -20.33
N GLU A 842 -35.63 -6.11 -20.11
CA GLU A 842 -37.01 -5.71 -20.45
C GLU A 842 -37.39 -4.41 -19.70
N ARG A 843 -37.01 -4.26 -18.43
CA ARG A 843 -37.24 -3.04 -17.62
C ARG A 843 -36.45 -1.83 -18.13
N ASN A 844 -35.14 -1.98 -18.34
CA ASN A 844 -34.27 -0.91 -18.84
C ASN A 844 -34.73 -0.39 -20.22
N PHE A 845 -35.13 -1.29 -21.12
CA PHE A 845 -35.65 -0.87 -22.43
C PHE A 845 -37.04 -0.24 -22.35
N SER A 846 -37.91 -0.68 -21.45
CA SER A 846 -39.21 -0.03 -21.19
C SER A 846 -39.05 1.43 -20.75
N ARG A 847 -38.03 1.74 -19.93
CA ARG A 847 -37.74 3.10 -19.46
C ARG A 847 -36.97 3.97 -20.45
N TRP A 848 -35.99 3.41 -21.18
CA TRP A 848 -34.98 4.19 -21.90
C TRP A 848 -34.87 3.94 -23.40
N GLY A 849 -35.69 3.06 -24.00
CA GLY A 849 -35.58 2.79 -25.44
C GLY A 849 -36.77 2.04 -26.03
N ASN A 850 -36.49 1.29 -27.10
CA ASN A 850 -37.47 0.44 -27.79
C ASN A 850 -36.81 -0.75 -28.53
N ALA A 851 -35.52 -0.98 -28.29
CA ALA A 851 -34.78 -2.11 -28.85
C ALA A 851 -35.05 -3.40 -28.06
N SER A 852 -34.74 -4.55 -28.66
CA SER A 852 -34.76 -5.84 -27.98
C SER A 852 -33.32 -6.25 -27.69
N HIS A 853 -32.94 -6.36 -26.42
CA HIS A 853 -31.58 -6.75 -26.00
C HIS A 853 -31.06 -8.00 -26.71
N ARG A 854 -31.89 -9.04 -26.83
CA ARG A 854 -31.59 -10.28 -27.59
C ARG A 854 -31.24 -10.04 -29.07
N ASN A 855 -31.75 -8.97 -29.67
CA ASN A 855 -31.42 -8.57 -31.04
C ASN A 855 -30.10 -7.79 -31.10
N GLU A 856 -29.85 -6.89 -30.15
CA GLU A 856 -28.60 -6.13 -30.05
C GLU A 856 -27.40 -7.05 -29.74
N VAL A 857 -27.59 -8.04 -28.86
CA VAL A 857 -26.63 -9.13 -28.62
C VAL A 857 -26.39 -9.95 -29.91
N ARG A 858 -27.43 -10.25 -30.71
CA ARG A 858 -27.27 -10.92 -32.00
C ARG A 858 -26.46 -10.07 -33.00
N ILE A 859 -26.66 -8.76 -33.02
CA ILE A 859 -25.90 -7.82 -33.85
C ILE A 859 -24.42 -7.85 -33.43
N LEU A 860 -24.13 -7.67 -32.14
CA LEU A 860 -22.78 -7.70 -31.56
C LEU A 860 -22.04 -8.99 -31.93
N LYS A 861 -22.65 -10.17 -31.68
CA LYS A 861 -22.07 -11.47 -32.02
C LYS A 861 -21.84 -11.65 -33.52
N THR A 862 -22.78 -11.20 -34.36
CA THR A 862 -22.63 -11.27 -35.84
C THR A 862 -21.50 -10.37 -36.34
N TRP A 863 -21.40 -9.15 -35.81
CA TRP A 863 -20.34 -8.18 -36.17
C TRP A 863 -18.97 -8.73 -35.78
N LEU A 864 -18.80 -9.22 -34.54
CA LEU A 864 -17.54 -9.77 -34.05
C LEU A 864 -17.11 -11.03 -34.79
N ARG A 865 -18.03 -11.96 -35.08
CA ARG A 865 -17.74 -13.15 -35.89
C ARG A 865 -17.29 -12.78 -37.32
N THR A 866 -17.87 -11.71 -37.88
CA THR A 866 -17.43 -11.17 -39.18
C THR A 866 -16.07 -10.49 -39.07
N ARG A 867 -15.81 -9.78 -37.97
CA ARG A 867 -14.58 -9.04 -37.67
C ARG A 867 -13.38 -9.98 -37.58
N VAL A 868 -13.39 -10.94 -36.65
CA VAL A 868 -12.26 -11.86 -36.43
C VAL A 868 -11.94 -12.64 -37.70
N GLY A 869 -12.95 -13.22 -38.34
CA GLY A 869 -12.77 -13.97 -39.59
C GLY A 869 -12.34 -13.10 -40.79
N TRP A 870 -12.55 -11.79 -40.75
CA TRP A 870 -11.97 -10.87 -41.75
C TRP A 870 -10.52 -10.53 -41.45
N ILE A 871 -10.16 -10.28 -40.18
CA ILE A 871 -8.79 -10.02 -39.75
C ILE A 871 -7.91 -11.25 -40.04
N ASP A 872 -8.38 -12.47 -39.76
CA ASP A 872 -7.67 -13.72 -40.06
C ASP A 872 -7.26 -13.83 -41.53
N ARG A 873 -8.05 -13.25 -42.46
CA ARG A 873 -7.77 -13.24 -43.91
C ARG A 873 -6.79 -12.14 -44.35
N GLN A 874 -6.31 -11.28 -43.45
CA GLN A 874 -5.28 -10.26 -43.75
C GLN A 874 -3.85 -10.79 -43.53
N TYR A 875 -3.71 -11.99 -42.97
CA TYR A 875 -2.45 -12.61 -42.62
C TYR A 875 -2.23 -13.93 -43.35
N THR A 876 -0.97 -14.33 -43.41
CA THR A 876 -0.60 -15.68 -43.84
C THR A 876 -0.80 -16.63 -42.67
N ALA A 877 -1.56 -17.71 -42.87
CA ALA A 877 -1.86 -18.68 -41.82
C ALA A 877 -0.60 -19.41 -41.34
N LYS A 878 -0.56 -19.78 -40.05
CA LYS A 878 0.44 -20.70 -39.48
C LYS A 878 0.51 -22.00 -40.31
N PRO A 879 1.67 -22.67 -40.41
CA PRO A 879 1.73 -24.00 -41.00
C PRO A 879 1.05 -24.99 -40.07
N LEU A 880 0.48 -26.06 -40.63
CA LEU A 880 -0.11 -27.17 -39.88
C LEU A 880 0.77 -28.41 -40.01
N PHE A 881 0.83 -29.23 -38.98
CA PHE A 881 1.41 -30.56 -39.09
C PHE A 881 0.53 -31.45 -39.98
N SER A 882 1.18 -32.27 -40.81
CA SER A 882 0.52 -33.13 -41.78
C SER A 882 0.02 -34.40 -41.11
N ALA A 883 -1.28 -34.68 -41.16
CA ALA A 883 -1.87 -35.94 -40.70
C ALA A 883 -2.04 -36.98 -41.84
N LEU A 884 -1.36 -36.78 -42.98
CA LEU A 884 -1.44 -37.68 -44.14
C LEU A 884 -0.30 -38.71 -44.12
N ASN A 885 -0.46 -39.79 -44.90
CA ASN A 885 0.59 -40.79 -45.17
C ASN A 885 1.25 -41.48 -43.96
N GLY A 886 0.69 -41.36 -42.75
CA GLY A 886 1.26 -41.93 -41.51
C GLY A 886 2.21 -40.99 -40.75
N MET A 887 2.38 -39.75 -41.22
CA MET A 887 3.18 -38.71 -40.56
C MET A 887 2.72 -38.48 -39.11
N LYS A 888 3.67 -38.39 -38.19
CA LYS A 888 3.38 -38.14 -36.77
C LYS A 888 2.97 -36.69 -36.53
N GLN A 889 2.15 -36.51 -35.50
CA GLN A 889 1.86 -35.20 -34.92
C GLN A 889 2.83 -34.96 -33.75
N PRO A 890 3.00 -33.70 -33.29
CA PRO A 890 3.71 -33.39 -32.06
C PRO A 890 3.16 -34.16 -30.86
N GLY A 891 4.01 -34.34 -29.84
CA GLY A 891 3.83 -35.23 -28.70
C GLY A 891 4.79 -36.41 -28.73
N LEU A 892 4.40 -37.52 -28.09
CA LEU A 892 5.25 -38.71 -27.91
C LEU A 892 5.42 -39.51 -29.22
N VAL A 893 6.68 -39.75 -29.60
CA VAL A 893 7.11 -40.46 -30.82
C VAL A 893 8.27 -41.41 -30.52
N ALA A 894 8.72 -42.15 -31.54
CA ALA A 894 9.91 -43.02 -31.49
C ALA A 894 10.98 -42.52 -32.47
N ALA A 895 12.25 -42.86 -32.19
CA ALA A 895 13.35 -42.59 -33.11
C ALA A 895 13.12 -43.29 -34.48
N GLY A 896 13.34 -42.56 -35.57
CA GLY A 896 12.99 -42.98 -36.93
C GLY A 896 11.52 -42.76 -37.32
N ASP A 897 10.72 -42.08 -36.50
CA ASP A 897 9.40 -41.58 -36.94
C ASP A 897 9.54 -40.37 -37.87
N GLU A 898 8.62 -40.23 -38.83
CA GLU A 898 8.59 -39.11 -39.78
C GLU A 898 7.44 -38.13 -39.50
N PHE A 899 7.69 -36.82 -39.68
CA PHE A 899 6.65 -35.78 -39.77
C PHE A 899 6.81 -34.91 -41.02
N SER A 900 5.78 -34.10 -41.32
CA SER A 900 5.83 -33.07 -42.37
C SER A 900 4.77 -31.98 -42.13
N PHE A 901 4.76 -30.93 -42.95
CA PHE A 901 3.86 -29.78 -42.82
C PHE A 901 2.94 -29.58 -44.04
N VAL A 902 1.86 -28.81 -43.83
CA VAL A 902 0.93 -28.31 -44.86
C VAL A 902 0.71 -26.79 -44.66
N GLY A 903 0.72 -26.00 -45.74
CA GLY A 903 0.47 -24.55 -45.71
C GLY A 903 0.53 -23.87 -47.08
N ASP A 904 0.00 -22.65 -47.22
CA ASP A 904 0.05 -21.85 -48.48
C ASP A 904 1.32 -20.98 -48.54
N GLY A 905 2.47 -21.62 -48.77
CA GLY A 905 3.76 -20.95 -48.96
C GLY A 905 4.97 -21.88 -48.85
N SER A 906 6.17 -21.28 -48.78
CA SER A 906 7.39 -21.96 -48.37
C SER A 906 7.41 -22.07 -46.85
N ILE A 907 7.54 -23.27 -46.30
CA ILE A 907 7.54 -23.49 -44.85
C ILE A 907 8.99 -23.60 -44.39
N PHE A 908 9.41 -22.64 -43.56
CA PHE A 908 10.72 -22.70 -42.91
C PHE A 908 10.53 -23.18 -41.47
N TYR A 909 11.47 -23.97 -40.98
CA TYR A 909 11.46 -24.52 -39.63
C TYR A 909 12.87 -24.60 -39.05
N THR A 910 12.94 -24.78 -37.73
CA THR A 910 14.15 -25.08 -36.96
C THR A 910 13.95 -26.35 -36.13
N THR A 911 15.03 -26.89 -35.58
CA THR A 911 15.02 -28.08 -34.71
C THR A 911 15.56 -27.80 -33.31
N ASP A 912 15.96 -26.55 -33.05
CA ASP A 912 16.43 -26.01 -31.78
C ASP A 912 15.40 -25.05 -31.16
N GLY A 913 14.16 -25.07 -31.66
CA GLY A 913 13.09 -24.15 -31.29
C GLY A 913 13.32 -22.66 -31.63
N SER A 914 14.47 -22.26 -32.17
CA SER A 914 14.75 -20.86 -32.54
C SER A 914 13.83 -20.38 -33.66
N ASP A 915 13.57 -19.07 -33.77
CA ASP A 915 12.67 -18.57 -34.81
C ASP A 915 13.30 -18.72 -36.22
N PRO A 916 12.66 -19.44 -37.18
CA PRO A 916 13.15 -19.49 -38.56
C PRO A 916 13.14 -18.12 -39.29
N ARG A 917 12.57 -17.07 -38.70
CA ARG A 917 12.62 -15.68 -39.16
C ARG A 917 13.58 -14.84 -38.30
N ALA A 918 14.66 -14.36 -38.92
CA ALA A 918 15.55 -13.37 -38.30
C ALA A 918 14.94 -11.96 -38.27
N SER A 919 15.47 -11.08 -37.40
CA SER A 919 15.15 -9.64 -37.38
C SER A 919 15.25 -8.99 -38.77
N GLY A 920 14.39 -8.03 -39.04
CA GLY A 920 14.16 -7.44 -40.36
C GLY A 920 13.38 -8.35 -41.34
N GLY A 921 13.01 -9.56 -40.94
CA GLY A 921 12.17 -10.47 -41.73
C GLY A 921 12.92 -11.31 -42.77
N ASN A 922 14.24 -11.48 -42.61
CA ASN A 922 15.01 -12.50 -43.34
C ASN A 922 14.76 -13.90 -42.76
N SER A 923 15.22 -14.95 -43.44
CA SER A 923 15.28 -16.29 -42.82
C SER A 923 16.48 -16.34 -41.87
N SER A 924 16.35 -17.05 -40.74
CA SER A 924 17.48 -17.35 -39.84
C SER A 924 18.54 -18.19 -40.55
N SER A 925 19.79 -18.14 -40.07
CA SER A 925 20.86 -19.05 -40.50
C SER A 925 20.63 -20.50 -40.04
N THR A 926 19.79 -20.71 -39.02
CA THR A 926 19.33 -22.04 -38.56
C THR A 926 18.11 -22.55 -39.34
N ALA A 927 17.47 -21.71 -40.16
CA ALA A 927 16.20 -22.04 -40.80
C ALA A 927 16.33 -23.03 -41.97
N LEU A 928 15.80 -24.23 -41.78
CA LEU A 928 15.64 -25.25 -42.80
C LEU A 928 14.36 -25.00 -43.62
N LEU A 929 14.35 -25.45 -44.89
CA LEU A 929 13.19 -25.35 -45.77
C LEU A 929 12.53 -26.73 -45.93
N ALA A 930 11.28 -26.86 -45.48
CA ALA A 930 10.55 -28.12 -45.58
C ALA A 930 10.20 -28.46 -47.04
N ASN A 931 10.39 -29.73 -47.43
CA ASN A 931 10.06 -30.25 -48.76
C ASN A 931 8.86 -31.19 -48.67
N SER A 932 7.75 -30.86 -49.33
CA SER A 932 6.52 -31.67 -49.31
C SER A 932 6.65 -33.07 -49.94
N ASN A 933 7.80 -33.42 -50.52
CA ASN A 933 8.11 -34.74 -51.07
C ASN A 933 9.17 -35.51 -50.27
N ASN A 934 9.71 -34.93 -49.18
CA ASN A 934 10.69 -35.57 -48.31
C ASN A 934 10.29 -35.27 -46.85
N PRO A 935 9.76 -36.25 -46.10
CA PRO A 935 9.49 -36.08 -44.68
C PRO A 935 10.73 -35.68 -43.87
N ILE A 936 10.49 -35.29 -42.63
CA ILE A 936 11.53 -34.96 -41.66
C ILE A 936 11.53 -36.09 -40.62
N GLU A 937 12.65 -36.81 -40.54
CA GLU A 937 12.89 -37.91 -39.61
C GLU A 937 13.25 -37.36 -38.22
N ILE A 938 12.74 -38.00 -37.17
CA ILE A 938 12.92 -37.61 -35.77
C ILE A 938 13.81 -38.66 -35.10
N GLU A 939 15.03 -38.29 -34.75
CA GLU A 939 16.00 -39.21 -34.12
C GLU A 939 16.03 -39.02 -32.59
N ASP A 940 15.98 -37.76 -32.12
CA ASP A 940 16.04 -37.35 -30.72
C ASP A 940 14.84 -36.44 -30.36
N THR A 941 14.61 -36.20 -29.05
CA THR A 941 13.61 -35.20 -28.61
C THR A 941 13.93 -33.83 -29.22
N THR A 942 12.96 -33.25 -29.92
CA THR A 942 13.18 -32.09 -30.80
C THR A 942 12.06 -31.06 -30.65
N THR A 943 12.42 -29.80 -30.41
CA THR A 943 11.48 -28.67 -30.46
C THR A 943 11.51 -28.03 -31.85
N ILE A 944 10.36 -28.06 -32.52
CA ILE A 944 10.17 -27.58 -33.89
C ILE A 944 9.43 -26.24 -33.86
N THR A 945 10.09 -25.16 -34.25
CA THR A 945 9.45 -23.86 -34.50
C THR A 945 9.38 -23.61 -36.01
N ALA A 946 8.18 -23.35 -36.55
CA ALA A 946 7.95 -23.24 -37.98
C ALA A 946 7.06 -22.03 -38.37
N ARG A 947 7.35 -21.43 -39.53
CA ARG A 947 6.56 -20.34 -40.14
C ARG A 947 6.35 -20.55 -41.64
N VAL A 948 5.18 -20.14 -42.15
CA VAL A 948 4.93 -20.04 -43.59
C VAL A 948 5.44 -18.69 -44.10
N ARG A 949 6.16 -18.69 -45.22
CA ARG A 949 6.56 -17.49 -45.97
C ARG A 949 6.00 -17.56 -47.40
N ASN A 950 5.17 -16.59 -47.78
CA ASN A 950 4.57 -16.55 -49.13
C ASN A 950 4.57 -15.16 -49.78
N GLY A 951 5.01 -14.11 -49.06
CA GLY A 951 5.02 -12.73 -49.56
C GLY A 951 3.63 -12.09 -49.72
N ARG A 952 2.60 -12.61 -49.04
CA ARG A 952 1.22 -12.10 -49.02
C ARG A 952 0.80 -11.75 -47.58
N GLY A 953 -0.21 -10.89 -47.46
CA GLY A 953 -0.68 -10.36 -46.19
C GLY A 953 0.04 -9.08 -45.77
N LEU A 954 -0.20 -8.62 -44.54
CA LEU A 954 0.45 -7.43 -43.97
C LEU A 954 1.91 -7.64 -43.55
N THR A 955 2.29 -8.90 -43.37
CA THR A 955 3.61 -9.43 -43.00
C THR A 955 3.92 -10.59 -43.94
N ALA A 956 5.18 -10.73 -44.36
CA ALA A 956 5.57 -11.74 -45.36
C ALA A 956 5.63 -13.18 -44.79
N TRP A 957 5.47 -13.31 -43.48
CA TRP A 957 5.58 -14.51 -42.66
C TRP A 957 4.31 -14.68 -41.80
N SER A 958 3.85 -15.91 -41.60
CA SER A 958 2.90 -16.24 -40.54
C SER A 958 3.47 -15.99 -39.15
N GLY A 959 2.61 -16.03 -38.14
CA GLY A 959 3.01 -16.35 -36.77
C GLY A 959 3.71 -17.71 -36.68
N PRO A 960 4.44 -17.97 -35.59
CA PRO A 960 5.07 -19.27 -35.37
C PRO A 960 4.01 -20.32 -35.01
N VAL A 961 4.28 -21.56 -35.39
CA VAL A 961 3.85 -22.71 -34.61
C VAL A 961 5.11 -23.31 -33.97
N THR A 962 5.11 -23.45 -32.65
CA THR A 962 6.12 -24.19 -31.90
C THR A 962 5.46 -25.46 -31.39
N ALA A 963 6.13 -26.59 -31.54
CA ALA A 963 5.64 -27.86 -31.04
C ALA A 963 6.80 -28.85 -30.81
N HIS A 964 6.59 -29.81 -29.92
CA HIS A 964 7.64 -30.69 -29.41
C HIS A 964 7.38 -32.12 -29.87
N PHE A 965 8.42 -32.80 -30.30
CA PHE A 965 8.41 -34.23 -30.57
C PHE A 965 9.27 -34.90 -29.51
N LEU A 966 8.63 -35.69 -28.64
CA LEU A 966 9.25 -36.22 -27.42
C LEU A 966 9.59 -37.70 -27.61
N ILE A 967 10.81 -38.09 -27.25
CA ILE A 967 11.33 -39.46 -27.35
C ILE A 967 11.83 -39.92 -25.98
N GLY A 968 11.51 -41.17 -25.62
CA GLY A 968 11.86 -41.79 -24.34
C GLY A 968 10.81 -41.54 -23.24
N PRO A 969 11.15 -41.83 -21.97
CA PRO A 969 10.33 -41.45 -20.83
C PRO A 969 10.24 -39.92 -20.74
N ILE A 970 9.03 -39.39 -20.77
CA ILE A 970 8.76 -37.97 -20.50
C ILE A 970 8.42 -37.78 -19.03
N ALA A 971 8.63 -36.58 -18.51
CA ALA A 971 8.08 -36.20 -17.22
C ALA A 971 6.54 -36.35 -17.23
N ASP A 972 5.99 -37.03 -16.23
CA ASP A 972 4.55 -37.12 -15.97
C ASP A 972 4.28 -37.29 -14.46
N ALA A 973 3.00 -37.22 -14.05
CA ALA A 973 2.56 -37.30 -12.65
C ALA A 973 2.90 -38.61 -11.90
N SER A 974 3.49 -39.61 -12.57
CA SER A 974 3.96 -40.86 -11.97
C SER A 974 5.49 -40.94 -11.83
N ASN A 975 6.23 -39.93 -12.34
CA ASN A 975 7.69 -39.94 -12.37
C ASN A 975 8.37 -38.61 -12.00
N LEU A 976 7.71 -37.46 -12.20
CA LEU A 976 8.14 -36.14 -11.72
C LEU A 976 7.20 -35.67 -10.61
N VAL A 977 7.75 -35.24 -9.47
CA VAL A 977 7.00 -34.73 -8.33
C VAL A 977 7.55 -33.37 -7.90
N VAL A 978 6.67 -32.43 -7.54
CA VAL A 978 7.06 -31.20 -6.84
C VAL A 978 7.34 -31.57 -5.39
N THR A 979 8.59 -31.40 -4.95
CA THR A 979 9.07 -31.81 -3.63
C THR A 979 9.09 -30.67 -2.63
N GLU A 980 9.39 -29.45 -3.06
CA GLU A 980 9.56 -28.30 -2.18
C GLU A 980 9.12 -26.99 -2.86
N VAL A 981 8.49 -26.10 -2.09
CA VAL A 981 8.10 -24.74 -2.50
C VAL A 981 8.52 -23.78 -1.39
N HIS A 982 9.51 -22.92 -1.65
CA HIS A 982 9.95 -21.90 -0.70
C HIS A 982 9.48 -20.52 -1.18
N TYR A 983 8.32 -20.12 -0.68
CA TYR A 983 7.59 -18.90 -1.04
C TYR A 983 7.67 -17.78 0.00
N ALA A 984 8.37 -18.02 1.11
CA ALA A 984 8.68 -17.06 2.17
C ALA A 984 10.14 -17.23 2.64
N PRO A 985 11.15 -16.91 1.81
CA PRO A 985 12.56 -16.94 2.21
C PRO A 985 12.91 -15.80 3.18
N LEU A 986 13.97 -16.01 3.97
CA LEU A 986 14.57 -14.93 4.77
C LEU A 986 15.12 -13.80 3.86
N PRO A 987 15.12 -12.54 4.31
CA PRO A 987 15.81 -11.43 3.62
C PRO A 987 17.29 -11.71 3.33
N PRO A 988 17.92 -10.99 2.37
CA PRO A 988 19.37 -11.03 2.19
C PRO A 988 20.12 -10.46 3.41
N GLU A 989 21.08 -11.22 3.95
CA GLU A 989 21.83 -10.86 5.17
C GLU A 989 23.33 -10.67 4.91
N THR A 990 23.92 -11.52 4.06
CA THR A 990 25.36 -11.46 3.77
C THR A 990 25.70 -10.33 2.80
N SER A 991 26.96 -9.89 2.77
CA SER A 991 27.41 -8.85 1.82
C SER A 991 27.37 -9.32 0.37
N GLU A 992 27.42 -10.63 0.16
CA GLU A 992 27.29 -11.32 -1.11
C GLU A 992 25.82 -11.36 -1.59
N GLU A 993 24.88 -11.70 -0.70
CA GLU A 993 23.43 -11.68 -0.97
C GLU A 993 22.92 -10.25 -1.21
N LEU A 994 23.30 -9.29 -0.36
CA LEU A 994 22.96 -7.86 -0.49
C LEU A 994 23.58 -7.19 -1.74
N ALA A 995 24.38 -7.91 -2.52
CA ALA A 995 24.89 -7.48 -3.82
C ALA A 995 24.22 -8.18 -5.02
N ALA A 996 23.32 -9.14 -4.76
CA ALA A 996 22.68 -10.01 -5.75
C ALA A 996 21.14 -10.05 -5.65
N ALA A 997 20.57 -9.75 -4.49
CA ALA A 997 19.13 -9.64 -4.21
C ALA A 997 18.76 -8.21 -3.80
N ASP A 998 17.64 -7.69 -4.31
CA ASP A 998 17.09 -6.39 -3.87
C ASP A 998 16.09 -6.55 -2.71
N ASP A 999 15.41 -7.71 -2.61
CA ASP A 999 14.55 -8.09 -1.48
C ASP A 999 14.51 -9.63 -1.28
N ALA A 1000 13.74 -10.12 -0.30
CA ALA A 1000 13.66 -11.55 0.02
C ALA A 1000 13.15 -12.41 -1.15
N SER A 1001 12.22 -11.90 -1.98
CA SER A 1001 11.58 -12.69 -3.04
C SER A 1001 12.57 -13.20 -4.10
N ASP A 1002 13.70 -12.53 -4.31
CA ASP A 1002 14.80 -13.00 -5.17
C ASP A 1002 15.35 -14.39 -4.76
N LEU A 1003 15.16 -14.82 -3.51
CA LEU A 1003 15.66 -16.08 -2.94
C LEU A 1003 14.62 -17.23 -2.97
N GLU A 1004 13.40 -16.98 -3.47
CA GLU A 1004 12.36 -18.00 -3.63
C GLU A 1004 12.77 -19.11 -4.63
N PHE A 1005 12.25 -20.32 -4.42
CA PHE A 1005 12.43 -21.43 -5.35
C PHE A 1005 11.30 -22.46 -5.31
N ILE A 1006 11.19 -23.25 -6.39
CA ILE A 1006 10.45 -24.52 -6.44
C ILE A 1006 11.41 -25.64 -6.84
N GLU A 1007 11.33 -26.76 -6.14
CA GLU A 1007 12.05 -27.99 -6.45
C GLU A 1007 11.12 -29.08 -7.00
N MET A 1008 11.62 -29.83 -7.99
CA MET A 1008 11.01 -31.07 -8.45
C MET A 1008 12.03 -32.22 -8.51
N LYS A 1009 11.57 -33.46 -8.32
CA LYS A 1009 12.40 -34.67 -8.30
C LYS A 1009 11.93 -35.73 -9.30
N ASN A 1010 12.86 -36.40 -9.97
CA ASN A 1010 12.59 -37.65 -10.68
C ASN A 1010 12.55 -38.82 -9.68
N ILE A 1011 11.37 -39.34 -9.38
CA ILE A 1011 11.15 -40.47 -8.47
C ILE A 1011 11.22 -41.84 -9.15
N SER A 1012 11.47 -41.89 -10.46
CA SER A 1012 11.46 -43.11 -11.27
C SER A 1012 12.85 -43.75 -11.46
N PRO A 1013 12.94 -45.02 -11.88
CA PRO A 1013 14.21 -45.69 -12.14
C PRO A 1013 14.80 -45.41 -13.54
N GLU A 1014 14.19 -44.52 -14.33
CA GLU A 1014 14.64 -44.17 -15.69
C GLU A 1014 14.97 -42.66 -15.80
N ILE A 1015 15.76 -42.27 -16.80
CA ILE A 1015 16.02 -40.85 -17.07
C ILE A 1015 14.77 -40.27 -17.74
N ILE A 1016 14.20 -39.21 -17.17
CA ILE A 1016 13.01 -38.54 -17.72
C ILE A 1016 13.38 -37.26 -18.46
N ASN A 1017 12.59 -36.94 -19.49
CA ASN A 1017 12.75 -35.74 -20.29
C ASN A 1017 11.85 -34.60 -19.78
N LEU A 1018 12.43 -33.42 -19.52
CA LEU A 1018 11.72 -32.24 -19.02
C LEU A 1018 11.28 -31.29 -20.16
N THR A 1019 11.61 -31.57 -21.43
CA THR A 1019 11.24 -30.71 -22.56
C THR A 1019 9.72 -30.48 -22.61
N ALA A 1020 9.30 -29.22 -22.68
CA ALA A 1020 7.91 -28.77 -22.66
C ALA A 1020 7.11 -29.04 -21.37
N VAL A 1021 7.77 -29.51 -20.29
CA VAL A 1021 7.23 -29.31 -18.94
C VAL A 1021 7.18 -27.81 -18.66
N LYS A 1022 6.10 -27.33 -18.06
CA LYS A 1022 5.97 -25.91 -17.72
C LYS A 1022 4.89 -25.63 -16.68
N PHE A 1023 4.93 -24.43 -16.12
CA PHE A 1023 3.81 -23.89 -15.37
C PHE A 1023 2.76 -23.32 -16.35
N ALA A 1024 1.49 -23.57 -16.06
CA ALA A 1024 0.32 -23.09 -16.79
C ALA A 1024 -0.46 -22.03 -15.99
N GLU A 1025 -0.36 -22.08 -14.66
CA GLU A 1025 -0.81 -21.08 -13.70
C GLU A 1025 0.26 -20.94 -12.60
N GLY A 1026 0.36 -19.74 -12.02
CA GLY A 1026 1.42 -19.33 -11.10
C GLY A 1026 2.60 -18.68 -11.84
N LEU A 1027 3.67 -19.46 -12.07
CA LEU A 1027 4.95 -18.98 -12.61
C LEU A 1027 4.98 -18.88 -14.15
N ASP A 1028 5.76 -17.93 -14.68
CA ASP A 1028 6.14 -17.88 -16.10
C ASP A 1028 7.47 -18.63 -16.32
N PHE A 1029 7.41 -19.97 -16.43
CA PHE A 1029 8.59 -20.81 -16.69
C PHE A 1029 8.27 -22.06 -17.54
N ASP A 1030 9.12 -22.34 -18.54
CA ASP A 1030 9.02 -23.46 -19.49
C ASP A 1030 10.39 -24.14 -19.65
N PHE A 1031 10.46 -25.43 -19.34
CA PHE A 1031 11.72 -26.19 -19.31
C PHE A 1031 12.32 -26.44 -20.71
N THR A 1032 11.61 -26.16 -21.81
CA THR A 1032 12.04 -26.44 -23.20
C THR A 1032 13.43 -25.89 -23.55
N PHE A 1033 13.81 -24.74 -22.99
CA PHE A 1033 15.09 -24.07 -23.24
C PHE A 1033 15.88 -23.79 -21.95
N SER A 1034 15.59 -24.55 -20.90
CA SER A 1034 16.26 -24.47 -19.60
C SER A 1034 17.68 -25.03 -19.63
N ASP A 1035 18.47 -24.70 -18.61
CA ASP A 1035 19.80 -25.31 -18.37
C ASP A 1035 19.70 -26.83 -18.11
N VAL A 1036 18.53 -27.35 -17.69
CA VAL A 1036 18.30 -28.74 -17.28
C VAL A 1036 17.08 -29.35 -18.01
N THR A 1037 17.29 -29.92 -19.19
CA THR A 1037 16.21 -30.51 -20.02
C THR A 1037 15.92 -31.99 -19.77
N SER A 1038 16.66 -32.65 -18.87
CA SER A 1038 16.49 -34.08 -18.53
C SER A 1038 17.01 -34.38 -17.14
N LEU A 1039 16.37 -35.32 -16.43
CA LEU A 1039 16.63 -35.58 -15.01
C LEU A 1039 16.85 -37.08 -14.76
N ALA A 1040 17.97 -37.47 -14.14
CA ALA A 1040 18.28 -38.89 -13.92
C ALA A 1040 17.56 -39.45 -12.66
N PRO A 1041 17.54 -40.79 -12.47
CA PRO A 1041 16.84 -41.42 -11.34
C PRO A 1041 17.26 -40.87 -9.97
N GLY A 1042 16.31 -40.32 -9.23
CA GLY A 1042 16.52 -39.74 -7.90
C GLY A 1042 17.13 -38.33 -7.90
N GLU A 1043 17.36 -37.72 -9.05
CA GLU A 1043 17.88 -36.35 -9.14
C GLU A 1043 16.79 -35.28 -9.00
N PHE A 1044 17.22 -34.09 -8.58
CA PHE A 1044 16.40 -32.90 -8.36
C PHE A 1044 16.67 -31.82 -9.41
N VAL A 1045 15.68 -30.94 -9.62
CA VAL A 1045 15.78 -29.76 -10.47
C VAL A 1045 15.10 -28.57 -9.79
N LEU A 1046 15.78 -27.43 -9.80
CA LEU A 1046 15.36 -26.19 -9.16
C LEU A 1046 14.94 -25.16 -10.22
N VAL A 1047 13.87 -24.42 -9.93
CA VAL A 1047 13.54 -23.17 -10.63
C VAL A 1047 13.52 -22.07 -9.58
N VAL A 1048 14.28 -21.00 -9.79
CA VAL A 1048 14.60 -20.00 -8.77
C VAL A 1048 14.13 -18.61 -9.22
N ARG A 1049 13.92 -17.69 -8.28
CA ARG A 1049 13.48 -16.34 -8.65
C ARG A 1049 14.62 -15.44 -9.15
N ASN A 1050 15.83 -15.62 -8.64
CA ASN A 1050 17.05 -14.96 -9.11
C ASN A 1050 18.26 -15.88 -8.84
N LYS A 1051 18.97 -16.28 -9.91
CA LYS A 1051 20.03 -17.30 -9.86
C LYS A 1051 21.27 -16.79 -9.11
N ALA A 1052 21.57 -15.49 -9.20
CA ALA A 1052 22.69 -14.89 -8.46
C ALA A 1052 22.40 -14.79 -6.95
N ALA A 1053 21.17 -14.43 -6.57
CA ALA A 1053 20.73 -14.41 -5.16
C ALA A 1053 20.74 -15.81 -4.55
N PHE A 1054 20.15 -16.78 -5.25
CA PHE A 1054 20.14 -18.18 -4.83
C PHE A 1054 21.56 -18.76 -4.69
N GLU A 1055 22.45 -18.51 -5.66
CA GLU A 1055 23.85 -18.95 -5.60
C GLU A 1055 24.68 -18.22 -4.53
N ALA A 1056 24.27 -17.03 -4.08
CA ALA A 1056 24.90 -16.33 -2.94
C ALA A 1056 24.56 -16.98 -1.59
N ARG A 1057 23.31 -17.47 -1.43
CA ARG A 1057 22.86 -18.14 -0.20
C ARG A 1057 23.25 -19.61 -0.13
N TYR A 1058 22.78 -20.41 -1.08
CA TYR A 1058 22.96 -21.87 -1.08
C TYR A 1058 24.30 -22.30 -1.71
N GLY A 1059 25.00 -21.37 -2.35
CA GLY A 1059 26.30 -21.60 -2.97
C GLY A 1059 26.22 -22.19 -4.38
N THR A 1060 27.29 -21.98 -5.16
CA THR A 1060 27.40 -22.45 -6.56
C THR A 1060 27.56 -23.98 -6.70
N ALA A 1061 27.26 -24.76 -5.67
CA ALA A 1061 27.17 -26.22 -5.75
C ALA A 1061 25.84 -26.68 -6.39
N HIS A 1062 24.81 -25.82 -6.34
CA HIS A 1062 23.47 -26.10 -6.85
C HIS A 1062 23.29 -25.62 -8.32
N SER A 1063 24.26 -24.87 -8.87
CA SER A 1063 24.21 -24.26 -10.22
C SER A 1063 23.88 -25.23 -11.36
N ASP A 1064 24.40 -26.46 -11.29
CA ASP A 1064 24.17 -27.54 -12.27
C ASP A 1064 22.74 -28.14 -12.18
N ARG A 1065 21.92 -27.71 -11.21
CA ARG A 1065 20.55 -28.14 -10.96
C ARG A 1065 19.50 -27.04 -11.13
N ILE A 1066 19.92 -25.78 -11.22
CA ILE A 1066 19.04 -24.65 -11.48
C ILE A 1066 18.73 -24.60 -12.97
N ALA A 1067 17.51 -25.01 -13.34
CA ALA A 1067 16.99 -25.00 -14.70
C ALA A 1067 16.90 -23.58 -15.28
N GLY A 1068 16.62 -22.58 -14.45
CA GLY A 1068 16.58 -21.18 -14.84
C GLY A 1068 15.83 -20.29 -13.86
N GLU A 1069 15.61 -19.05 -14.28
CA GLU A 1069 14.92 -18.02 -13.50
C GLU A 1069 13.47 -17.87 -13.95
N TYR A 1070 12.52 -17.78 -13.01
CA TYR A 1070 11.15 -17.35 -13.30
C TYR A 1070 11.01 -15.84 -13.06
N ALA A 1071 10.86 -15.05 -14.12
CA ALA A 1071 10.77 -13.59 -14.01
C ALA A 1071 9.93 -13.00 -15.17
N PRO A 1072 9.08 -11.97 -14.93
CA PRO A 1072 9.07 -11.08 -13.75
C PRO A 1072 8.06 -11.47 -12.65
N THR A 1073 7.41 -12.63 -12.73
CA THR A 1073 6.55 -13.16 -11.66
C THR A 1073 7.36 -13.44 -10.38
N ARG A 1074 6.70 -13.45 -9.23
CA ARG A 1074 7.19 -13.99 -7.95
C ARG A 1074 6.14 -14.96 -7.40
N LEU A 1075 6.45 -15.69 -6.33
CA LEU A 1075 5.44 -16.39 -5.54
C LEU A 1075 4.68 -15.40 -4.65
N GLU A 1076 3.43 -15.70 -4.31
CA GLU A 1076 2.64 -14.89 -3.36
C GLU A 1076 2.51 -15.59 -2.00
N ASN A 1077 2.94 -14.93 -0.92
CA ASN A 1077 3.02 -15.51 0.43
C ASN A 1077 1.66 -16.01 0.95
N ALA A 1078 0.56 -15.28 0.66
CA ALA A 1078 -0.83 -15.67 1.00
C ALA A 1078 -1.38 -16.82 0.11
N GLY A 1079 -0.49 -17.51 -0.59
CA GLY A 1079 -0.77 -18.61 -1.50
C GLY A 1079 -1.33 -18.19 -2.85
N GLU A 1080 -1.00 -18.97 -3.88
CA GLU A 1080 -1.56 -18.89 -5.23
C GLU A 1080 -1.84 -20.28 -5.81
N GLN A 1081 -2.33 -20.33 -7.06
CA GLN A 1081 -2.52 -21.58 -7.80
C GLN A 1081 -1.25 -21.93 -8.57
N LEU A 1082 -0.61 -23.05 -8.24
CA LEU A 1082 0.49 -23.63 -9.03
C LEU A 1082 -0.05 -24.77 -9.90
N HIS A 1083 0.10 -24.67 -11.22
CA HIS A 1083 -0.29 -25.74 -12.16
C HIS A 1083 0.88 -26.13 -13.07
N LEU A 1084 1.59 -27.20 -12.72
CA LEU A 1084 2.64 -27.82 -13.52
C LEU A 1084 2.04 -28.85 -14.50
N VAL A 1085 2.37 -28.74 -15.78
CA VAL A 1085 1.93 -29.66 -16.84
C VAL A 1085 3.10 -30.33 -17.57
N ASP A 1086 2.87 -31.53 -18.10
CA ASP A 1086 3.81 -32.27 -18.93
C ASP A 1086 3.89 -31.71 -20.37
N GLY A 1087 4.87 -32.21 -21.14
CA GLY A 1087 5.05 -31.85 -22.55
C GLY A 1087 3.94 -32.30 -23.51
N LEU A 1088 2.86 -32.89 -23.00
CA LEU A 1088 1.62 -33.22 -23.73
C LEU A 1088 0.42 -32.38 -23.24
N GLY A 1089 0.57 -31.59 -22.17
CA GLY A 1089 -0.48 -30.79 -21.54
C GLY A 1089 -1.31 -31.51 -20.48
N ASN A 1090 -0.90 -32.68 -19.99
CA ASN A 1090 -1.51 -33.31 -18.81
C ASN A 1090 -0.95 -32.69 -17.53
N THR A 1091 -1.75 -32.65 -16.47
CA THR A 1091 -1.29 -32.18 -15.14
C THR A 1091 -0.24 -33.12 -14.55
N ILE A 1092 0.91 -32.57 -14.13
CA ILE A 1092 1.86 -33.22 -13.22
C ILE A 1092 1.49 -32.88 -11.76
N ALA A 1093 1.33 -31.58 -11.47
CA ALA A 1093 0.87 -31.08 -10.18
C ALA A 1093 -0.11 -29.93 -10.40
N ASN A 1094 -1.20 -29.87 -9.64
CA ASN A 1094 -2.10 -28.71 -9.65
C ASN A 1094 -2.72 -28.53 -8.26
N PHE A 1095 -2.35 -27.45 -7.57
CA PHE A 1095 -2.77 -27.17 -6.20
C PHE A 1095 -2.73 -25.67 -5.90
N ARG A 1096 -3.53 -25.23 -4.93
CA ARG A 1096 -3.42 -23.89 -4.36
C ARG A 1096 -2.81 -23.97 -2.97
N TYR A 1097 -1.56 -23.56 -2.81
CA TYR A 1097 -0.97 -23.51 -1.46
C TYR A 1097 -1.56 -22.35 -0.65
N ASN A 1098 -1.26 -22.33 0.64
CA ASN A 1098 -1.69 -21.30 1.57
C ASN A 1098 -0.76 -21.25 2.79
N ASP A 1099 -0.70 -20.09 3.41
CA ASP A 1099 -0.04 -19.75 4.67
C ASP A 1099 -0.89 -20.07 5.92
N ASN A 1100 -2.17 -20.44 5.75
CA ASN A 1100 -3.11 -20.73 6.83
C ASN A 1100 -3.62 -22.20 6.80
N SER A 1101 -4.03 -22.70 7.96
CA SER A 1101 -4.63 -24.02 8.17
C SER A 1101 -5.79 -24.28 7.18
N PRO A 1102 -5.85 -25.46 6.51
CA PRO A 1102 -5.17 -26.70 6.87
C PRO A 1102 -3.76 -26.90 6.28
N TRP A 1103 -3.14 -25.87 5.70
CA TRP A 1103 -1.78 -25.94 5.16
C TRP A 1103 -0.71 -25.74 6.25
N PRO A 1104 0.57 -26.09 6.00
CA PRO A 1104 1.64 -25.91 6.99
C PRO A 1104 1.94 -24.42 7.26
N GLU A 1105 1.30 -23.87 8.30
CA GLU A 1105 1.31 -22.42 8.59
C GLU A 1105 2.72 -21.85 8.84
N ALA A 1106 3.67 -22.68 9.30
CA ALA A 1106 5.05 -22.23 9.49
C ALA A 1106 5.76 -21.97 8.16
N ALA A 1107 5.41 -22.66 7.06
CA ALA A 1107 5.97 -22.41 5.73
C ALA A 1107 5.46 -21.10 5.09
N GLY A 1108 4.46 -20.45 5.70
CA GLY A 1108 4.04 -19.09 5.38
C GLY A 1108 4.89 -18.00 6.05
N LYS A 1109 5.91 -18.38 6.84
CA LYS A 1109 6.78 -17.47 7.60
C LYS A 1109 8.20 -17.50 7.05
N ASP A 1110 8.87 -16.36 7.16
CA ASP A 1110 10.23 -16.13 6.66
C ASP A 1110 11.21 -17.23 7.10
N GLY A 1111 11.85 -17.86 6.11
CA GLY A 1111 12.89 -18.87 6.29
C GLY A 1111 12.43 -20.32 6.25
N VAL A 1112 11.12 -20.61 6.25
CA VAL A 1112 10.62 -21.99 6.20
C VAL A 1112 10.06 -22.30 4.82
N SER A 1113 10.36 -23.49 4.28
CA SER A 1113 9.78 -23.98 3.02
C SER A 1113 8.65 -24.98 3.27
N MET A 1114 7.75 -25.11 2.29
CA MET A 1114 6.70 -26.13 2.29
C MET A 1114 7.20 -27.35 1.52
N VAL A 1115 7.29 -28.48 2.20
CA VAL A 1115 7.84 -29.74 1.66
C VAL A 1115 6.76 -30.80 1.58
N LEU A 1116 6.78 -31.61 0.52
CA LEU A 1116 5.89 -32.75 0.36
C LEU A 1116 6.35 -33.90 1.27
N ASP A 1117 5.46 -34.46 2.09
CA ASP A 1117 5.78 -35.66 2.86
C ASP A 1117 6.08 -36.84 1.92
N SER A 1118 7.28 -37.39 2.06
CA SER A 1118 7.74 -38.63 1.41
C SER A 1118 6.74 -39.80 1.53
N SER A 1119 5.88 -39.84 2.55
CA SER A 1119 4.85 -40.87 2.71
C SER A 1119 3.71 -40.79 1.67
N ALA A 1120 3.52 -39.62 1.03
CA ALA A 1120 2.57 -39.42 -0.06
C ALA A 1120 3.09 -39.90 -1.43
N LEU A 1121 4.39 -40.23 -1.55
CA LEU A 1121 5.00 -40.76 -2.77
C LEU A 1121 4.53 -42.20 -3.05
N PRO A 1122 4.45 -42.63 -4.34
CA PRO A 1122 4.87 -41.94 -5.56
C PRO A 1122 3.75 -41.14 -6.25
N GLY A 1123 2.61 -40.91 -5.60
CA GLY A 1123 1.42 -40.32 -6.23
C GLY A 1123 0.66 -39.41 -5.27
N PRO A 1124 1.24 -38.25 -4.90
CA PRO A 1124 0.65 -37.34 -3.93
C PRO A 1124 -0.64 -36.70 -4.47
N ASP A 1125 -1.65 -36.56 -3.60
CA ASP A 1125 -2.73 -35.60 -3.85
C ASP A 1125 -2.32 -34.25 -3.27
N TYR A 1126 -1.73 -33.41 -4.12
CA TYR A 1126 -1.23 -32.09 -3.71
C TYR A 1126 -2.31 -31.16 -3.13
N ASN A 1127 -3.61 -31.45 -3.29
CA ASN A 1127 -4.71 -30.65 -2.72
C ASN A 1127 -5.13 -31.11 -1.32
N VAL A 1128 -4.62 -32.25 -0.85
CA VAL A 1128 -4.73 -32.65 0.56
C VAL A 1128 -3.58 -31.98 1.30
N ALA A 1129 -3.89 -30.88 1.98
CA ALA A 1129 -2.90 -30.04 2.66
C ALA A 1129 -2.02 -30.82 3.67
N GLY A 1130 -2.56 -31.86 4.31
CA GLY A 1130 -1.81 -32.77 5.20
C GLY A 1130 -0.92 -33.80 4.50
N ASN A 1131 -0.73 -33.73 3.16
CA ASN A 1131 0.39 -34.37 2.46
C ASN A 1131 1.61 -33.44 2.40
N TRP A 1132 1.49 -32.19 2.84
CA TRP A 1132 2.58 -31.23 2.97
C TRP A 1132 2.94 -31.04 4.44
N ILE A 1133 4.20 -30.72 4.69
CA ILE A 1133 4.76 -30.35 5.98
C ILE A 1133 5.62 -29.09 5.82
N SER A 1134 5.96 -28.47 6.94
CA SER A 1134 7.05 -27.49 7.02
C SER A 1134 8.39 -28.24 6.92
N SER A 1135 9.40 -27.68 6.23
CA SER A 1135 10.75 -28.24 6.32
C SER A 1135 11.28 -28.17 7.76
N ALA A 1136 12.13 -29.13 8.12
CA ALA A 1136 12.90 -29.11 9.37
C ALA A 1136 14.13 -28.19 9.31
N ILE A 1137 14.44 -27.58 8.15
CA ILE A 1137 15.64 -26.77 7.91
C ILE A 1137 15.24 -25.35 7.46
N ILE A 1138 15.81 -24.34 8.11
CA ILE A 1138 15.66 -22.94 7.71
C ILE A 1138 16.46 -22.68 6.42
N GLY A 1139 15.81 -22.12 5.41
CA GLY A 1139 16.27 -22.08 4.01
C GLY A 1139 15.89 -23.33 3.20
N GLY A 1140 15.26 -24.32 3.82
CA GLY A 1140 14.76 -25.52 3.15
C GLY A 1140 15.82 -26.56 2.80
N THR A 1141 15.49 -27.45 1.86
CA THR A 1141 16.28 -28.64 1.48
C THR A 1141 16.74 -28.68 0.00
N PRO A 1142 17.14 -27.56 -0.65
CA PRO A 1142 17.34 -27.52 -2.09
C PRO A 1142 18.37 -28.53 -2.62
N ASN A 1143 17.96 -29.34 -3.60
CA ASN A 1143 18.68 -30.48 -4.17
C ASN A 1143 18.94 -31.63 -3.16
N ALA A 1144 18.01 -31.89 -2.25
CA ALA A 1144 18.06 -32.99 -1.28
C ALA A 1144 16.67 -33.58 -0.96
N ASP A 1145 16.65 -34.82 -0.44
CA ASP A 1145 15.45 -35.37 0.20
C ASP A 1145 15.33 -34.82 1.62
N GLU A 1146 14.18 -34.25 1.97
CA GLU A 1146 13.84 -33.96 3.37
C GLU A 1146 13.85 -35.25 4.21
N VAL A 1147 14.52 -35.20 5.36
CA VAL A 1147 14.91 -36.39 6.12
C VAL A 1147 13.85 -36.69 7.17
N ILE A 1148 12.67 -37.10 6.70
CA ILE A 1148 11.51 -37.50 7.52
C ILE A 1148 11.73 -38.88 8.17
N SER A 1149 12.82 -39.02 8.92
CA SER A 1149 13.09 -40.16 9.81
C SER A 1149 13.21 -39.67 11.25
N GLY A 1150 12.20 -39.96 12.06
CA GLY A 1150 12.24 -39.68 13.50
C GLY A 1150 13.47 -40.32 14.15
N PHE A 1151 14.31 -39.49 14.76
CA PHE A 1151 15.58 -39.77 15.44
C PHE A 1151 16.40 -41.00 14.97
N SER A 1152 17.57 -40.74 14.34
CA SER A 1152 18.57 -41.79 14.06
C SER A 1152 19.91 -41.53 14.77
N GLY A 1153 20.44 -42.56 15.43
CA GLY A 1153 21.66 -42.49 16.23
C GLY A 1153 21.59 -43.38 17.47
N GLU A 1154 22.66 -43.39 18.27
CA GLU A 1154 22.59 -43.91 19.64
C GLU A 1154 21.96 -42.83 20.52
N ALA A 1155 20.72 -43.04 21.01
CA ALA A 1155 19.94 -42.03 21.73
C ALA A 1155 20.54 -41.57 23.08
N THR A 1156 21.66 -42.17 23.51
CA THR A 1156 22.43 -41.82 24.71
C THR A 1156 23.88 -41.42 24.39
N ALA A 1157 24.16 -41.12 23.13
CA ALA A 1157 25.36 -40.39 22.72
C ALA A 1157 25.24 -38.90 23.09
N ASP A 1158 26.39 -38.25 23.13
CA ASP A 1158 26.71 -36.93 23.71
C ASP A 1158 28.07 -36.62 23.04
N ASP A 1159 28.03 -36.29 21.74
CA ASP A 1159 29.21 -36.36 20.85
C ASP A 1159 30.11 -35.12 20.94
N ASP A 1160 29.56 -33.98 21.35
CA ASP A 1160 30.27 -32.74 21.64
C ASP A 1160 30.77 -32.65 23.10
N GLY A 1161 30.03 -33.28 24.03
CA GLY A 1161 30.33 -33.36 25.45
C GLY A 1161 29.67 -32.29 26.32
N ASP A 1162 28.60 -31.62 25.86
CA ASP A 1162 27.87 -30.62 26.64
C ASP A 1162 27.06 -31.25 27.80
N GLY A 1163 26.65 -32.51 27.65
CA GLY A 1163 25.87 -33.28 28.63
C GLY A 1163 24.38 -33.50 28.31
N TYR A 1164 23.86 -32.96 27.21
CA TYR A 1164 22.59 -33.34 26.61
C TYR A 1164 22.77 -34.58 25.73
N PRO A 1165 21.95 -35.63 25.90
CA PRO A 1165 21.97 -36.74 24.96
C PRO A 1165 21.35 -36.33 23.62
N ARG A 1166 21.94 -36.76 22.50
CA ARG A 1166 21.51 -36.48 21.11
C ARG A 1166 20.00 -36.55 20.84
N LEU A 1167 19.28 -37.49 21.47
CA LEU A 1167 17.83 -37.62 21.33
C LEU A 1167 17.05 -36.45 21.96
N ILE A 1168 17.59 -35.86 23.02
CA ILE A 1168 17.04 -34.64 23.62
C ILE A 1168 17.30 -33.46 22.68
N GLU A 1169 18.53 -33.27 22.22
CA GLU A 1169 18.90 -32.19 21.30
C GLU A 1169 18.05 -32.14 20.04
N TYR A 1170 17.88 -33.29 19.37
CA TYR A 1170 17.03 -33.44 18.19
C TYR A 1170 15.58 -32.97 18.37
N VAL A 1171 15.03 -33.01 19.59
CA VAL A 1171 13.66 -32.51 19.87
C VAL A 1171 13.63 -31.12 20.51
N LEU A 1172 14.73 -30.66 21.10
CA LEU A 1172 14.88 -29.29 21.59
C LEU A 1172 15.28 -28.31 20.47
N GLY A 1173 15.86 -28.81 19.37
CA GLY A 1173 16.38 -28.03 18.26
C GLY A 1173 17.82 -27.55 18.47
N THR A 1174 18.70 -28.38 19.05
CA THR A 1174 20.13 -28.05 19.26
C THR A 1174 21.10 -29.00 18.53
N SER A 1175 22.36 -28.59 18.44
CA SER A 1175 23.44 -29.25 17.68
C SER A 1175 24.31 -30.23 18.49
N ASP A 1176 24.14 -31.55 18.24
CA ASP A 1176 25.03 -32.68 18.65
C ASP A 1176 26.45 -32.62 18.00
N SER A 1177 26.93 -31.41 17.71
CA SER A 1177 28.25 -31.13 17.15
C SER A 1177 28.83 -29.76 17.51
N ASP A 1178 28.08 -28.87 18.20
CA ASP A 1178 28.56 -27.55 18.64
C ASP A 1178 28.12 -27.24 20.09
N PRO A 1179 29.00 -27.38 21.09
CA PRO A 1179 28.64 -27.26 22.52
C PRO A 1179 28.39 -25.82 22.96
N ASP A 1180 28.63 -24.84 22.09
CA ASP A 1180 28.27 -23.44 22.30
C ASP A 1180 26.85 -23.11 21.77
N ASP A 1181 26.15 -24.04 21.12
CA ASP A 1181 24.69 -23.95 20.92
C ASP A 1181 23.96 -24.08 22.27
N THR A 1182 23.08 -23.14 22.57
CA THR A 1182 22.41 -23.04 23.87
C THR A 1182 20.91 -22.80 23.79
N GLU A 1183 20.34 -22.57 22.61
CA GLU A 1183 19.00 -21.96 22.49
C GLU A 1183 17.86 -22.89 22.91
N GLY A 1184 18.04 -24.21 22.77
CA GLY A 1184 17.04 -25.18 23.19
C GLY A 1184 17.16 -25.64 24.65
N ARG A 1185 18.23 -25.27 25.38
CA ARG A 1185 18.61 -25.90 26.65
C ARG A 1185 17.50 -25.84 27.72
N ILE A 1186 17.28 -26.96 28.42
CA ILE A 1186 16.25 -27.08 29.47
C ILE A 1186 16.60 -26.18 30.66
N SER A 1187 15.76 -25.18 30.91
CA SER A 1187 15.86 -24.32 32.08
C SER A 1187 15.01 -24.87 33.24
N THR A 1188 15.42 -24.59 34.48
CA THR A 1188 14.63 -24.89 35.68
C THR A 1188 14.74 -23.74 36.68
N GLU A 1189 13.62 -23.36 37.27
CA GLU A 1189 13.52 -22.23 38.19
C GLU A 1189 12.40 -22.45 39.22
N ILE A 1190 12.28 -21.55 40.20
CA ILE A 1190 11.18 -21.57 41.16
C ILE A 1190 10.28 -20.37 40.89
N ARG A 1191 9.10 -20.61 40.29
CA ARG A 1191 8.07 -19.58 40.10
C ARG A 1191 7.12 -19.60 41.29
N SER A 1192 6.72 -18.42 41.78
CA SER A 1192 5.71 -18.31 42.84
C SER A 1192 4.33 -18.14 42.20
N MET A 1193 3.51 -19.19 42.26
CA MET A 1193 2.19 -19.27 41.60
C MET A 1193 1.08 -19.44 42.63
N GLU A 1194 0.00 -18.68 42.51
CA GLU A 1194 -1.15 -18.74 43.44
C GLU A 1194 -0.76 -18.53 44.93
N GLY A 1195 0.40 -17.90 45.18
CA GLY A 1195 0.98 -17.71 46.52
C GLY A 1195 1.76 -18.91 47.07
N GLN A 1196 2.21 -19.84 46.21
CA GLN A 1196 3.06 -20.97 46.59
C GLN A 1196 4.23 -21.15 45.60
N ASP A 1197 5.39 -21.47 46.13
CA ASP A 1197 6.60 -21.69 45.33
C ASP A 1197 6.58 -23.09 44.68
N VAL A 1198 6.63 -23.11 43.35
CA VAL A 1198 6.70 -24.33 42.53
C VAL A 1198 8.01 -24.37 41.75
N LEU A 1199 8.68 -25.53 41.78
CA LEU A 1199 9.74 -25.84 40.83
C LEU A 1199 9.12 -25.97 39.43
N THR A 1200 9.69 -25.28 38.45
CA THR A 1200 9.29 -25.33 37.04
C THR A 1200 10.44 -25.80 36.16
N MET A 1201 10.09 -26.30 34.97
CA MET A 1201 11.01 -26.76 33.95
C MET A 1201 10.48 -26.30 32.60
N SER A 1202 11.28 -25.53 31.85
CA SER A 1202 10.92 -24.97 30.56
C SER A 1202 11.93 -25.40 29.50
N PHE A 1203 11.46 -25.67 28.28
CA PHE A 1203 12.32 -26.12 27.18
C PHE A 1203 11.66 -25.86 25.81
N ARG A 1204 12.47 -25.61 24.79
CA ARG A 1204 12.06 -25.48 23.38
C ARG A 1204 11.62 -26.86 22.86
N ARG A 1205 10.66 -26.91 21.95
CA ARG A 1205 10.36 -28.10 21.13
C ARG A 1205 10.05 -27.66 19.71
N ILE A 1206 10.49 -28.42 18.69
CA ILE A 1206 9.92 -28.25 17.34
C ILE A 1206 8.44 -28.64 17.42
N SER A 1207 7.55 -27.84 16.82
CA SER A 1207 6.10 -27.94 17.11
C SER A 1207 5.47 -29.23 16.57
N ASP A 1208 6.01 -29.77 15.48
CA ASP A 1208 5.49 -30.93 14.74
C ASP A 1208 6.42 -32.17 14.76
N THR A 1209 7.17 -32.40 15.87
CA THR A 1209 8.09 -33.57 15.95
C THR A 1209 7.36 -34.92 15.85
N VAL A 1210 7.42 -35.56 14.68
CA VAL A 1210 6.83 -36.89 14.47
C VAL A 1210 7.70 -37.98 15.11
N ASN A 1211 7.08 -38.89 15.87
CA ASN A 1211 7.68 -40.10 16.46
C ASN A 1211 8.57 -39.95 17.73
N VAL A 1212 8.59 -38.80 18.41
CA VAL A 1212 9.25 -38.68 19.74
C VAL A 1212 8.33 -38.04 20.77
N ASN A 1213 8.09 -38.73 21.88
CA ASN A 1213 7.29 -38.22 23.00
C ASN A 1213 8.19 -37.57 24.07
N LEU A 1214 7.94 -36.30 24.36
CA LEU A 1214 8.54 -35.59 25.50
C LEU A 1214 7.72 -35.78 26.77
N VAL A 1215 8.28 -36.50 27.75
CA VAL A 1215 7.63 -36.80 29.03
C VAL A 1215 8.36 -36.10 30.18
N PRO A 1216 7.88 -34.92 30.65
CA PRO A 1216 8.37 -34.34 31.90
C PRO A 1216 8.04 -35.27 33.07
N GLN A 1217 8.92 -35.30 34.08
CA GLN A 1217 8.75 -36.15 35.27
C GLN A 1217 9.22 -35.46 36.55
N PHE A 1218 8.55 -35.78 37.65
CA PHE A 1218 8.76 -35.27 39.01
C PHE A 1218 9.24 -36.37 39.97
N SER A 1219 10.08 -36.00 40.93
CA SER A 1219 10.51 -36.88 42.04
C SER A 1219 10.79 -36.12 43.33
N VAL A 1220 10.61 -36.79 44.46
CA VAL A 1220 11.01 -36.34 45.81
C VAL A 1220 12.24 -37.07 46.36
N ASN A 1221 12.74 -38.10 45.65
CA ASN A 1221 13.84 -38.94 46.15
C ASN A 1221 14.81 -39.50 45.09
N LEU A 1222 14.66 -39.12 43.81
CA LEU A 1222 15.41 -39.62 42.64
C LEU A 1222 15.24 -41.13 42.32
N GLU A 1223 14.66 -41.93 43.20
CA GLU A 1223 14.36 -43.36 42.96
C GLU A 1223 13.03 -43.55 42.23
N ASN A 1224 11.98 -42.86 42.68
CA ASN A 1224 10.63 -42.95 42.13
C ASN A 1224 10.30 -41.69 41.31
N TRP A 1225 9.82 -41.87 40.09
CA TRP A 1225 9.50 -40.78 39.16
C TRP A 1225 8.05 -40.88 38.69
N PHE A 1226 7.35 -39.75 38.69
CA PHE A 1226 5.94 -39.62 38.34
C PHE A 1226 5.80 -38.63 37.17
N GLY A 1227 4.81 -38.81 36.30
CA GLY A 1227 4.61 -37.97 35.11
C GLY A 1227 3.12 -37.88 34.74
N GLY A 1228 2.80 -36.96 33.82
CA GLY A 1228 1.42 -36.57 33.51
C GLY A 1228 0.91 -35.44 34.41
N GLU A 1229 -0.17 -34.80 33.98
CA GLU A 1229 -0.63 -33.49 34.50
C GLU A 1229 -0.97 -33.43 36.00
N GLU A 1230 -1.23 -34.57 36.65
CA GLU A 1230 -1.42 -34.62 38.12
C GLU A 1230 -0.13 -34.26 38.88
N PHE A 1231 1.03 -34.63 38.33
CA PHE A 1231 2.36 -34.50 38.95
C PHE A 1231 3.26 -33.46 38.27
N VAL A 1232 3.01 -33.20 36.98
CA VAL A 1232 3.70 -32.19 36.17
C VAL A 1232 2.71 -31.46 35.25
N PRO A 1233 1.76 -30.66 35.78
CA PRO A 1233 0.86 -29.87 34.94
C PRO A 1233 1.63 -28.84 34.10
N LEU A 1234 1.13 -28.63 32.87
CA LEU A 1234 1.56 -27.54 31.99
C LEU A 1234 1.23 -26.17 32.63
N VAL A 1235 2.04 -25.17 32.32
CA VAL A 1235 1.93 -23.78 32.82
C VAL A 1235 1.76 -22.80 31.66
N SER A 1236 2.59 -22.94 30.63
CA SER A 1236 2.54 -22.13 29.41
C SER A 1236 3.06 -22.93 28.22
N GLU A 1237 2.60 -22.53 27.03
CA GLU A 1237 3.05 -23.03 25.74
C GLU A 1237 3.14 -21.83 24.79
N GLU A 1238 4.37 -21.50 24.37
CA GLU A 1238 4.75 -20.21 23.78
C GLU A 1238 5.41 -20.46 22.41
N ASN A 1239 4.66 -20.33 21.31
CA ASN A 1239 5.20 -20.48 19.95
C ASN A 1239 6.24 -19.38 19.67
N GLN A 1240 7.44 -19.76 19.22
CA GLN A 1240 8.56 -18.83 19.03
C GLN A 1240 8.58 -18.19 17.63
N GLY A 1241 7.57 -18.44 16.79
CA GLY A 1241 7.50 -17.97 15.41
C GLY A 1241 8.20 -18.90 14.42
N ASP A 1242 9.43 -19.30 14.74
CA ASP A 1242 10.40 -20.12 13.99
C ASP A 1242 10.05 -21.60 13.76
N GLY A 1243 8.78 -22.01 13.97
CA GLY A 1243 8.36 -23.41 13.94
C GLY A 1243 8.59 -24.18 15.25
N THR A 1244 9.31 -23.60 16.22
CA THR A 1244 9.46 -24.13 17.59
C THR A 1244 8.50 -23.46 18.57
N THR A 1245 8.36 -24.09 19.74
CA THR A 1245 7.46 -23.69 20.82
C THR A 1245 8.16 -23.97 22.15
N ILE A 1246 8.24 -23.00 23.05
CA ILE A 1246 8.71 -23.22 24.43
C ILE A 1246 7.53 -23.72 25.28
N VAL A 1247 7.73 -24.83 26.00
CA VAL A 1247 6.74 -25.39 26.93
C VAL A 1247 7.26 -25.34 28.36
N THR A 1248 6.44 -24.83 29.28
CA THR A 1248 6.74 -24.76 30.72
C THR A 1248 5.85 -25.72 31.51
N TYR A 1249 6.45 -26.56 32.35
CA TYR A 1249 5.74 -27.45 33.28
C TYR A 1249 6.10 -27.12 34.73
N ARG A 1250 5.18 -27.31 35.69
CA ARG A 1250 5.44 -27.16 37.14
C ARG A 1250 5.37 -28.48 37.89
N ALA A 1251 6.15 -28.64 38.96
CA ALA A 1251 6.03 -29.77 39.88
C ALA A 1251 4.73 -29.69 40.71
N SER A 1252 4.05 -30.83 40.85
CA SER A 1252 2.85 -30.99 41.67
C SER A 1252 2.97 -32.22 42.59
N PRO A 1253 2.68 -32.09 43.90
CA PRO A 1253 2.29 -30.86 44.61
C PRO A 1253 3.47 -29.86 44.82
N PRO A 1254 3.17 -28.57 45.07
CA PRO A 1254 4.15 -27.54 45.44
C PRO A 1254 5.01 -27.90 46.67
N GLN A 1255 6.12 -27.16 46.86
CA GLN A 1255 7.09 -27.48 47.92
C GLN A 1255 6.52 -27.21 49.32
N GLN A 1256 6.29 -28.29 50.09
CA GLN A 1256 5.76 -28.19 51.45
C GLN A 1256 6.86 -28.10 52.52
N GLU A 1257 6.60 -27.33 53.57
CA GLU A 1257 7.51 -27.13 54.71
C GLU A 1257 7.87 -28.47 55.38
N GLY A 1258 9.12 -28.90 55.22
CA GLY A 1258 9.64 -30.18 55.72
C GLY A 1258 9.97 -31.23 54.65
N VAL A 1259 9.57 -31.03 53.39
CA VAL A 1259 10.06 -31.85 52.26
C VAL A 1259 11.44 -31.32 51.82
N PRO A 1260 12.52 -32.12 51.90
CA PRO A 1260 13.88 -31.56 51.88
C PRO A 1260 14.38 -31.15 50.48
N ARG A 1261 13.94 -31.83 49.41
CA ARG A 1261 14.29 -31.55 48.00
C ARG A 1261 13.18 -32.03 47.07
N LEU A 1262 12.95 -31.30 45.99
CA LEU A 1262 12.18 -31.72 44.81
C LEU A 1262 13.14 -31.85 43.61
N PHE A 1263 12.76 -32.66 42.63
CA PHE A 1263 13.53 -32.87 41.41
C PHE A 1263 12.58 -32.97 40.21
N MET A 1264 12.98 -32.40 39.08
CA MET A 1264 12.34 -32.63 37.78
C MET A 1264 13.37 -33.18 36.79
N ARG A 1265 12.89 -33.83 35.73
CA ARG A 1265 13.67 -34.18 34.54
C ARG A 1265 12.76 -34.22 33.33
N LEU A 1266 13.32 -33.97 32.15
CA LEU A 1266 12.71 -34.35 30.89
C LEU A 1266 13.12 -35.77 30.51
N ARG A 1267 12.26 -36.48 29.79
CA ARG A 1267 12.56 -37.79 29.21
C ARG A 1267 11.93 -37.88 27.83
N ALA A 1268 12.75 -37.86 26.78
CA ALA A 1268 12.33 -38.28 25.45
C ALA A 1268 12.12 -39.80 25.40
N GLU A 1269 11.07 -40.24 24.72
CA GLU A 1269 10.82 -41.64 24.36
C GLU A 1269 10.55 -41.70 22.85
N VAL A 1270 11.44 -42.36 22.08
CA VAL A 1270 11.19 -42.65 20.66
C VAL A 1270 10.00 -43.61 20.57
N VAL A 1271 8.97 -43.18 19.84
CA VAL A 1271 7.78 -43.98 19.55
C VAL A 1271 7.99 -44.66 18.22
N GLN A 1272 8.18 -45.98 18.22
CA GLN A 1272 8.09 -46.73 16.96
C GLN A 1272 6.62 -46.87 16.54
N PRO A 1273 6.28 -46.65 15.25
CA PRO A 1273 4.92 -46.75 14.73
C PRO A 1273 4.38 -48.20 14.68
#